data_AF-A0A927UDD7-F1
#
_entry.id   AF-A0A927UDD7-F1
#
_cell.length_a   1.000
_cell.length_b   1.000
_cell.length_c   1.000
_cell.angle_alpha   90.00
_cell.angle_beta   90.00
_cell.angle_gamma   90.00
#
_symmetry.space_group_name_H-M   'P 1'
#
loop_
_entity.id
_entity.type
_entity.pdbx_description
1 polymer ?
#
loop_
_entity_poly.entity_id
_entity_poly.type
_entity_poly.pdbx_seq_one_letter_code
_entity_poly.pdbx_strand_id
1 'polypeptide(L)'
;MVKRKIYKALSVAMASSMLMATPSPALVNAKELPEDTTEEVVEELKEDSKEESKEETKENSKEEVKEDSKKEAEESKEEVKEDSKEESEENTEEALEEDDSEKEEKDDEESKKTCEITYSMFDFDDSYEGGSWGSTVTKSKGGVKIEYSGNYAEKVFGLPKGIKGTDVVSVKANLLKGSKSGFSLKFRNKGEEVKAAYGTDVIENTDKAEFDGIGLMNSSGGEATFTIQSITLTLKGDAADYPTPSEIVDDNTKPEIQWDIPDLRDYVSSEKGLGKDSHTGAAIMVSEITDEALMDLVEKHFNAVTFGNEFKPDSLMNYNNAKPADGQIITETWTDAKGVTHKDMAVPKLDFSRPERMLRVIKDWNDEHPDKEIKIRGHVLTWHSQTPEWFFKENYDPNGDWVSPEEMTLRHEWYIKSVFEHVFSSEYKDMFYGWDVVNEACSDSTGTYRSASASERSNWARIYGTGSKEDAPDYILNAFRYANYYAHKMGKDDVELYYNDYNECSGNKPDAIAQLLESVKRHESDDVLPTRISGFGMQGHYNMLSPSKQKVIDCGKRYGKIVGKIQVTELDFKCSDEYDGTSATEAAEYTREAYRYKEIYEAYKEIDADPDIDVNGFTVWGVIDPNSWLQTSNSAGGGANGNRKQVPLLFDGDYMAKPAYWALVDPSKLEPAIKSINITQAATGEDKFVHGKSATIEGTDYTFVPVWEDGKLSVKVKANGATSAKLYVDFATAMEDGANVSTAEATLDKNGECVLEVATDTTLSPSTRIALDVVVSDAEGDHAFNNLRLTQDEGSKYYAKGTCKPYANVNKGTVTVDGEVDDAWEVAKDVVLSVPGSSPKATATAKLLWDNENLYVLMNVKDANLDATASAAHEKDSVEVFIDENNNKSEAYEDDDKQYRINYLNETSFNGTKCLEENVKHAVKLTDDGYMVEAAFAWTDITPEVGTAIGLDLQINDGEGGARIGTRSWYDETGNGWSAPKVFGEVTLVDGEETPDTPEEPVIVTPAVAEVEDVVYTGAKLTPEVVVTAGDKELVKDVDYTVSYKNNKNAAAKVGTGMGEDFNASLPTVEVKFIGEYAENEAVKANFTIAPVDFADEDAIEVEPVDTFVESIFATRPGVTVRFNGKNLSKTNYTLQYRLGENGKLLNKLPAHASNADGTYYAVVTAKGKNFVGSTSVELDILEDVSIHVLEARVDRNASYNKRTGAVKIKAYYTVKTNSEAKYFGVKKGAVVKLESGKDFEATVVLRERFTGLGLVHIKGNDPLVGERVVIVSLR
;
A
#
# COMPACT_ATOMS: atom_id res chain seq x y z
N MET A 1 54.87 38.62 -43.98
CA MET A 1 54.96 37.97 -42.65
C MET A 1 53.75 38.24 -41.75
N VAL A 2 53.34 39.49 -41.49
CA VAL A 2 52.25 39.82 -40.53
C VAL A 2 50.98 38.94 -40.67
N LYS A 3 50.37 38.85 -41.86
CA LYS A 3 49.20 37.96 -42.10
C LYS A 3 49.43 36.50 -41.67
N ARG A 4 50.65 35.96 -41.80
CA ARG A 4 51.01 34.57 -41.45
C ARG A 4 51.20 34.36 -39.95
N LYS A 5 51.54 35.41 -39.19
CA LYS A 5 51.51 35.38 -37.71
C LYS A 5 50.08 35.52 -37.18
N ILE A 6 49.28 36.43 -37.76
CA ILE A 6 47.86 36.59 -37.42
C ILE A 6 47.09 35.29 -37.61
N TYR A 7 47.23 34.63 -38.77
CA TYR A 7 46.61 33.32 -39.00
C TYR A 7 47.04 32.24 -38.00
N LYS A 8 48.32 32.21 -37.58
CA LYS A 8 48.81 31.20 -36.63
C LYS A 8 48.36 31.46 -35.18
N ALA A 9 48.08 32.71 -34.82
CA ALA A 9 47.44 33.03 -33.53
C ALA A 9 45.95 32.67 -33.56
N LEU A 10 45.24 33.03 -34.63
CA LEU A 10 43.83 32.66 -34.82
C LEU A 10 43.60 31.15 -34.87
N SER A 11 44.46 30.38 -35.55
CA SER A 11 44.30 28.92 -35.64
C SER A 11 44.49 28.20 -34.30
N VAL A 12 45.35 28.70 -33.41
CA VAL A 12 45.53 28.15 -32.06
C VAL A 12 44.34 28.51 -31.18
N ALA A 13 43.85 29.75 -31.25
CA ALA A 13 42.67 30.18 -30.52
C ALA A 13 41.39 29.42 -30.95
N MET A 14 41.18 29.25 -32.26
CA MET A 14 40.04 28.50 -32.81
C MET A 14 40.01 27.05 -32.32
N ALA A 15 41.17 26.39 -32.26
CA ALA A 15 41.27 25.02 -31.77
C ALA A 15 40.85 24.89 -30.29
N SER A 16 41.30 25.81 -29.43
CA SER A 16 40.87 25.83 -28.02
C SER A 16 39.38 26.16 -27.87
N SER A 17 38.82 27.08 -28.67
CA SER A 17 37.39 27.39 -28.60
C SER A 17 36.48 26.27 -29.14
N MET A 18 36.97 25.41 -30.04
CA MET A 18 36.23 24.24 -30.52
C MET A 18 36.15 23.12 -29.47
N LEU A 19 37.00 23.12 -28.45
CA LEU A 19 37.00 22.15 -27.35
C LEU A 19 36.17 22.59 -26.13
N MET A 20 35.57 23.79 -26.17
CA MET A 20 34.76 24.36 -25.09
C MET A 20 33.38 24.82 -25.60
N ALA A 21 32.87 24.20 -26.67
CA ALA A 21 31.66 24.64 -27.36
C ALA A 21 30.77 23.47 -27.83
N THR A 22 30.47 22.54 -26.92
CA THR A 22 29.38 21.57 -27.05
C THR A 22 28.25 21.95 -26.08
N PRO A 23 27.24 22.72 -26.50
CA PRO A 23 26.03 22.90 -25.71
C PRO A 23 25.18 21.61 -25.77
N SER A 24 24.97 20.95 -24.64
CA SER A 24 23.91 19.95 -24.52
C SER A 24 22.55 20.65 -24.57
N PRO A 25 21.58 20.19 -25.39
CA PRO A 25 20.22 20.70 -25.35
C PRO A 25 19.45 20.17 -24.13
N ALA A 26 18.56 21.01 -23.62
CA ALA A 26 17.40 20.66 -22.82
C ALA A 26 16.20 21.33 -23.52
N LEU A 27 14.98 20.79 -23.55
CA LEU A 27 14.38 19.58 -22.94
C LEU A 27 13.16 19.25 -23.87
N VAL A 28 12.66 18.02 -24.05
CA VAL A 28 11.54 17.37 -23.33
C VAL A 28 11.10 16.14 -24.17
N ASN A 29 10.71 15.02 -23.54
CA ASN A 29 9.97 13.86 -24.09
C ASN A 29 10.60 13.07 -25.28
N ALA A 30 10.13 11.86 -25.65
CA ALA A 30 8.92 11.12 -25.25
C ALA A 30 9.14 9.59 -25.14
N LYS A 31 8.12 8.87 -24.65
CA LYS A 31 7.48 7.61 -25.16
C LYS A 31 8.36 6.58 -25.91
N GLU A 32 8.17 5.27 -25.87
CA GLU A 32 7.25 4.29 -25.23
C GLU A 32 7.68 2.89 -25.75
N LEU A 33 7.15 1.79 -25.18
CA LEU A 33 7.16 0.43 -25.78
C LEU A 33 8.54 -0.26 -25.98
N PRO A 34 8.61 -1.58 -26.20
CA PRO A 34 7.67 -2.64 -25.81
C PRO A 34 8.35 -3.83 -25.09
N GLU A 35 7.51 -4.84 -24.83
CA GLU A 35 7.76 -6.30 -24.90
C GLU A 35 8.86 -6.70 -25.94
N ASP A 36 9.52 -7.87 -25.88
CA ASP A 36 9.04 -9.15 -25.33
C ASP A 36 10.20 -10.17 -25.06
N THR A 37 9.83 -11.26 -24.37
CA THR A 37 10.31 -12.66 -24.42
C THR A 37 11.74 -13.12 -24.04
N THR A 38 11.73 -14.33 -23.45
CA THR A 38 12.72 -15.44 -23.48
C THR A 38 13.96 -15.43 -22.57
N GLU A 39 13.79 -16.12 -21.44
CA GLU A 39 14.43 -17.42 -21.12
C GLU A 39 15.96 -17.56 -20.95
N GLU A 40 16.31 -18.00 -19.72
CA GLU A 40 17.13 -19.19 -19.41
C GLU A 40 18.69 -19.21 -19.43
N VAL A 41 19.21 -19.77 -18.31
CA VAL A 41 20.26 -20.82 -18.21
C VAL A 41 21.75 -20.41 -18.13
N VAL A 42 22.19 -20.22 -16.86
CA VAL A 42 23.11 -21.13 -16.10
C VAL A 42 24.62 -21.22 -16.46
N GLU A 43 25.45 -21.34 -15.40
CA GLU A 43 26.86 -21.83 -15.36
C GLU A 43 27.97 -20.99 -16.06
N GLU A 44 29.24 -21.00 -15.62
CA GLU A 44 29.86 -21.21 -14.29
C GLU A 44 31.37 -20.78 -14.33
N LEU A 45 31.99 -20.62 -13.15
CA LEU A 45 33.39 -20.96 -12.81
C LEU A 45 34.64 -20.37 -13.55
N LYS A 46 35.50 -19.74 -12.72
CA LYS A 46 36.91 -20.13 -12.36
C LYS A 46 38.19 -19.45 -12.95
N GLU A 47 39.01 -19.01 -11.97
CA GLU A 47 40.45 -19.32 -11.72
C GLU A 47 41.64 -18.66 -12.51
N ASP A 48 42.47 -17.96 -11.72
CA ASP A 48 43.94 -18.15 -11.53
C ASP A 48 45.04 -17.44 -12.38
N SER A 49 45.69 -16.43 -11.74
CA SER A 49 47.06 -16.52 -11.12
C SER A 49 48.31 -15.71 -11.62
N LYS A 50 48.91 -14.94 -10.66
CA LYS A 50 50.33 -14.88 -10.15
C LYS A 50 51.59 -14.32 -10.91
N GLU A 51 52.35 -13.44 -10.18
CA GLU A 51 53.86 -13.31 -9.96
C GLU A 51 54.85 -12.96 -11.14
N GLU A 52 56.10 -12.43 -11.05
CA GLU A 52 57.14 -11.86 -10.09
C GLU A 52 58.24 -11.08 -10.94
N SER A 53 59.29 -10.31 -10.52
CA SER A 53 59.66 -9.40 -9.39
C SER A 53 61.08 -8.71 -9.56
N LYS A 54 61.52 -7.83 -8.61
CA LYS A 54 62.91 -7.50 -8.09
C LYS A 54 64.00 -6.57 -8.77
N GLU A 55 64.53 -5.61 -7.94
CA GLU A 55 65.96 -5.13 -7.65
C GLU A 55 66.88 -4.45 -8.74
N GLU A 56 67.99 -3.64 -8.56
CA GLU A 56 68.86 -2.94 -7.53
C GLU A 56 69.81 -1.90 -8.29
N THR A 57 70.70 -0.93 -7.85
CA THR A 57 71.09 -0.10 -6.64
C THR A 57 72.16 1.04 -6.97
N LYS A 58 72.46 1.97 -6.01
CA LYS A 58 73.80 2.64 -5.66
C LYS A 58 74.39 3.83 -6.51
N GLU A 59 75.27 4.79 -6.06
CA GLU A 59 75.81 5.29 -4.74
C GLU A 59 76.68 6.62 -4.82
N ASN A 60 76.80 7.42 -3.71
CA ASN A 60 77.87 8.42 -3.32
C ASN A 60 78.10 9.72 -4.16
N SER A 61 78.72 10.87 -3.77
CA SER A 61 79.38 11.54 -2.58
C SER A 61 79.45 13.10 -2.86
N LYS A 62 80.00 14.16 -2.19
CA LYS A 62 80.81 14.66 -0.99
C LYS A 62 80.78 16.25 -1.10
N GLU A 63 81.21 17.25 -0.29
CA GLU A 63 81.79 17.68 1.04
C GLU A 63 81.69 19.28 1.06
N GLU A 64 81.98 20.24 2.00
CA GLU A 64 82.59 20.55 3.35
C GLU A 64 82.16 22.05 3.72
N VAL A 65 82.23 22.73 4.90
CA VAL A 65 82.38 22.48 6.38
C VAL A 65 82.32 23.82 7.26
N LYS A 66 81.90 23.80 8.57
CA LYS A 66 82.16 24.77 9.74
C LYS A 66 81.51 26.22 9.77
N GLU A 67 81.32 27.03 10.88
CA GLU A 67 81.37 26.93 12.39
C GLU A 67 80.78 28.16 13.22
N ASP A 68 80.31 27.91 14.48
CA ASP A 68 80.38 28.64 15.81
C ASP A 68 79.67 29.95 16.37
N SER A 69 78.78 29.73 17.40
CA SER A 69 78.74 30.31 18.81
C SER A 69 77.71 31.40 19.33
N LYS A 70 77.76 31.85 20.63
CA LYS A 70 76.61 32.11 21.60
C LYS A 70 76.61 33.38 22.57
N LYS A 71 75.42 33.73 23.18
CA LYS A 71 75.05 34.10 24.63
C LYS A 71 74.57 35.54 25.14
N GLU A 72 73.38 35.60 25.80
CA GLU A 72 72.89 36.24 27.12
C GLU A 72 72.68 37.77 27.52
N ALA A 73 71.48 38.08 28.12
CA ALA A 73 71.13 38.80 29.42
C ALA A 73 70.61 40.30 29.63
N GLU A 74 69.43 40.44 30.32
CA GLU A 74 68.93 41.32 31.45
C GLU A 74 68.43 42.85 31.47
N GLU A 75 67.26 43.05 32.15
CA GLU A 75 66.70 44.11 33.10
C GLU A 75 66.12 45.57 32.82
N SER A 76 64.88 45.82 33.36
CA SER A 76 64.37 47.01 34.16
C SER A 76 63.48 48.23 33.65
N LYS A 77 62.28 48.42 34.28
CA LYS A 77 61.61 49.65 34.90
C LYS A 77 61.22 50.96 34.10
N GLU A 78 60.29 51.89 34.48
CA GLU A 78 59.12 52.03 35.43
C GLU A 78 58.35 53.43 35.30
N GLU A 79 57.33 53.74 36.15
CA GLU A 79 56.48 55.00 36.36
C GLU A 79 55.14 55.24 35.57
N VAL A 80 54.03 55.88 36.08
CA VAL A 80 53.28 55.84 37.39
C VAL A 80 52.00 56.77 37.44
N LYS A 81 50.96 56.43 38.27
CA LYS A 81 49.79 57.24 38.79
C LYS A 81 48.62 57.60 37.82
N GLU A 82 47.33 57.74 38.20
CA GLU A 82 46.42 57.47 39.37
C GLU A 82 44.97 57.88 38.91
N ASP A 83 43.77 57.65 39.50
CA ASP A 83 43.16 56.94 40.67
C ASP A 83 41.60 56.97 40.47
N SER A 84 40.71 56.10 40.96
CA SER A 84 40.67 54.63 41.21
C SER A 84 39.18 54.18 41.40
N LYS A 85 38.91 52.84 41.39
CA LYS A 85 37.72 52.13 41.96
C LYS A 85 36.35 52.18 41.25
N GLU A 86 35.46 51.17 41.42
CA GLU A 86 35.51 49.93 42.25
C GLU A 86 35.63 48.65 41.41
N GLU A 87 36.29 47.61 41.96
CA GLU A 87 36.64 46.33 41.30
C GLU A 87 35.94 45.13 41.97
N SER A 88 35.64 44.09 41.19
CA SER A 88 36.12 42.70 41.41
C SER A 88 35.56 41.81 40.27
N GLU A 89 36.32 41.35 39.28
CA GLU A 89 37.47 40.41 39.31
C GLU A 89 37.12 38.97 39.73
N GLU A 90 37.61 37.90 39.07
CA GLU A 90 38.12 37.76 37.69
C GLU A 90 38.30 36.27 37.32
N ASN A 91 38.36 35.94 36.01
CA ASN A 91 39.34 35.01 35.43
C ASN A 91 39.26 35.04 33.89
N THR A 92 40.41 34.96 33.21
CA THR A 92 40.60 35.22 31.76
C THR A 92 41.45 34.09 31.10
N GLU A 93 41.65 33.92 29.78
CA GLU A 93 41.60 34.80 28.58
C GLU A 93 42.81 35.79 28.49
N GLU A 94 43.39 36.15 27.35
CA GLU A 94 43.25 35.68 25.95
C GLU A 94 44.59 35.86 25.18
N ALA A 95 44.73 35.16 24.03
CA ALA A 95 45.45 35.56 22.80
C ALA A 95 47.02 35.64 22.72
N LEU A 96 47.47 35.75 21.44
CA LEU A 96 48.79 36.13 20.88
C LEU A 96 49.94 35.08 20.90
N GLU A 97 50.81 34.94 19.88
CA GLU A 97 50.76 35.21 18.41
C GLU A 97 51.95 34.46 17.71
N GLU A 98 52.07 34.52 16.37
CA GLU A 98 53.10 33.80 15.57
C GLU A 98 54.40 34.61 15.32
N ASP A 99 55.55 33.95 15.09
CA ASP A 99 56.46 34.16 13.93
C ASP A 99 57.56 33.06 13.82
N ASP A 100 58.31 33.04 12.71
CA ASP A 100 59.00 31.90 12.09
C ASP A 100 60.56 31.91 12.21
N SER A 101 61.24 30.78 11.87
CA SER A 101 62.37 30.71 10.89
C SER A 101 63.32 29.48 10.97
N GLU A 102 63.27 28.64 9.91
CA GLU A 102 64.40 28.10 9.07
C GLU A 102 65.59 27.31 9.70
N LYS A 103 66.27 26.31 9.09
CA LYS A 103 66.25 25.48 7.83
C LYS A 103 67.19 24.27 8.10
N GLU A 104 67.37 23.17 7.34
CA GLU A 104 67.32 22.77 5.91
C GLU A 104 66.78 21.30 5.82
N GLU A 105 66.56 20.60 4.68
CA GLU A 105 66.84 20.82 3.25
C GLU A 105 65.68 20.33 2.33
N LYS A 106 65.90 20.14 1.02
CA LYS A 106 64.90 19.94 -0.06
C LYS A 106 64.62 18.43 -0.34
N ASP A 107 63.72 17.94 -1.20
CA ASP A 107 63.15 18.37 -2.50
C ASP A 107 61.71 17.82 -2.71
N ASP A 108 60.96 18.38 -3.70
CA ASP A 108 59.71 17.90 -4.37
C ASP A 108 58.50 17.42 -3.50
N GLU A 109 57.22 17.51 -3.88
CA GLU A 109 56.53 17.66 -5.17
C GLU A 109 55.19 18.46 -4.98
N GLU A 110 54.24 18.41 -5.92
CA GLU A 110 52.98 19.18 -5.94
C GLU A 110 52.16 19.18 -4.63
N SER A 111 51.87 20.37 -4.08
CA SER A 111 50.88 20.55 -3.00
C SER A 111 49.44 20.37 -3.54
N LYS A 112 48.98 19.12 -3.61
CA LYS A 112 47.63 18.79 -4.11
C LYS A 112 46.59 19.27 -3.10
N LYS A 113 45.68 20.12 -3.57
CA LYS A 113 44.53 20.59 -2.80
C LYS A 113 43.64 19.39 -2.46
N THR A 114 43.15 19.36 -1.23
CA THR A 114 42.25 18.34 -0.72
C THR A 114 41.03 18.96 -0.05
N CYS A 115 39.95 18.21 -0.02
CA CYS A 115 38.72 18.54 0.71
C CYS A 115 38.27 17.32 1.53
N GLU A 116 37.65 17.56 2.68
CA GLU A 116 36.91 16.52 3.39
C GLU A 116 35.43 16.62 3.04
N ILE A 117 34.81 15.48 2.74
CA ILE A 117 33.38 15.36 2.52
C ILE A 117 32.88 14.17 3.34
N THR A 118 31.87 14.39 4.18
CA THR A 118 31.24 13.33 4.95
C THR A 118 29.98 12.88 4.25
N TYR A 119 29.92 11.58 3.92
CA TYR A 119 28.82 10.92 3.24
C TYR A 119 28.03 10.09 4.23
N SER A 120 26.71 10.09 4.10
CA SER A 120 25.82 9.20 4.87
C SER A 120 26.17 7.74 4.56
N MET A 121 25.99 6.81 5.51
CA MET A 121 26.14 5.38 5.20
C MET A 121 25.17 4.88 4.11
N PHE A 122 24.14 5.67 3.77
CA PHE A 122 23.23 5.40 2.64
C PHE A 122 23.73 5.89 1.27
N ASP A 123 24.80 6.70 1.23
CA ASP A 123 25.47 7.09 -0.02
C ASP A 123 26.41 6.00 -0.56
N PHE A 124 26.72 4.98 0.26
CA PHE A 124 27.60 3.85 -0.09
C PHE A 124 26.79 2.63 -0.53
N ASP A 125 27.30 1.90 -1.51
CA ASP A 125 26.64 0.73 -2.09
C ASP A 125 26.77 -0.50 -1.17
N ASP A 126 25.70 -0.88 -0.47
CA ASP A 126 25.70 -2.08 0.37
C ASP A 126 25.49 -3.40 -0.37
N SER A 127 25.26 -3.36 -1.70
CA SER A 127 25.17 -4.56 -2.56
C SER A 127 26.52 -5.06 -3.09
N TYR A 128 27.61 -4.30 -2.88
CA TYR A 128 28.96 -4.59 -3.37
C TYR A 128 29.38 -6.07 -3.26
N GLU A 129 29.70 -6.67 -4.41
CA GLU A 129 30.03 -8.09 -4.52
C GLU A 129 31.49 -8.39 -4.09
N GLY A 130 31.63 -9.36 -3.19
CA GLY A 130 32.92 -9.87 -2.73
C GLY A 130 33.46 -9.20 -1.45
N GLY A 131 34.11 -9.99 -0.60
CA GLY A 131 34.81 -9.50 0.59
C GLY A 131 33.96 -9.24 1.84
N SER A 132 32.64 -9.46 1.80
CA SER A 132 31.79 -9.46 3.01
C SER A 132 31.61 -10.89 3.56
N TRP A 133 31.76 -11.11 4.87
CA TRP A 133 31.46 -12.38 5.54
C TRP A 133 31.21 -12.21 7.05
N GLY A 134 30.35 -13.06 7.62
CA GLY A 134 30.10 -13.11 9.07
C GLY A 134 29.45 -11.84 9.63
N SER A 135 28.79 -11.03 8.81
CA SER A 135 28.24 -9.73 9.17
C SER A 135 26.77 -9.62 8.75
N THR A 136 25.89 -9.27 9.69
CA THR A 136 24.50 -8.88 9.43
C THR A 136 24.39 -7.35 9.49
N VAL A 137 23.57 -6.75 8.63
CA VAL A 137 23.41 -5.30 8.53
C VAL A 137 21.94 -4.91 8.81
N THR A 138 21.72 -3.87 9.60
CA THR A 138 20.40 -3.27 9.81
C THR A 138 20.48 -1.76 9.53
N LYS A 139 19.58 -1.26 8.68
CA LYS A 139 19.45 0.16 8.34
C LYS A 139 18.42 0.82 9.28
N SER A 140 18.67 2.05 9.71
CA SER A 140 17.85 2.86 10.63
C SER A 140 18.03 4.35 10.33
N LYS A 141 17.14 5.25 10.76
CA LYS A 141 17.22 6.69 10.41
C LYS A 141 18.57 7.32 10.78
N GLY A 142 19.08 7.09 12.00
CA GLY A 142 20.43 7.45 12.44
C GLY A 142 21.61 6.66 11.89
N GLY A 143 21.42 5.81 10.87
CA GLY A 143 22.51 5.15 10.14
C GLY A 143 22.45 3.61 10.14
N VAL A 144 23.63 2.98 10.07
CA VAL A 144 23.78 1.55 9.80
C VAL A 144 24.40 0.81 10.98
N LYS A 145 23.65 -0.14 11.54
CA LYS A 145 24.08 -1.12 12.54
C LYS A 145 24.68 -2.33 11.82
N ILE A 146 25.84 -2.80 12.25
CA ILE A 146 26.49 -4.02 11.75
C ILE A 146 26.81 -4.95 12.93
N GLU A 147 26.33 -6.19 12.83
CA GLU A 147 26.53 -7.25 13.82
C GLU A 147 27.44 -8.33 13.25
N TYR A 148 28.53 -8.59 13.96
CA TYR A 148 29.64 -9.43 13.49
C TYR A 148 29.70 -10.73 14.30
N SER A 149 29.56 -11.87 13.62
CA SER A 149 29.51 -13.23 14.20
C SER A 149 30.88 -13.77 14.67
N GLY A 150 31.82 -12.89 14.98
CA GLY A 150 33.17 -13.25 15.41
C GLY A 150 34.26 -12.28 14.95
N ASN A 151 35.47 -12.54 15.43
CA ASN A 151 36.65 -11.75 15.10
C ASN A 151 37.07 -11.92 13.63
N TYR A 152 37.50 -10.84 12.99
CA TYR A 152 37.77 -10.71 11.56
C TYR A 152 36.57 -10.90 10.63
N ALA A 153 35.33 -10.92 11.13
CA ALA A 153 34.16 -10.74 10.26
C ALA A 153 34.12 -9.32 9.68
N GLU A 154 33.64 -9.17 8.45
CA GLU A 154 33.78 -7.95 7.63
C GLU A 154 32.54 -7.70 6.79
N LYS A 155 32.08 -6.45 6.72
CA LYS A 155 31.10 -5.98 5.74
C LYS A 155 31.76 -4.96 4.83
N VAL A 156 31.67 -5.16 3.52
CA VAL A 156 32.16 -4.21 2.51
C VAL A 156 30.99 -3.40 1.95
N PHE A 157 31.25 -2.12 1.69
CA PHE A 157 30.37 -1.21 0.97
C PHE A 157 31.14 -0.58 -0.21
N GLY A 158 30.50 -0.42 -1.37
CA GLY A 158 31.06 0.26 -2.54
C GLY A 158 31.11 1.78 -2.35
N LEU A 159 32.05 2.44 -3.02
CA LEU A 159 32.19 3.90 -2.99
C LEU A 159 30.97 4.63 -3.58
N PRO A 160 30.62 5.84 -3.08
CA PRO A 160 29.51 6.63 -3.61
C PRO A 160 29.66 6.93 -5.10
N LYS A 161 28.54 6.84 -5.82
CA LYS A 161 28.50 6.89 -7.29
C LYS A 161 29.11 8.17 -7.86
N GLY A 162 30.32 8.06 -8.40
CA GLY A 162 31.09 9.16 -8.98
C GLY A 162 32.46 9.36 -8.34
N ILE A 163 32.69 8.80 -7.15
CA ILE A 163 33.99 8.78 -6.45
C ILE A 163 34.82 7.58 -6.92
N LYS A 164 36.15 7.75 -6.99
CA LYS A 164 37.11 6.68 -7.30
C LYS A 164 38.11 6.56 -6.16
N GLY A 165 38.53 5.36 -5.79
CA GLY A 165 39.53 5.17 -4.73
C GLY A 165 40.87 5.87 -5.00
N THR A 166 41.25 6.03 -6.27
CA THR A 166 42.42 6.82 -6.70
C THR A 166 42.31 8.31 -6.38
N ASP A 167 41.11 8.85 -6.24
CA ASP A 167 40.86 10.24 -5.83
C ASP A 167 40.75 10.39 -4.30
N VAL A 168 40.60 9.29 -3.56
CA VAL A 168 40.60 9.28 -2.08
C VAL A 168 42.03 9.39 -1.54
N VAL A 169 42.19 10.18 -0.48
CA VAL A 169 43.43 10.40 0.30
C VAL A 169 43.35 9.64 1.62
N SER A 170 42.20 9.65 2.28
CA SER A 170 41.92 8.88 3.50
C SER A 170 40.42 8.66 3.67
N VAL A 171 40.10 7.64 4.47
CA VAL A 171 38.73 7.25 4.83
C VAL A 171 38.65 7.16 6.35
N LYS A 172 37.60 7.73 6.93
CA LYS A 172 37.29 7.67 8.36
C LYS A 172 35.83 7.25 8.57
N ALA A 173 35.60 6.22 9.38
CA ALA A 173 34.25 5.81 9.77
C ALA A 173 33.80 6.53 11.05
N ASN A 174 32.65 7.22 11.01
CA ASN A 174 32.11 7.92 12.16
C ASN A 174 31.20 6.96 12.95
N LEU A 175 31.80 6.27 13.92
CA LEU A 175 31.13 5.31 14.80
C LEU A 175 30.26 6.02 15.84
N LEU A 176 28.95 5.73 15.88
CA LEU A 176 28.05 6.08 16.98
C LEU A 176 28.17 5.09 18.15
N LYS A 177 28.43 3.80 17.85
CA LYS A 177 28.47 2.72 18.84
C LYS A 177 29.55 1.69 18.51
N GLY A 178 30.23 1.20 19.54
CA GLY A 178 31.35 0.25 19.45
C GLY A 178 32.72 0.91 19.74
N SER A 179 33.72 0.10 20.10
CA SER A 179 35.06 0.61 20.44
C SER A 179 35.97 0.71 19.21
N LYS A 180 36.53 1.89 18.96
CA LYS A 180 37.51 2.15 17.88
C LYS A 180 38.68 1.15 17.87
N SER A 181 39.17 0.74 19.04
CA SER A 181 40.27 -0.22 19.16
C SER A 181 39.90 -1.66 18.78
N GLY A 182 38.61 -1.96 18.68
CA GLY A 182 38.07 -3.24 18.21
C GLY A 182 37.51 -3.17 16.78
N PHE A 183 37.72 -2.06 16.08
CA PHE A 183 37.28 -1.83 14.71
C PHE A 183 38.49 -1.71 13.78
N SER A 184 38.30 -2.00 12.49
CA SER A 184 39.36 -1.96 11.48
C SER A 184 38.78 -1.58 10.13
N LEU A 185 39.53 -0.80 9.34
CA LEU A 185 39.16 -0.39 7.98
C LEU A 185 40.03 -1.06 6.92
N LYS A 186 39.45 -1.27 5.73
CA LYS A 186 40.15 -1.80 4.56
C LYS A 186 39.74 -1.11 3.26
N PHE A 187 40.63 -1.14 2.28
CA PHE A 187 40.31 -0.86 0.88
C PHE A 187 40.14 -2.16 0.10
N ARG A 188 39.09 -2.22 -0.72
CA ARG A 188 38.72 -3.37 -1.54
C ARG A 188 38.66 -2.97 -3.02
N ASN A 189 39.19 -3.81 -3.90
CA ASN A 189 39.08 -3.66 -5.35
C ASN A 189 38.52 -4.96 -5.91
N LYS A 190 37.26 -4.96 -6.39
CA LYS A 190 36.55 -6.16 -6.90
C LYS A 190 36.63 -7.36 -5.94
N GLY A 191 36.40 -7.06 -4.65
CA GLY A 191 36.47 -8.00 -3.54
C GLY A 191 37.87 -8.29 -2.98
N GLU A 192 38.97 -8.06 -3.72
CA GLU A 192 40.34 -8.29 -3.21
C GLU A 192 40.76 -7.23 -2.18
N GLU A 193 41.59 -7.61 -1.20
CA GLU A 193 42.10 -6.70 -0.16
C GLU A 193 43.32 -5.92 -0.67
N VAL A 194 43.17 -4.60 -0.81
CA VAL A 194 44.22 -3.70 -1.32
C VAL A 194 45.08 -3.16 -0.18
N LYS A 195 44.46 -2.79 0.94
CA LYS A 195 45.11 -2.24 2.13
C LYS A 195 44.22 -2.43 3.36
N ALA A 196 44.82 -2.56 4.54
CA ALA A 196 44.12 -2.65 5.82
C ALA A 196 44.77 -1.76 6.89
N ALA A 197 43.94 -1.23 7.79
CA ALA A 197 44.34 -0.52 9.00
C ALA A 197 43.60 -1.14 10.19
N TYR A 198 44.36 -1.69 11.14
CA TYR A 198 43.82 -2.52 12.23
C TYR A 198 43.70 -1.74 13.54
N GLY A 199 42.57 -1.91 14.26
CA GLY A 199 42.35 -1.28 15.57
C GLY A 199 42.10 0.23 15.50
N THR A 200 41.55 0.72 14.38
CA THR A 200 41.32 2.13 14.10
C THR A 200 40.11 2.33 13.18
N ASP A 201 39.48 3.49 13.32
CA ASP A 201 38.41 4.02 12.47
C ASP A 201 38.92 4.90 11.31
N VAL A 202 40.23 4.89 11.01
CA VAL A 202 40.85 5.68 9.92
C VAL A 202 41.84 4.84 9.10
N ILE A 203 41.85 5.04 7.77
CA ILE A 203 42.83 4.45 6.84
C ILE A 203 43.27 5.46 5.77
N GLU A 204 44.57 5.52 5.48
CA GLU A 204 45.16 6.44 4.50
C GLU A 204 45.53 5.76 3.18
N ASN A 205 45.22 6.39 2.05
CA ASN A 205 45.63 6.01 0.70
C ASN A 205 46.94 6.72 0.27
N THR A 206 47.96 6.67 1.13
CA THR A 206 49.33 7.19 0.89
C THR A 206 49.90 6.74 -0.46
N ASP A 207 49.56 5.51 -0.85
CA ASP A 207 50.17 4.78 -1.97
C ASP A 207 49.44 5.05 -3.29
N LYS A 208 48.38 5.88 -3.26
CA LYS A 208 47.53 6.25 -4.41
C LYS A 208 46.88 5.02 -5.08
N ALA A 209 46.58 3.99 -4.29
CA ALA A 209 46.01 2.74 -4.76
C ALA A 209 44.60 2.93 -5.33
N GLU A 210 44.25 2.09 -6.31
CA GLU A 210 42.91 2.02 -6.89
C GLU A 210 42.05 1.02 -6.12
N PHE A 211 40.85 1.46 -5.72
CA PHE A 211 39.88 0.66 -4.98
C PHE A 211 38.47 1.17 -5.28
N ASP A 212 37.47 0.29 -5.15
CA ASP A 212 36.05 0.57 -5.41
C ASP A 212 35.14 0.26 -4.21
N GLY A 213 35.64 -0.42 -3.17
CA GLY A 213 34.92 -0.65 -1.90
C GLY A 213 35.74 -0.38 -0.63
N ILE A 214 35.03 -0.19 0.49
CA ILE A 214 35.58 -0.01 1.84
C ILE A 214 35.09 -1.15 2.73
N GLY A 215 36.03 -1.89 3.32
CA GLY A 215 35.74 -2.96 4.28
C GLY A 215 35.67 -2.44 5.71
N LEU A 216 34.55 -2.68 6.39
CA LEU A 216 34.32 -2.39 7.82
C LEU A 216 34.43 -3.71 8.60
N MET A 217 35.46 -3.87 9.43
CA MET A 217 35.88 -5.18 9.94
C MET A 217 36.04 -5.21 11.48
N ASN A 218 35.51 -6.25 12.11
CA ASN A 218 35.57 -6.46 13.56
C ASN A 218 36.93 -7.04 13.99
N SER A 219 37.62 -6.38 14.91
CA SER A 219 38.90 -6.80 15.50
C SER A 219 38.86 -6.86 17.04
N SER A 220 37.67 -6.96 17.64
CA SER A 220 37.46 -6.96 19.10
C SER A 220 37.84 -8.27 19.81
N GLY A 221 38.10 -9.35 19.08
CA GLY A 221 38.44 -10.67 19.63
C GLY A 221 37.26 -11.63 19.80
N GLY A 222 36.01 -11.19 19.57
CA GLY A 222 34.80 -12.00 19.68
C GLY A 222 33.67 -11.50 18.76
N GLU A 223 32.42 -11.83 19.08
CA GLU A 223 31.25 -11.20 18.46
C GLU A 223 31.15 -9.73 18.89
N ALA A 224 30.65 -8.87 17.99
CA ALA A 224 30.52 -7.44 18.28
C ALA A 224 29.44 -6.75 17.44
N THR A 225 28.91 -5.63 17.96
CA THR A 225 28.00 -4.74 17.25
C THR A 225 28.65 -3.36 17.11
N PHE A 226 28.61 -2.79 15.92
CA PHE A 226 29.00 -1.41 15.64
C PHE A 226 27.84 -0.67 14.99
N THR A 227 27.72 0.63 15.26
CA THR A 227 26.79 1.51 14.53
C THR A 227 27.59 2.63 13.90
N ILE A 228 27.44 2.82 12.59
CA ILE A 228 28.13 3.83 11.79
C ILE A 228 27.07 4.72 11.15
N GLN A 229 27.15 6.02 11.37
CA GLN A 229 26.22 7.01 10.78
C GLN A 229 26.68 7.44 9.39
N SER A 230 27.98 7.68 9.27
CA SER A 230 28.60 8.29 8.09
C SER A 230 30.07 7.89 7.94
N ILE A 231 30.62 8.11 6.75
CA ILE A 231 32.04 7.98 6.46
C ILE A 231 32.54 9.33 5.91
N THR A 232 33.61 9.86 6.51
CA THR A 232 34.33 11.01 5.99
C THR A 232 35.40 10.54 5.00
N LEU A 233 35.32 11.05 3.77
CA LEU A 233 36.32 10.85 2.72
C LEU A 233 37.13 12.14 2.56
N THR A 234 38.45 12.05 2.71
CA THR A 234 39.36 13.12 2.29
C THR A 234 39.72 12.87 0.83
N LEU A 235 39.47 13.85 -0.05
CA LEU A 235 39.46 13.70 -1.51
C LEU A 235 40.38 14.73 -2.19
N LYS A 236 40.87 14.42 -3.40
CA LYS A 236 41.88 15.20 -4.16
C LYS A 236 41.27 16.27 -5.08
N GLY A 237 40.64 17.30 -4.53
CA GLY A 237 40.12 18.42 -5.34
C GLY A 237 39.52 19.55 -4.52
N ASP A 238 38.55 20.24 -5.12
CA ASP A 238 37.55 21.03 -4.41
C ASP A 238 36.30 20.18 -4.13
N ALA A 239 35.57 20.47 -3.05
CA ALA A 239 34.40 19.67 -2.68
C ALA A 239 33.28 19.67 -3.75
N ALA A 240 33.26 20.68 -4.62
CA ALA A 240 32.34 20.79 -5.75
C ALA A 240 32.71 19.89 -6.97
N ASP A 241 33.86 19.22 -6.94
CA ASP A 241 34.26 18.24 -7.97
C ASP A 241 33.63 16.84 -7.75
N TYR A 242 32.93 16.64 -6.62
CA TYR A 242 32.41 15.36 -6.14
C TYR A 242 30.88 15.38 -5.93
N PRO A 243 30.21 14.22 -5.80
CA PRO A 243 28.78 14.16 -5.50
C PRO A 243 28.44 14.92 -4.21
N THR A 244 27.30 15.62 -4.19
CA THR A 244 26.78 16.18 -2.94
C THR A 244 26.29 15.02 -2.06
N PRO A 245 26.72 14.93 -0.78
CA PRO A 245 26.20 13.93 0.15
C PRO A 245 24.69 14.00 0.34
N SER A 246 24.08 12.87 0.71
CA SER A 246 22.76 12.89 1.34
C SER A 246 22.83 13.59 2.70
N GLU A 247 21.69 14.12 3.16
CA GLU A 247 21.60 14.71 4.49
C GLU A 247 21.91 13.67 5.58
N ILE A 248 22.79 14.04 6.51
CA ILE A 248 23.17 13.19 7.64
C ILE A 248 22.24 13.56 8.79
N VAL A 249 21.18 12.76 8.96
CA VAL A 249 20.24 12.90 10.07
C VAL A 249 20.98 12.63 11.38
N ASP A 250 21.07 13.66 12.23
CA ASP A 250 21.68 13.56 13.56
C ASP A 250 20.66 13.11 14.60
N ASP A 251 20.44 11.79 14.63
CA ASP A 251 19.51 11.03 15.48
C ASP A 251 19.93 11.01 16.97
N ASN A 252 20.53 12.12 17.43
CA ASN A 252 20.82 12.43 18.84
C ASN A 252 19.78 13.41 19.44
N THR A 253 18.88 13.96 18.62
CA THR A 253 17.57 14.41 19.12
C THR A 253 16.85 13.21 19.70
N LYS A 254 16.36 13.31 20.94
CA LYS A 254 15.43 12.29 21.46
C LYS A 254 14.20 12.26 20.55
N PRO A 255 13.52 11.11 20.40
CA PRO A 255 12.18 11.10 19.83
C PRO A 255 11.29 12.07 20.63
N GLU A 256 10.47 12.86 19.95
CA GLU A 256 9.50 13.77 20.56
C GLU A 256 8.09 13.39 20.10
N ILE A 257 7.12 13.48 21.00
CA ILE A 257 5.72 13.14 20.72
C ILE A 257 4.99 14.28 20.02
N GLN A 258 3.81 13.99 19.48
CA GLN A 258 2.91 15.03 18.97
C GLN A 258 2.24 15.78 20.15
N TRP A 259 2.76 16.97 20.47
CA TRP A 259 2.22 17.79 21.57
C TRP A 259 0.95 18.57 21.21
N ASP A 260 0.73 18.88 19.93
CA ASP A 260 -0.34 19.75 19.41
C ASP A 260 -1.66 19.02 19.09
N ILE A 261 -1.73 17.71 19.30
CA ILE A 261 -2.95 16.90 19.26
C ILE A 261 -3.64 16.87 20.65
N PRO A 262 -4.95 16.58 20.75
CA PRO A 262 -5.65 16.51 22.04
C PRO A 262 -5.15 15.41 23.01
N ASP A 263 -5.31 15.63 24.31
CA ASP A 263 -5.12 14.56 25.31
C ASP A 263 -6.27 13.52 25.16
N LEU A 264 -5.97 12.22 25.07
CA LEU A 264 -6.98 11.18 24.76
C LEU A 264 -8.02 11.05 25.87
N ARG A 265 -7.57 11.13 27.14
CA ARG A 265 -8.38 11.19 28.35
C ARG A 265 -9.45 12.30 28.33
N ASP A 266 -9.18 13.45 27.73
CA ASP A 266 -10.12 14.59 27.70
C ASP A 266 -11.35 14.30 26.81
N TYR A 267 -11.28 13.24 25.99
CA TYR A 267 -12.33 12.78 25.09
C TYR A 267 -12.95 11.47 25.57
N VAL A 268 -12.13 10.47 25.90
CA VAL A 268 -12.60 9.14 26.33
C VAL A 268 -13.20 9.21 27.75
N SER A 269 -12.50 9.80 28.71
CA SER A 269 -12.98 10.07 30.08
C SER A 269 -13.83 11.35 30.15
N SER A 270 -14.85 11.46 29.28
CA SER A 270 -15.70 12.66 29.18
C SER A 270 -17.19 12.37 28.96
N GLU A 271 -18.02 13.41 29.13
CA GLU A 271 -19.46 13.41 28.77
C GLU A 271 -19.72 13.15 27.26
N LYS A 272 -18.68 13.17 26.42
CA LYS A 272 -18.76 12.79 24.99
C LYS A 272 -18.26 11.36 24.75
N GLY A 273 -17.57 10.76 25.71
CA GLY A 273 -16.94 9.46 25.63
C GLY A 273 -17.73 8.41 26.41
N LEU A 274 -17.14 7.91 27.50
CA LEU A 274 -17.68 6.88 28.40
C LEU A 274 -17.91 7.41 29.84
N GLY A 275 -18.14 8.71 30.01
CA GLY A 275 -18.29 9.34 31.33
C GLY A 275 -16.97 9.88 31.92
N LYS A 276 -17.06 10.77 32.92
CA LYS A 276 -15.88 11.47 33.51
C LYS A 276 -15.08 10.62 34.49
N ASP A 277 -15.72 9.58 35.00
CA ASP A 277 -15.22 8.58 35.93
C ASP A 277 -14.66 7.33 35.23
N SER A 278 -14.70 7.31 33.89
CA SER A 278 -14.08 6.26 33.08
C SER A 278 -12.56 6.39 33.00
N HIS A 279 -11.85 5.27 33.04
CA HIS A 279 -10.39 5.21 32.98
C HIS A 279 -9.88 5.03 31.54
N THR A 280 -9.20 6.04 31.02
CA THR A 280 -8.46 5.98 29.75
C THR A 280 -7.07 5.40 30.02
N GLY A 281 -6.87 4.12 29.67
CA GLY A 281 -5.73 3.33 30.13
C GLY A 281 -4.75 2.89 29.05
N ALA A 282 -3.49 2.68 29.45
CA ALA A 282 -2.47 1.95 28.67
C ALA A 282 -1.81 0.85 29.50
N ALA A 283 -1.37 -0.23 28.86
CA ALA A 283 -0.44 -1.18 29.46
C ALA A 283 1.00 -0.70 29.33
N ILE A 284 1.79 -0.83 30.40
CA ILE A 284 3.22 -0.52 30.42
C ILE A 284 4.02 -1.58 31.19
N MET A 285 5.33 -1.64 30.93
CA MET A 285 6.29 -2.63 31.44
C MET A 285 7.51 -1.97 32.10
N VAL A 286 8.23 -2.68 32.97
CA VAL A 286 9.39 -2.15 33.71
C VAL A 286 10.64 -1.87 32.84
N SER A 287 10.59 -2.28 31.56
CA SER A 287 11.55 -1.95 30.51
C SER A 287 11.26 -0.62 29.81
N GLU A 288 10.03 -0.12 29.89
CA GLU A 288 9.56 1.05 29.13
C GLU A 288 9.65 2.35 29.94
N ILE A 289 9.61 2.28 31.27
CA ILE A 289 9.74 3.44 32.19
C ILE A 289 11.12 4.17 32.16
N THR A 290 11.93 3.93 31.13
CA THR A 290 13.18 4.65 30.83
C THR A 290 13.21 5.19 29.39
N ASP A 291 12.14 5.01 28.64
CA ASP A 291 11.86 5.65 27.36
C ASP A 291 11.05 6.92 27.65
N GLU A 292 11.69 8.08 27.52
CA GLU A 292 11.08 9.37 27.84
C GLU A 292 9.91 9.71 26.87
N ALA A 293 10.01 9.34 25.60
CA ALA A 293 8.97 9.62 24.61
C ALA A 293 7.74 8.73 24.80
N LEU A 294 7.94 7.46 25.22
CA LEU A 294 6.84 6.59 25.62
C LEU A 294 6.15 7.13 26.88
N MET A 295 6.91 7.62 27.87
CA MET A 295 6.34 8.22 29.07
C MET A 295 5.62 9.54 28.80
N ASP A 296 6.13 10.40 27.91
CA ASP A 296 5.42 11.60 27.44
C ASP A 296 4.04 11.23 26.85
N LEU A 297 3.94 10.14 26.07
CA LEU A 297 2.65 9.65 25.57
C LEU A 297 1.72 9.21 26.72
N VAL A 298 2.25 8.47 27.71
CA VAL A 298 1.50 8.04 28.90
C VAL A 298 0.95 9.25 29.69
N GLU A 299 1.82 10.21 29.97
CA GLU A 299 1.55 11.40 30.79
C GLU A 299 0.66 12.42 30.08
N LYS A 300 0.74 12.52 28.75
CA LYS A 300 -0.16 13.34 27.92
C LYS A 300 -1.52 12.69 27.71
N HIS A 301 -1.59 11.42 27.32
CA HIS A 301 -2.84 10.87 26.77
C HIS A 301 -3.71 10.13 27.79
N PHE A 302 -3.13 9.54 28.85
CA PHE A 302 -3.84 8.57 29.69
C PHE A 302 -4.10 9.10 31.10
N ASN A 303 -5.03 8.47 31.82
CA ASN A 303 -5.28 8.71 33.25
C ASN A 303 -5.33 7.40 34.08
N ALA A 304 -5.03 6.27 33.43
CA ALA A 304 -4.80 4.99 34.09
C ALA A 304 -3.65 4.22 33.42
N VAL A 305 -3.01 3.33 34.17
CA VAL A 305 -2.07 2.34 33.63
C VAL A 305 -2.31 0.95 34.23
N THR A 306 -2.02 -0.08 33.44
CA THR A 306 -1.89 -1.47 33.90
C THR A 306 -0.43 -1.89 33.77
N PHE A 307 0.15 -2.50 34.81
CA PHE A 307 1.50 -3.06 34.71
C PHE A 307 1.41 -4.46 34.09
N GLY A 308 1.80 -4.58 32.82
CA GLY A 308 1.47 -5.75 32.00
C GLY A 308 2.13 -7.06 32.43
N ASN A 309 3.16 -7.02 33.29
CA ASN A 309 3.74 -8.23 33.88
C ASN A 309 4.11 -8.16 35.36
N GLU A 310 4.30 -6.98 35.93
CA GLU A 310 5.05 -6.80 37.18
C GLU A 310 4.29 -7.17 38.46
N PHE A 311 2.96 -7.22 38.40
CA PHE A 311 2.11 -7.70 39.48
C PHE A 311 1.63 -9.16 39.30
N LYS A 312 2.08 -9.86 38.25
CA LYS A 312 1.74 -11.27 38.02
C LYS A 312 2.43 -12.20 39.04
N PRO A 313 1.85 -13.38 39.34
CA PRO A 313 2.39 -14.26 40.37
C PRO A 313 3.82 -14.75 40.11
N ASP A 314 4.21 -15.00 38.86
CA ASP A 314 5.58 -15.34 38.49
C ASP A 314 6.56 -14.19 38.74
N SER A 315 6.21 -12.95 38.38
CA SER A 315 7.01 -11.75 38.61
C SER A 315 7.28 -11.51 40.10
N LEU A 316 6.22 -11.60 40.92
CA LEU A 316 6.31 -11.49 42.37
C LEU A 316 7.00 -12.70 43.02
N MET A 317 7.11 -13.84 42.30
CA MET A 317 7.96 -14.98 42.66
C MET A 317 9.31 -14.98 41.90
N ASN A 318 9.75 -13.81 41.42
CA ASN A 318 11.03 -13.54 40.77
C ASN A 318 11.32 -14.41 39.53
N TYR A 319 10.28 -14.67 38.71
CA TYR A 319 10.30 -15.47 37.48
C TYR A 319 10.98 -16.85 37.61
N ASN A 320 11.01 -17.41 38.82
CA ASN A 320 11.68 -18.69 39.06
C ASN A 320 10.74 -19.86 38.75
N ASN A 321 11.00 -20.57 37.65
CA ASN A 321 10.29 -21.82 37.32
C ASN A 321 10.92 -23.06 38.01
N ALA A 322 12.11 -22.93 38.58
CA ALA A 322 12.70 -23.95 39.45
C ALA A 322 12.25 -23.73 40.91
N LYS A 323 12.57 -24.69 41.78
CA LYS A 323 12.39 -24.58 43.23
C LYS A 323 13.01 -23.27 43.79
N PRO A 324 12.34 -22.57 44.72
CA PRO A 324 12.94 -21.44 45.43
C PRO A 324 14.24 -21.84 46.15
N ALA A 325 15.26 -20.99 46.04
CA ALA A 325 16.58 -21.21 46.62
C ALA A 325 16.59 -21.02 48.15
N ASP A 326 17.69 -21.44 48.79
CA ASP A 326 17.90 -21.23 50.23
C ASP A 326 17.76 -19.74 50.60
N GLY A 327 16.83 -19.43 51.50
CA GLY A 327 16.49 -18.06 51.90
C GLY A 327 15.42 -17.36 51.06
N GLN A 328 14.92 -17.98 49.98
CA GLN A 328 13.71 -17.53 49.27
C GLN A 328 12.41 -18.12 49.87
N ILE A 329 12.50 -19.12 50.75
CA ILE A 329 11.41 -19.51 51.65
C ILE A 329 11.67 -18.85 53.01
N ILE A 330 10.64 -18.17 53.54
CA ILE A 330 10.63 -17.51 54.85
C ILE A 330 9.58 -18.15 55.76
N THR A 331 9.62 -17.79 57.05
CA THR A 331 8.72 -18.30 58.08
C THR A 331 7.83 -17.18 58.60
N GLU A 332 6.52 -17.26 58.36
CA GLU A 332 5.53 -16.26 58.79
C GLU A 332 4.60 -16.81 59.88
N THR A 333 4.06 -15.94 60.72
CA THR A 333 2.93 -16.22 61.62
C THR A 333 1.86 -15.17 61.37
N TRP A 334 0.67 -15.62 60.95
CA TRP A 334 -0.43 -14.74 60.55
C TRP A 334 -1.78 -15.31 60.98
N THR A 335 -2.82 -14.48 60.95
CA THR A 335 -4.20 -14.87 61.25
C THR A 335 -5.03 -14.77 59.99
N ASP A 336 -5.71 -15.86 59.63
CA ASP A 336 -6.56 -15.92 58.44
C ASP A 336 -7.89 -15.17 58.61
N ALA A 337 -8.60 -15.00 57.50
CA ALA A 337 -9.88 -14.31 57.44
C ALA A 337 -11.00 -15.02 58.24
N LYS A 338 -10.79 -16.29 58.63
CA LYS A 338 -11.67 -17.08 59.51
C LYS A 338 -11.26 -16.96 60.99
N GLY A 339 -10.20 -16.21 61.30
CA GLY A 339 -9.70 -15.95 62.65
C GLY A 339 -8.72 -17.00 63.19
N VAL A 340 -8.29 -17.97 62.38
CA VAL A 340 -7.33 -19.01 62.80
C VAL A 340 -5.91 -18.47 62.66
N THR A 341 -5.10 -18.59 63.71
CA THR A 341 -3.71 -18.13 63.68
C THR A 341 -2.76 -19.27 63.33
N HIS A 342 -2.22 -19.21 62.11
CA HIS A 342 -1.23 -20.14 61.58
C HIS A 342 0.16 -19.69 62.02
N LYS A 343 0.96 -20.63 62.54
CA LYS A 343 2.29 -20.36 63.10
C LYS A 343 3.35 -21.09 62.30
N ASP A 344 4.51 -20.45 62.21
CA ASP A 344 5.73 -20.99 61.61
C ASP A 344 5.50 -21.51 60.17
N MET A 345 4.62 -20.84 59.42
CA MET A 345 4.26 -21.19 58.04
C MET A 345 5.43 -20.92 57.10
N ALA A 346 5.87 -21.95 56.38
CA ALA A 346 6.87 -21.81 55.32
C ALA A 346 6.20 -21.24 54.05
N VAL A 347 6.60 -20.04 53.64
CA VAL A 347 6.02 -19.31 52.49
C VAL A 347 7.11 -18.68 51.61
N PRO A 348 6.89 -18.47 50.31
CA PRO A 348 7.83 -17.76 49.46
C PRO A 348 8.04 -16.31 49.92
N LYS A 349 9.26 -15.77 49.76
CA LYS A 349 9.50 -14.35 49.85
C LYS A 349 9.12 -13.69 48.52
N LEU A 350 8.05 -12.90 48.51
CA LEU A 350 7.66 -12.11 47.33
C LEU A 350 8.68 -11.01 47.02
N ASP A 351 8.79 -10.66 45.73
CA ASP A 351 9.70 -9.67 45.19
C ASP A 351 8.96 -8.53 44.48
N PHE A 352 8.70 -7.45 45.22
CA PHE A 352 8.05 -6.26 44.72
C PHE A 352 9.00 -5.26 44.03
N SER A 353 10.29 -5.58 43.83
CA SER A 353 11.26 -4.60 43.33
C SER A 353 11.02 -4.15 41.88
N ARG A 354 10.25 -4.92 41.10
CA ARG A 354 9.82 -4.56 39.74
C ARG A 354 8.65 -3.56 39.78
N PRO A 355 7.48 -3.87 40.40
CA PRO A 355 6.40 -2.90 40.49
C PRO A 355 6.81 -1.65 41.29
N GLU A 356 7.60 -1.74 42.38
CA GLU A 356 8.07 -0.55 43.12
C GLU A 356 8.86 0.45 42.25
N ARG A 357 9.53 0.01 41.17
CA ARG A 357 10.20 0.93 40.23
C ARG A 357 9.18 1.73 39.42
N MET A 358 8.12 1.09 38.97
CA MET A 358 7.07 1.72 38.15
C MET A 358 6.14 2.58 39.01
N LEU A 359 5.75 2.09 40.19
CA LEU A 359 4.97 2.84 41.18
C LEU A 359 5.63 4.17 41.54
N ARG A 360 6.97 4.19 41.65
CA ARG A 360 7.73 5.41 41.90
C ARG A 360 7.59 6.43 40.77
N VAL A 361 7.79 6.02 39.52
CA VAL A 361 7.67 6.94 38.35
C VAL A 361 6.27 7.55 38.28
N ILE A 362 5.22 6.73 38.37
CA ILE A 362 3.83 7.21 38.34
C ILE A 362 3.50 8.06 39.59
N LYS A 363 4.11 7.77 40.74
CA LYS A 363 3.94 8.60 41.95
C LYS A 363 4.64 9.95 41.82
N ASP A 364 5.88 9.98 41.33
CA ASP A 364 6.65 11.20 41.17
C ASP A 364 5.92 12.15 40.19
N TRP A 365 5.37 11.61 39.08
CA TRP A 365 4.44 12.35 38.20
C TRP A 365 3.20 12.87 38.93
N ASN A 366 2.49 12.02 39.68
CA ASN A 366 1.25 12.39 40.38
C ASN A 366 1.46 13.45 41.47
N ASP A 367 2.60 13.42 42.18
CA ASP A 367 2.94 14.41 43.22
C ASP A 367 3.23 15.79 42.60
N GLU A 368 3.75 15.84 41.37
CA GLU A 368 3.94 17.09 40.60
C GLU A 368 2.66 17.55 39.88
N HIS A 369 1.79 16.61 39.49
CA HIS A 369 0.57 16.85 38.69
C HIS A 369 -0.72 16.32 39.35
N PRO A 370 -1.09 16.81 40.55
CA PRO A 370 -2.27 16.32 41.30
C PRO A 370 -3.62 16.61 40.60
N ASP A 371 -3.63 17.53 39.62
CA ASP A 371 -4.81 17.80 38.77
C ASP A 371 -4.93 16.81 37.59
N LYS A 372 -3.93 15.95 37.38
CA LYS A 372 -3.82 14.97 36.28
C LYS A 372 -3.27 13.61 36.77
N GLU A 373 -3.71 13.16 37.94
CA GLU A 373 -3.27 11.88 38.51
C GLU A 373 -3.55 10.69 37.57
N ILE A 374 -2.53 9.86 37.36
CA ILE A 374 -2.62 8.56 36.71
C ILE A 374 -2.93 7.51 37.78
N LYS A 375 -4.03 6.78 37.61
CA LYS A 375 -4.43 5.66 38.47
C LYS A 375 -3.90 4.32 37.96
N ILE A 376 -4.00 3.26 38.76
CA ILE A 376 -3.40 1.95 38.48
C ILE A 376 -4.43 0.83 38.58
N ARG A 377 -4.43 -0.06 37.58
CA ARG A 377 -5.06 -1.38 37.64
C ARG A 377 -4.06 -2.40 38.19
N GLY A 378 -4.42 -3.10 39.25
CA GLY A 378 -3.67 -4.27 39.71
C GLY A 378 -3.97 -5.48 38.84
N HIS A 379 -2.94 -6.07 38.22
CA HIS A 379 -3.07 -7.23 37.34
C HIS A 379 -1.93 -8.23 37.59
N VAL A 380 -2.14 -9.43 38.14
CA VAL A 380 -3.39 -10.11 38.52
C VAL A 380 -3.13 -10.96 39.77
N LEU A 381 -4.11 -11.12 40.66
CA LEU A 381 -3.97 -11.98 41.84
C LEU A 381 -3.98 -13.48 41.53
N THR A 382 -4.94 -13.95 40.71
CA THR A 382 -5.16 -15.38 40.46
C THR A 382 -5.24 -15.66 38.97
N TRP A 383 -4.30 -16.41 38.42
CA TRP A 383 -4.31 -16.78 37.00
C TRP A 383 -3.81 -18.22 36.81
N HIS A 384 -4.27 -18.88 35.74
CA HIS A 384 -3.86 -20.24 35.39
C HIS A 384 -2.50 -20.25 34.65
N SER A 385 -2.19 -19.18 33.91
CA SER A 385 -0.87 -18.90 33.36
C SER A 385 -0.01 -18.10 34.37
N GLN A 386 1.28 -17.92 34.05
CA GLN A 386 2.25 -17.10 34.80
C GLN A 386 2.19 -17.26 36.33
N THR A 387 1.94 -18.49 36.80
CA THR A 387 1.99 -18.88 38.22
C THR A 387 2.86 -20.14 38.33
N PRO A 388 4.03 -20.10 38.99
CA PRO A 388 5.00 -21.20 38.95
C PRO A 388 4.42 -22.53 39.48
N GLU A 389 4.66 -23.64 38.76
CA GLU A 389 4.05 -24.95 39.12
C GLU A 389 4.37 -25.37 40.56
N TRP A 390 5.59 -25.07 41.04
CA TRP A 390 6.02 -25.41 42.40
C TRP A 390 5.18 -24.76 43.50
N PHE A 391 4.44 -23.68 43.22
CA PHE A 391 3.51 -23.05 44.18
C PHE A 391 2.35 -23.98 44.55
N PHE A 392 2.02 -24.94 43.68
CA PHE A 392 0.98 -25.96 43.85
C PHE A 392 1.52 -27.29 44.41
N LYS A 393 2.80 -27.36 44.79
CA LYS A 393 3.49 -28.59 45.17
C LYS A 393 3.98 -28.60 46.62
N GLU A 394 4.07 -29.79 47.20
CA GLU A 394 4.72 -29.99 48.49
C GLU A 394 6.17 -29.46 48.47
N ASN A 395 6.62 -28.88 49.60
CA ASN A 395 7.99 -28.39 49.78
C ASN A 395 8.48 -27.39 48.71
N TYR A 396 7.55 -26.71 48.03
CA TYR A 396 7.79 -25.79 46.91
C TYR A 396 8.74 -26.38 45.84
N ASP A 397 8.56 -27.67 45.52
CA ASP A 397 9.36 -28.41 44.53
C ASP A 397 8.51 -28.77 43.32
N PRO A 398 8.87 -28.41 42.07
CA PRO A 398 8.05 -28.78 40.91
C PRO A 398 7.93 -30.33 40.75
N ASN A 399 8.94 -31.06 41.24
CA ASN A 399 8.97 -32.53 41.24
C ASN A 399 8.20 -33.17 42.42
N GLY A 400 7.69 -32.35 43.36
CA GLY A 400 6.92 -32.82 44.50
C GLY A 400 5.52 -33.30 44.13
N ASP A 401 4.86 -33.95 45.09
CA ASP A 401 3.43 -34.24 45.02
C ASP A 401 2.61 -32.94 45.08
N TRP A 402 1.36 -32.99 44.61
CA TRP A 402 0.42 -31.86 44.66
C TRP A 402 -0.10 -31.66 46.08
N VAL A 403 -0.19 -30.40 46.53
CA VAL A 403 -0.74 -30.10 47.87
C VAL A 403 -2.23 -30.42 47.98
N SER A 404 -2.76 -30.48 49.20
CA SER A 404 -4.21 -30.60 49.40
C SER A 404 -4.94 -29.27 49.11
N PRO A 405 -6.26 -29.28 48.83
CA PRO A 405 -7.05 -28.06 48.68
C PRO A 405 -7.00 -27.15 49.91
N GLU A 406 -6.90 -27.72 51.11
CA GLU A 406 -6.78 -26.96 52.36
C GLU A 406 -5.45 -26.20 52.45
N GLU A 407 -4.32 -26.85 52.14
CA GLU A 407 -3.02 -26.17 52.11
C GLU A 407 -2.96 -25.13 50.98
N MET A 408 -3.46 -25.46 49.79
CA MET A 408 -3.51 -24.51 48.68
C MET A 408 -4.36 -23.28 49.03
N THR A 409 -5.44 -23.46 49.78
CA THR A 409 -6.32 -22.37 50.22
C THR A 409 -5.58 -21.41 51.16
N LEU A 410 -4.76 -21.94 52.07
CA LEU A 410 -3.91 -21.13 52.94
C LEU A 410 -2.78 -20.43 52.18
N ARG A 411 -2.16 -21.09 51.19
CA ARG A 411 -1.15 -20.48 50.31
C ARG A 411 -1.74 -19.35 49.45
N HIS A 412 -2.93 -19.57 48.89
CA HIS A 412 -3.65 -18.60 48.06
C HIS A 412 -4.09 -17.38 48.87
N GLU A 413 -4.68 -17.60 50.05
CA GLU A 413 -5.05 -16.52 50.97
C GLU A 413 -3.83 -15.71 51.41
N TRP A 414 -2.75 -16.38 51.83
CA TRP A 414 -1.49 -15.74 52.22
C TRP A 414 -0.93 -14.88 51.08
N TYR A 415 -1.02 -15.34 49.83
CA TYR A 415 -0.56 -14.58 48.67
C TYR A 415 -1.36 -13.29 48.48
N ILE A 416 -2.71 -13.35 48.39
CA ILE A 416 -3.49 -12.12 48.17
C ILE A 416 -3.39 -11.18 49.37
N LYS A 417 -3.40 -11.71 50.61
CA LYS A 417 -3.06 -10.97 51.83
C LYS A 417 -1.76 -10.20 51.65
N SER A 418 -0.69 -10.87 51.24
CA SER A 418 0.66 -10.26 51.24
C SER A 418 0.85 -9.22 50.14
N VAL A 419 0.17 -9.39 48.99
CA VAL A 419 0.12 -8.38 47.93
C VAL A 419 -0.68 -7.14 48.39
N PHE A 420 -1.85 -7.33 49.00
CA PHE A 420 -2.68 -6.22 49.49
C PHE A 420 -2.05 -5.52 50.70
N GLU A 421 -1.50 -6.28 51.66
CA GLU A 421 -0.79 -5.73 52.81
C GLU A 421 0.48 -4.96 52.41
N HIS A 422 1.16 -5.34 51.33
CA HIS A 422 2.25 -4.56 50.75
C HIS A 422 1.73 -3.25 50.14
N VAL A 423 0.82 -3.32 49.16
CA VAL A 423 0.36 -2.14 48.41
C VAL A 423 -0.42 -1.15 49.29
N PHE A 424 -1.42 -1.60 50.04
CA PHE A 424 -2.30 -0.69 50.77
C PHE A 424 -1.70 -0.17 52.10
N SER A 425 -0.57 -0.71 52.55
CA SER A 425 0.25 -0.12 53.64
C SER A 425 1.28 0.89 53.13
N SER A 426 1.51 0.97 51.81
CA SER A 426 2.52 1.83 51.20
C SER A 426 2.02 3.26 50.97
N GLU A 427 2.91 4.14 50.50
CA GLU A 427 2.52 5.47 50.02
C GLU A 427 1.65 5.43 48.75
N TYR A 428 1.75 4.36 47.94
CA TYR A 428 1.05 4.20 46.65
C TYR A 428 -0.43 3.78 46.77
N LYS A 429 -0.93 3.51 47.99
CA LYS A 429 -2.26 2.96 48.30
C LYS A 429 -3.49 3.69 47.71
N ASP A 430 -3.33 4.94 47.27
CA ASP A 430 -4.39 5.81 46.73
C ASP A 430 -4.30 6.00 45.20
N MET A 431 -3.31 5.35 44.56
CA MET A 431 -3.16 5.30 43.11
C MET A 431 -3.94 4.13 42.49
N PHE A 432 -4.15 3.04 43.25
CA PHE A 432 -4.89 1.87 42.78
C PHE A 432 -6.40 2.14 42.83
N TYR A 433 -7.09 1.97 41.69
CA TYR A 433 -8.55 2.08 41.63
C TYR A 433 -9.23 0.71 41.64
N GLY A 434 -8.60 -0.32 41.07
CA GLY A 434 -9.17 -1.66 40.98
C GLY A 434 -8.13 -2.76 40.76
N TRP A 435 -8.56 -4.01 40.87
CA TRP A 435 -7.70 -5.19 40.73
C TRP A 435 -8.42 -6.34 40.01
N ASP A 436 -7.73 -6.96 39.05
CA ASP A 436 -8.11 -8.24 38.45
C ASP A 436 -7.83 -9.36 39.46
N VAL A 437 -8.88 -9.84 40.12
CA VAL A 437 -8.78 -10.81 41.22
C VAL A 437 -8.61 -12.23 40.68
N VAL A 438 -9.30 -12.54 39.59
CA VAL A 438 -9.15 -13.79 38.84
C VAL A 438 -9.16 -13.46 37.36
N ASN A 439 -8.16 -13.94 36.62
CA ASN A 439 -8.05 -13.81 35.17
C ASN A 439 -8.24 -15.17 34.49
N GLU A 440 -8.94 -15.19 33.36
CA GLU A 440 -9.03 -16.31 32.41
C GLU A 440 -9.30 -17.68 33.05
N ALA A 441 -10.31 -17.78 33.91
CA ALA A 441 -10.73 -19.05 34.51
C ALA A 441 -11.71 -19.85 33.63
N CYS A 442 -12.32 -19.23 32.61
CA CYS A 442 -13.24 -19.88 31.68
C CYS A 442 -12.50 -20.58 30.51
N SER A 443 -13.11 -21.66 30.02
CA SER A 443 -12.61 -22.47 28.91
C SER A 443 -13.05 -21.92 27.56
N ASP A 444 -12.11 -21.77 26.62
CA ASP A 444 -12.41 -21.41 25.23
C ASP A 444 -13.23 -22.48 24.48
N SER A 445 -13.30 -23.72 24.99
CA SER A 445 -13.86 -24.87 24.27
C SER A 445 -15.12 -25.48 24.91
N THR A 446 -15.19 -25.55 26.24
CA THR A 446 -16.20 -26.39 26.93
C THR A 446 -17.47 -25.67 27.39
N GLY A 447 -17.51 -24.33 27.35
CA GLY A 447 -18.65 -23.57 27.91
C GLY A 447 -18.73 -23.59 29.45
N THR A 448 -17.63 -23.97 30.12
CA THR A 448 -17.49 -23.98 31.58
C THR A 448 -16.05 -23.58 31.99
N TYR A 449 -15.63 -23.87 33.21
CA TYR A 449 -14.32 -23.51 33.77
C TYR A 449 -13.18 -24.36 33.20
N ARG A 450 -11.95 -23.81 33.12
CA ARG A 450 -10.75 -24.55 32.67
C ARG A 450 -10.48 -25.79 33.53
N SER A 451 -10.03 -26.86 32.90
CA SER A 451 -9.69 -28.12 33.55
C SER A 451 -8.17 -28.33 33.71
N ALA A 452 -7.81 -29.41 34.43
CA ALA A 452 -6.45 -29.88 34.61
C ALA A 452 -5.86 -30.63 33.37
N SER A 453 -6.53 -30.55 32.21
CA SER A 453 -6.19 -31.26 30.97
C SER A 453 -4.86 -30.81 30.35
N ALA A 454 -4.35 -31.58 29.37
CA ALA A 454 -3.09 -31.27 28.69
C ALA A 454 -3.16 -30.03 27.77
N SER A 455 -4.37 -29.64 27.35
CA SER A 455 -4.65 -28.44 26.55
C SER A 455 -4.83 -27.20 27.44
N GLU A 456 -5.59 -27.29 28.54
CA GLU A 456 -5.95 -26.12 29.36
C GLU A 456 -5.03 -25.89 30.57
N ARG A 457 -4.33 -26.94 31.03
CA ARG A 457 -3.20 -26.91 31.98
C ARG A 457 -3.44 -26.17 33.32
N SER A 458 -4.69 -25.94 33.73
CA SER A 458 -4.97 -25.21 34.97
C SER A 458 -4.55 -26.01 36.20
N ASN A 459 -3.47 -25.57 36.85
CA ASN A 459 -3.00 -26.13 38.12
C ASN A 459 -4.01 -25.88 39.26
N TRP A 460 -4.71 -24.75 39.24
CA TRP A 460 -5.85 -24.49 40.14
C TRP A 460 -6.93 -25.57 39.99
N ALA A 461 -7.36 -25.88 38.77
CA ALA A 461 -8.34 -26.94 38.52
C ALA A 461 -7.81 -28.36 38.82
N ARG A 462 -6.49 -28.54 38.89
CA ARG A 462 -5.86 -29.81 39.32
C ARG A 462 -5.94 -30.03 40.83
N ILE A 463 -5.93 -28.95 41.62
CA ILE A 463 -6.15 -29.00 43.08
C ILE A 463 -7.65 -29.06 43.41
N TYR A 464 -8.44 -28.13 42.86
CA TYR A 464 -9.82 -27.87 43.29
C TYR A 464 -10.90 -28.52 42.41
N GLY A 465 -10.54 -29.11 41.27
CA GLY A 465 -11.50 -29.54 40.26
C GLY A 465 -12.14 -28.38 39.49
N THR A 466 -13.22 -28.68 38.76
CA THR A 466 -13.86 -27.79 37.78
C THR A 466 -15.21 -27.21 38.25
N GLY A 467 -15.42 -27.07 39.57
CA GLY A 467 -16.66 -26.50 40.13
C GLY A 467 -17.91 -27.38 39.92
N SER A 468 -19.09 -26.78 39.99
CA SER A 468 -20.35 -27.39 39.57
C SER A 468 -21.00 -26.59 38.43
N LYS A 469 -22.21 -26.98 38.00
CA LYS A 469 -23.00 -26.19 37.05
C LYS A 469 -23.54 -24.91 37.70
N GLU A 470 -23.80 -24.99 38.99
CA GLU A 470 -24.26 -23.88 39.80
C GLU A 470 -23.07 -22.97 40.12
N ASP A 471 -22.09 -23.46 40.89
CA ASP A 471 -21.06 -22.60 41.48
C ASP A 471 -19.64 -22.83 40.96
N ALA A 472 -18.90 -21.73 40.89
CA ALA A 472 -17.53 -21.67 40.46
C ALA A 472 -16.59 -22.47 41.38
N PRO A 473 -15.46 -23.01 40.87
CA PRO A 473 -14.44 -23.67 41.68
C PRO A 473 -14.03 -22.84 42.92
N ASP A 474 -13.76 -23.51 44.04
CA ASP A 474 -13.45 -22.87 45.33
C ASP A 474 -12.34 -21.81 45.24
N TYR A 475 -11.32 -21.99 44.39
CA TYR A 475 -10.25 -20.99 44.22
C TYR A 475 -10.75 -19.65 43.66
N ILE A 476 -11.77 -19.66 42.79
CA ILE A 476 -12.34 -18.43 42.22
C ILE A 476 -13.11 -17.68 43.31
N LEU A 477 -14.04 -18.38 43.98
CA LEU A 477 -14.83 -17.80 45.06
C LEU A 477 -13.93 -17.30 46.19
N ASN A 478 -12.96 -18.11 46.63
CA ASN A 478 -12.06 -17.74 47.71
C ASN A 478 -11.15 -16.56 47.33
N ALA A 479 -10.69 -16.44 46.07
CA ALA A 479 -9.95 -15.25 45.63
C ALA A 479 -10.75 -13.96 45.84
N PHE A 480 -12.03 -13.94 45.42
CA PHE A 480 -12.92 -12.79 45.65
C PHE A 480 -13.24 -12.56 47.13
N ARG A 481 -13.46 -13.63 47.93
CA ARG A 481 -13.65 -13.53 49.38
C ARG A 481 -12.43 -12.89 50.06
N TYR A 482 -11.22 -13.30 49.68
CA TYR A 482 -9.98 -12.80 50.28
C TYR A 482 -9.65 -11.38 49.81
N ALA A 483 -9.76 -11.08 48.51
CA ALA A 483 -9.60 -9.71 48.02
C ALA A 483 -10.57 -8.75 48.72
N ASN A 484 -11.85 -9.12 48.85
CA ASN A 484 -12.85 -8.35 49.58
C ASN A 484 -12.47 -8.16 51.06
N TYR A 485 -12.12 -9.24 51.76
CA TYR A 485 -11.75 -9.20 53.18
C TYR A 485 -10.51 -8.34 53.45
N TYR A 486 -9.43 -8.51 52.67
CA TYR A 486 -8.18 -7.79 52.89
C TYR A 486 -8.29 -6.31 52.46
N ALA A 487 -9.06 -5.99 51.42
CA ALA A 487 -9.39 -4.61 51.07
C ALA A 487 -10.17 -3.92 52.23
N HIS A 488 -11.25 -4.55 52.72
CA HIS A 488 -12.03 -4.01 53.84
C HIS A 488 -11.19 -3.83 55.12
N LYS A 489 -10.40 -4.86 55.49
CA LYS A 489 -9.48 -4.84 56.64
C LYS A 489 -8.49 -3.68 56.60
N MET A 490 -8.14 -3.19 55.40
CA MET A 490 -7.21 -2.09 55.17
C MET A 490 -7.89 -0.74 54.88
N GLY A 491 -9.22 -0.67 54.96
CA GLY A 491 -9.98 0.56 54.72
C GLY A 491 -10.07 0.94 53.25
N LYS A 492 -10.05 -0.06 52.36
CA LYS A 492 -10.04 0.06 50.89
C LYS A 492 -11.30 -0.55 50.25
N ASP A 493 -12.46 -0.28 50.86
CA ASP A 493 -13.78 -0.69 50.37
C ASP A 493 -14.14 -0.06 49.01
N ASP A 494 -13.46 1.03 48.65
CA ASP A 494 -13.54 1.77 47.39
C ASP A 494 -12.83 1.08 46.21
N VAL A 495 -11.82 0.24 46.47
CA VAL A 495 -11.08 -0.47 45.41
C VAL A 495 -11.98 -1.48 44.72
N GLU A 496 -12.09 -1.39 43.40
CA GLU A 496 -12.96 -2.22 42.55
C GLU A 496 -12.35 -3.61 42.29
N LEU A 497 -13.16 -4.68 42.38
CA LEU A 497 -12.70 -6.07 42.24
C LEU A 497 -13.28 -6.71 40.97
N TYR A 498 -12.42 -7.14 40.05
CA TYR A 498 -12.79 -7.62 38.71
C TYR A 498 -12.54 -9.12 38.51
N TYR A 499 -13.41 -9.73 37.71
CA TYR A 499 -13.05 -10.87 36.85
C TYR A 499 -12.59 -10.33 35.49
N ASN A 500 -11.66 -11.00 34.81
CA ASN A 500 -11.08 -10.54 33.53
C ASN A 500 -10.85 -11.73 32.58
N ASP A 501 -11.11 -11.60 31.27
CA ASP A 501 -10.96 -12.70 30.28
C ASP A 501 -10.95 -12.23 28.81
N TYR A 502 -10.21 -12.93 27.93
CA TYR A 502 -10.32 -12.82 26.46
C TYR A 502 -11.41 -13.75 25.91
N ASN A 503 -11.66 -13.71 24.59
CA ASN A 503 -12.65 -14.56 23.92
C ASN A 503 -14.06 -14.44 24.53
N GLU A 504 -14.32 -13.34 25.22
CA GLU A 504 -15.54 -12.99 25.93
C GLU A 504 -16.75 -12.84 25.00
N CYS A 505 -16.50 -12.74 23.70
CA CYS A 505 -17.50 -12.79 22.62
C CYS A 505 -17.37 -14.03 21.71
N SER A 506 -16.57 -15.05 22.07
CA SER A 506 -16.11 -16.11 21.16
C SER A 506 -16.52 -17.53 21.59
N GLY A 507 -17.05 -18.31 20.64
CA GLY A 507 -17.41 -19.71 20.85
C GLY A 507 -18.40 -19.92 22.02
N ASN A 508 -18.13 -20.92 22.85
CA ASN A 508 -18.95 -21.28 24.02
C ASN A 508 -18.59 -20.46 25.28
N LYS A 509 -17.49 -19.69 25.25
CA LYS A 509 -16.96 -18.98 26.41
C LYS A 509 -17.93 -17.93 27.00
N PRO A 510 -18.81 -17.26 26.23
CA PRO A 510 -19.71 -16.28 26.80
C PRO A 510 -20.67 -16.82 27.87
N ASP A 511 -21.08 -18.09 27.75
CA ASP A 511 -21.89 -18.78 28.75
C ASP A 511 -21.09 -19.12 30.01
N ALA A 512 -19.82 -19.51 29.86
CA ALA A 512 -18.93 -19.80 30.98
C ALA A 512 -18.69 -18.55 31.84
N ILE A 513 -18.46 -17.40 31.21
CA ILE A 513 -18.23 -16.12 31.88
C ILE A 513 -19.51 -15.68 32.62
N ALA A 514 -20.68 -15.76 31.98
CA ALA A 514 -21.94 -15.43 32.64
C ALA A 514 -22.19 -16.29 33.90
N GLN A 515 -21.98 -17.62 33.81
CA GLN A 515 -22.08 -18.53 34.96
C GLN A 515 -21.10 -18.17 36.09
N LEU A 516 -19.86 -17.79 35.76
CA LEU A 516 -18.86 -17.35 36.73
C LEU A 516 -19.31 -16.06 37.43
N LEU A 517 -19.67 -15.03 36.68
CA LEU A 517 -20.12 -13.74 37.22
C LEU A 517 -21.34 -13.93 38.13
N GLU A 518 -22.33 -14.71 37.71
CA GLU A 518 -23.51 -15.04 38.52
C GLU A 518 -23.14 -15.78 39.81
N SER A 519 -22.20 -16.75 39.78
CA SER A 519 -21.78 -17.47 40.99
C SER A 519 -21.05 -16.56 41.97
N VAL A 520 -20.11 -15.75 41.50
CA VAL A 520 -19.42 -14.77 42.37
C VAL A 520 -20.41 -13.74 42.92
N LYS A 521 -21.44 -13.32 42.15
CA LYS A 521 -22.47 -12.38 42.62
C LYS A 521 -23.40 -12.98 43.67
N ARG A 522 -23.80 -14.26 43.56
CA ARG A 522 -24.64 -14.92 44.58
C ARG A 522 -23.96 -14.99 45.95
N HIS A 523 -22.64 -15.24 45.98
CA HIS A 523 -21.86 -15.32 47.21
C HIS A 523 -21.58 -13.97 47.90
N GLU A 524 -22.01 -12.83 47.33
CA GLU A 524 -22.01 -11.54 48.04
C GLU A 524 -22.99 -11.55 49.23
N SER A 525 -23.89 -12.54 49.28
CA SER A 525 -24.88 -12.75 50.34
C SER A 525 -24.47 -13.73 51.44
N ASP A 526 -23.24 -14.27 51.42
CA ASP A 526 -22.75 -15.19 52.46
C ASP A 526 -22.54 -14.46 53.82
N ASP A 527 -23.13 -14.99 54.90
CA ASP A 527 -22.97 -14.46 56.28
C ASP A 527 -21.51 -14.40 56.77
N VAL A 528 -20.61 -15.19 56.19
CA VAL A 528 -19.21 -15.35 56.62
C VAL A 528 -18.29 -15.40 55.40
N LEU A 529 -17.46 -14.37 55.25
CA LEU A 529 -16.62 -14.12 54.07
C LEU A 529 -17.45 -14.09 52.78
N PRO A 530 -18.27 -13.06 52.57
CA PRO A 530 -18.88 -12.81 51.27
C PRO A 530 -17.83 -12.44 50.23
N THR A 531 -18.09 -12.81 48.98
CA THR A 531 -17.40 -12.24 47.81
C THR A 531 -17.76 -10.75 47.65
N ARG A 532 -17.05 -10.06 46.75
CA ARG A 532 -17.47 -8.78 46.17
C ARG A 532 -16.94 -8.75 44.75
N ILE A 533 -17.80 -8.53 43.77
CA ILE A 533 -17.42 -8.31 42.37
C ILE A 533 -18.02 -6.97 41.90
N SER A 534 -17.12 -6.03 41.64
CA SER A 534 -17.46 -4.66 41.24
C SER A 534 -17.80 -4.57 39.75
N GLY A 535 -17.19 -5.41 38.91
CA GLY A 535 -17.40 -5.39 37.46
C GLY A 535 -16.70 -6.53 36.73
N PHE A 536 -16.77 -6.52 35.39
CA PHE A 536 -16.09 -7.46 34.51
C PHE A 536 -15.17 -6.73 33.51
N GLY A 537 -13.93 -7.21 33.40
CA GLY A 537 -12.96 -6.78 32.40
C GLY A 537 -13.06 -7.61 31.14
N MET A 538 -13.50 -6.99 30.05
CA MET A 538 -13.45 -7.52 28.70
C MET A 538 -12.05 -7.23 28.17
N GLN A 539 -11.20 -8.26 28.00
CA GLN A 539 -9.82 -8.02 27.56
C GLN A 539 -9.79 -7.30 26.21
N GLY A 540 -10.60 -7.72 25.22
CA GLY A 540 -10.65 -7.02 23.95
C GLY A 540 -9.57 -7.44 22.94
N HIS A 541 -8.80 -8.51 23.19
CA HIS A 541 -7.86 -9.09 22.23
C HIS A 541 -8.58 -9.64 21.00
N TYR A 542 -8.80 -8.78 20.00
CA TYR A 542 -9.67 -9.03 18.86
C TYR A 542 -8.86 -9.12 17.56
N ASN A 543 -9.56 -9.29 16.44
CA ASN A 543 -8.98 -9.10 15.11
C ASN A 543 -9.88 -8.18 14.27
N MET A 544 -9.44 -7.88 13.05
CA MET A 544 -10.11 -6.95 12.14
C MET A 544 -11.54 -7.32 11.70
N LEU A 545 -11.99 -8.56 11.92
CA LEU A 545 -13.31 -9.03 11.47
C LEU A 545 -14.21 -9.57 12.59
N SER A 546 -13.64 -9.99 13.73
CA SER A 546 -14.36 -10.70 14.79
C SER A 546 -13.84 -10.31 16.18
N PRO A 547 -14.73 -10.14 17.19
CA PRO A 547 -16.20 -10.16 17.12
C PRO A 547 -16.78 -8.92 16.40
N SER A 548 -17.99 -9.03 15.83
CA SER A 548 -18.69 -7.87 15.25
C SER A 548 -19.25 -6.92 16.33
N LYS A 549 -19.46 -5.65 16.00
CA LYS A 549 -20.04 -4.61 16.87
C LYS A 549 -21.19 -5.11 17.74
N GLN A 550 -22.20 -5.71 17.10
CA GLN A 550 -23.41 -6.19 17.79
C GLN A 550 -23.08 -7.30 18.80
N LYS A 551 -22.12 -8.19 18.50
CA LYS A 551 -21.75 -9.27 19.40
C LYS A 551 -21.01 -8.76 20.64
N VAL A 552 -20.23 -7.68 20.51
CA VAL A 552 -19.64 -6.97 21.65
C VAL A 552 -20.73 -6.30 22.49
N ILE A 553 -21.67 -5.60 21.86
CA ILE A 553 -22.84 -5.00 22.52
C ILE A 553 -23.63 -6.06 23.31
N ASP A 554 -23.97 -7.19 22.68
CA ASP A 554 -24.79 -8.25 23.29
C ASP A 554 -24.08 -8.90 24.49
N CYS A 555 -22.78 -9.20 24.36
CA CYS A 555 -21.98 -9.77 25.45
C CYS A 555 -21.76 -8.75 26.58
N GLY A 556 -21.36 -7.52 26.26
CA GLY A 556 -21.18 -6.45 27.25
C GLY A 556 -22.45 -6.12 28.01
N LYS A 557 -23.61 -6.05 27.32
CA LYS A 557 -24.92 -5.90 27.98
C LYS A 557 -25.27 -7.11 28.84
N ARG A 558 -25.02 -8.34 28.36
CA ARG A 558 -25.23 -9.58 29.15
C ARG A 558 -24.43 -9.57 30.46
N TYR A 559 -23.17 -9.13 30.44
CA TYR A 559 -22.34 -9.07 31.65
C TYR A 559 -22.69 -7.89 32.54
N GLY A 560 -22.94 -6.71 31.95
CA GLY A 560 -23.33 -5.50 32.68
C GLY A 560 -24.58 -5.72 33.51
N LYS A 561 -25.60 -6.42 32.99
CA LYS A 561 -26.80 -6.79 33.77
C LYS A 561 -26.56 -7.76 34.94
N ILE A 562 -25.38 -8.40 35.05
CA ILE A 562 -25.02 -9.30 36.15
C ILE A 562 -24.21 -8.56 37.23
N VAL A 563 -23.22 -7.75 36.84
CA VAL A 563 -22.28 -7.10 37.77
C VAL A 563 -22.46 -5.59 37.92
N GLY A 564 -23.18 -4.92 37.02
CA GLY A 564 -23.44 -3.48 37.00
C GLY A 564 -22.39 -2.64 36.26
N LYS A 565 -21.20 -3.21 35.97
CA LYS A 565 -20.05 -2.45 35.45
C LYS A 565 -19.14 -3.28 34.54
N ILE A 566 -18.63 -2.63 33.49
CA ILE A 566 -17.74 -3.20 32.47
C ILE A 566 -16.51 -2.30 32.29
N GLN A 567 -15.35 -2.89 32.01
CA GLN A 567 -14.19 -2.18 31.46
C GLN A 567 -13.66 -2.92 30.24
N VAL A 568 -13.14 -2.18 29.25
CA VAL A 568 -12.19 -2.73 28.28
C VAL A 568 -10.80 -2.65 28.92
N THR A 569 -10.10 -3.77 29.02
CA THR A 569 -8.91 -3.89 29.89
C THR A 569 -7.60 -4.10 29.15
N GLU A 570 -7.62 -4.72 27.97
CA GLU A 570 -6.42 -5.18 27.24
C GLU A 570 -6.61 -5.02 25.70
N LEU A 571 -7.25 -3.93 25.24
CA LEU A 571 -7.69 -3.79 23.85
C LEU A 571 -6.52 -3.68 22.86
N ASP A 572 -6.49 -4.58 21.89
CA ASP A 572 -5.65 -4.54 20.68
C ASP A 572 -6.29 -5.34 19.53
N PHE A 573 -5.74 -5.21 18.32
CA PHE A 573 -6.24 -5.92 17.13
C PHE A 573 -5.13 -6.67 16.39
N LYS A 574 -5.28 -8.00 16.27
CA LYS A 574 -4.51 -8.75 15.26
C LYS A 574 -4.86 -8.22 13.86
N CYS A 575 -3.84 -7.79 13.12
CA CYS A 575 -3.97 -7.20 11.79
C CYS A 575 -4.61 -8.14 10.76
N SER A 576 -5.25 -7.53 9.76
CA SER A 576 -5.94 -8.19 8.66
C SER A 576 -5.01 -9.13 7.87
N ASP A 577 -5.60 -10.08 7.14
CA ASP A 577 -4.80 -11.03 6.37
C ASP A 577 -4.20 -10.44 5.08
N GLU A 578 -4.72 -9.29 4.63
CA GLU A 578 -4.17 -8.44 3.57
C GLU A 578 -3.00 -7.53 4.00
N TYR A 579 -2.70 -7.40 5.30
CA TYR A 579 -1.46 -6.77 5.75
C TYR A 579 -0.31 -7.78 5.65
N ASP A 580 0.76 -7.44 4.92
CA ASP A 580 1.92 -8.33 4.71
C ASP A 580 3.09 -8.03 5.66
N GLY A 581 2.99 -7.00 6.49
CA GLY A 581 4.08 -6.53 7.37
C GLY A 581 5.04 -5.55 6.69
N THR A 582 4.73 -5.05 5.50
CA THR A 582 5.51 -4.05 4.77
C THR A 582 4.78 -2.69 4.68
N SER A 583 5.55 -1.61 4.53
CA SER A 583 5.02 -0.26 4.35
C SER A 583 4.21 -0.04 3.07
N ALA A 584 4.17 -1.02 2.15
CA ALA A 584 3.27 -0.99 1.00
C ALA A 584 1.82 -1.33 1.35
N THR A 585 1.58 -2.11 2.42
CA THR A 585 0.22 -2.47 2.89
C THR A 585 -0.17 -1.75 4.20
N GLU A 586 0.79 -1.15 4.90
CA GLU A 586 0.68 -0.47 6.20
C GLU A 586 -0.36 0.66 6.25
N ALA A 587 -0.35 1.58 5.28
CA ALA A 587 -1.31 2.70 5.27
C ALA A 587 -2.77 2.25 5.09
N ALA A 588 -2.99 1.17 4.33
CA ALA A 588 -4.30 0.54 4.20
C ALA A 588 -4.71 -0.14 5.51
N GLU A 589 -3.78 -0.80 6.20
CA GLU A 589 -4.04 -1.44 7.49
C GLU A 589 -4.37 -0.44 8.59
N TYR A 590 -3.60 0.65 8.74
CA TYR A 590 -3.90 1.74 9.67
C TYR A 590 -5.31 2.32 9.44
N THR A 591 -5.78 2.34 8.18
CA THR A 591 -7.14 2.78 7.84
C THR A 591 -8.19 1.76 8.30
N ARG A 592 -7.98 0.46 8.07
CA ARG A 592 -8.88 -0.60 8.61
C ARG A 592 -8.92 -0.55 10.13
N GLU A 593 -7.75 -0.48 10.77
CA GLU A 593 -7.54 -0.43 12.21
C GLU A 593 -8.30 0.75 12.85
N ALA A 594 -8.26 1.94 12.23
CA ALA A 594 -9.02 3.08 12.70
C ALA A 594 -10.53 2.86 12.70
N TYR A 595 -11.09 2.30 11.63
CA TYR A 595 -12.52 1.98 11.60
C TYR A 595 -12.89 0.87 12.60
N ARG A 596 -11.96 -0.04 12.90
CA ARG A 596 -12.14 -1.09 13.90
C ARG A 596 -12.12 -0.55 15.33
N TYR A 597 -11.18 0.34 15.67
CA TYR A 597 -11.19 1.09 16.93
C TYR A 597 -12.49 1.91 17.07
N LYS A 598 -12.94 2.59 16.01
CA LYS A 598 -14.21 3.32 15.98
C LYS A 598 -15.40 2.40 16.27
N GLU A 599 -15.52 1.29 15.53
CA GLU A 599 -16.61 0.29 15.68
C GLU A 599 -16.73 -0.20 17.12
N ILE A 600 -15.61 -0.62 17.71
CA ILE A 600 -15.54 -1.17 19.07
C ILE A 600 -15.76 -0.09 20.14
N TYR A 601 -15.21 1.12 19.96
CA TYR A 601 -15.47 2.23 20.88
C TYR A 601 -16.95 2.66 20.88
N GLU A 602 -17.59 2.69 19.71
CA GLU A 602 -19.04 2.90 19.60
C GLU A 602 -19.85 1.75 20.23
N ALA A 603 -19.38 0.50 20.17
CA ALA A 603 -20.02 -0.62 20.86
C ALA A 603 -20.07 -0.40 22.38
N TYR A 604 -18.94 0.00 22.98
CA TYR A 604 -18.85 0.29 24.41
C TYR A 604 -19.71 1.49 24.82
N LYS A 605 -19.78 2.54 23.99
CA LYS A 605 -20.71 3.65 24.21
C LYS A 605 -22.20 3.28 24.09
N GLU A 606 -22.55 2.24 23.33
CA GLU A 606 -23.92 1.73 23.29
C GLU A 606 -24.25 0.77 24.45
N ILE A 607 -23.23 0.17 25.08
CA ILE A 607 -23.36 -0.56 26.36
C ILE A 607 -23.59 0.44 27.50
N ASP A 608 -22.80 1.52 27.56
CA ASP A 608 -22.88 2.62 28.54
C ASP A 608 -24.20 3.41 28.45
N ALA A 609 -24.85 3.41 27.29
CA ALA A 609 -26.18 4.01 27.11
C ALA A 609 -27.32 3.22 27.80
N ASP A 610 -27.06 2.05 28.36
CA ASP A 610 -28.02 1.31 29.20
C ASP A 610 -27.92 1.76 30.67
N PRO A 611 -28.99 2.31 31.28
CA PRO A 611 -28.93 2.93 32.60
C PRO A 611 -28.72 1.97 33.79
N ASP A 612 -28.65 0.65 33.57
CA ASP A 612 -28.25 -0.32 34.60
C ASP A 612 -26.76 -0.73 34.48
N ILE A 613 -25.98 -0.13 33.57
CA ILE A 613 -24.60 -0.53 33.23
C ILE A 613 -23.67 0.70 33.17
N ASP A 614 -22.52 0.60 33.82
CA ASP A 614 -21.46 1.61 33.87
C ASP A 614 -20.21 1.11 33.10
N VAL A 615 -19.73 1.83 32.08
CA VAL A 615 -18.53 1.44 31.29
C VAL A 615 -17.31 2.30 31.66
N ASN A 616 -16.94 2.28 32.95
CA ASN A 616 -15.85 3.11 33.51
C ASN A 616 -14.40 2.74 33.12
N GLY A 617 -14.14 2.12 31.97
CA GLY A 617 -12.76 1.92 31.53
C GLY A 617 -12.57 1.51 30.07
N PHE A 618 -11.54 2.06 29.45
CA PHE A 618 -11.07 1.75 28.10
C PHE A 618 -9.54 1.75 28.09
N THR A 619 -8.93 0.57 28.20
CA THR A 619 -7.48 0.36 28.28
C THR A 619 -6.97 -0.35 27.03
N VAL A 620 -5.90 0.19 26.43
CA VAL A 620 -5.19 -0.39 25.28
C VAL A 620 -3.95 -1.16 25.75
N TRP A 621 -3.66 -2.33 25.16
CA TRP A 621 -2.60 -3.24 25.67
C TRP A 621 -1.18 -2.91 25.19
N GLY A 622 -0.83 -1.63 25.30
CA GLY A 622 0.49 -1.07 25.05
C GLY A 622 0.40 0.42 24.79
N VAL A 623 1.53 1.04 24.45
CA VAL A 623 1.59 2.45 24.02
C VAL A 623 1.91 2.55 22.53
N ILE A 624 3.09 2.05 22.12
CA ILE A 624 3.60 2.10 20.74
C ILE A 624 3.65 0.70 20.11
N ASP A 625 3.31 0.60 18.82
CA ASP A 625 3.28 -0.67 18.06
C ASP A 625 4.52 -1.58 18.29
N PRO A 626 5.78 -1.10 18.23
CA PRO A 626 6.97 -1.95 18.40
C PRO A 626 7.05 -2.72 19.72
N ASN A 627 6.35 -2.26 20.77
CA ASN A 627 6.36 -2.88 22.09
C ASN A 627 5.15 -3.80 22.33
N SER A 628 4.19 -3.88 21.40
CA SER A 628 3.03 -4.75 21.53
C SER A 628 3.44 -6.22 21.71
N TRP A 629 2.77 -6.93 22.61
CA TRP A 629 2.93 -8.38 22.75
C TRP A 629 2.53 -9.16 21.48
N LEU A 630 1.80 -8.56 20.53
CA LEU A 630 1.48 -9.16 19.24
C LEU A 630 2.56 -8.93 18.16
N GLN A 631 3.57 -8.09 18.41
CA GLN A 631 4.38 -7.46 17.36
C GLN A 631 5.10 -8.41 16.39
N THR A 632 5.36 -9.66 16.80
CA THR A 632 5.95 -10.70 15.95
C THR A 632 5.27 -12.06 16.14
N SER A 633 5.71 -12.86 17.11
CA SER A 633 5.21 -14.21 17.37
C SER A 633 4.81 -14.35 18.84
N ASN A 634 3.61 -14.86 19.09
CA ASN A 634 3.04 -14.98 20.43
C ASN A 634 2.37 -16.36 20.62
N SER A 635 2.67 -17.02 21.73
CA SER A 635 2.12 -18.34 22.09
C SER A 635 1.14 -18.31 23.27
N ALA A 636 0.84 -17.11 23.81
CA ALA A 636 -0.10 -16.89 24.91
C ALA A 636 -1.49 -16.43 24.42
N GLY A 637 -1.60 -15.82 23.24
CA GLY A 637 -2.88 -15.38 22.67
C GLY A 637 -2.74 -14.67 21.32
N GLY A 638 -3.79 -13.96 20.90
CA GLY A 638 -3.81 -13.03 19.76
C GLY A 638 -3.67 -13.61 18.35
N GLY A 639 -3.07 -14.79 18.17
CA GLY A 639 -2.91 -15.43 16.86
C GLY A 639 -1.84 -14.80 15.95
N ALA A 640 -0.91 -14.02 16.52
CA ALA A 640 0.29 -13.54 15.85
C ALA A 640 1.36 -14.65 15.82
N ASN A 641 1.73 -15.11 14.62
CA ASN A 641 2.52 -16.35 14.43
C ASN A 641 4.01 -16.15 14.11
N GLY A 642 4.48 -14.91 13.98
CA GLY A 642 5.86 -14.58 13.60
C GLY A 642 6.11 -14.36 12.11
N ASN A 643 5.16 -14.66 11.23
CA ASN A 643 5.38 -14.59 9.78
C ASN A 643 5.38 -13.16 9.22
N ARG A 644 4.71 -12.22 9.91
CA ARG A 644 4.66 -10.79 9.61
C ARG A 644 4.67 -9.98 10.90
N LYS A 645 5.07 -8.70 10.81
CA LYS A 645 4.86 -7.75 11.91
C LYS A 645 3.35 -7.56 12.16
N GLN A 646 3.00 -7.07 13.34
CA GLN A 646 1.69 -6.46 13.61
C GLN A 646 1.87 -4.94 13.78
N VAL A 647 0.76 -4.23 13.88
CA VAL A 647 0.67 -2.78 14.13
C VAL A 647 -0.66 -2.48 14.86
N PRO A 648 -0.82 -2.89 16.13
CA PRO A 648 -2.15 -3.10 16.72
C PRO A 648 -2.59 -2.07 17.79
N LEU A 649 -1.87 -0.95 17.94
CA LEU A 649 -2.05 0.05 19.00
C LEU A 649 -2.32 1.48 18.46
N LEU A 650 -2.48 2.47 19.34
CA LEU A 650 -2.85 3.85 18.95
C LEU A 650 -1.70 4.71 18.40
N PHE A 651 -0.45 4.33 18.66
CA PHE A 651 0.76 5.09 18.29
C PHE A 651 1.77 4.20 17.56
N ASP A 652 2.48 4.76 16.58
CA ASP A 652 3.44 4.03 15.76
C ASP A 652 4.84 3.96 16.39
N GLY A 653 5.80 3.37 15.66
CA GLY A 653 7.19 3.24 16.11
C GLY A 653 8.03 4.52 16.02
N ASP A 654 7.47 5.62 15.55
CA ASP A 654 8.03 6.97 15.60
C ASP A 654 7.34 7.84 16.68
N TYR A 655 6.55 7.23 17.58
CA TYR A 655 5.77 7.87 18.65
C TYR A 655 4.68 8.83 18.13
N MET A 656 4.28 8.71 16.86
CA MET A 656 3.24 9.54 16.24
C MET A 656 1.85 8.89 16.40
N ALA A 657 0.79 9.70 16.41
CA ALA A 657 -0.57 9.21 16.55
C ALA A 657 -1.12 8.63 15.24
N LYS A 658 -1.43 7.33 15.25
CA LYS A 658 -2.00 6.62 14.10
C LYS A 658 -3.44 7.10 13.82
N PRO A 659 -4.02 6.82 12.64
CA PRO A 659 -5.45 6.97 12.39
C PRO A 659 -6.35 6.32 13.47
N ALA A 660 -5.88 5.23 14.09
CA ALA A 660 -6.51 4.60 15.25
C ALA A 660 -6.74 5.53 16.47
N TYR A 661 -5.81 6.44 16.77
CA TYR A 661 -6.02 7.46 17.81
C TYR A 661 -7.14 8.44 17.42
N TRP A 662 -7.16 8.88 16.15
CA TRP A 662 -8.19 9.82 15.67
C TRP A 662 -9.60 9.20 15.65
N ALA A 663 -9.72 7.88 15.49
CA ALA A 663 -10.99 7.16 15.61
C ALA A 663 -11.69 7.31 16.98
N LEU A 664 -10.93 7.62 18.03
CA LEU A 664 -11.46 7.82 19.39
C LEU A 664 -11.73 9.31 19.70
N VAL A 665 -10.91 10.22 19.11
CA VAL A 665 -10.88 11.65 19.43
C VAL A 665 -11.68 12.50 18.43
N ASP A 666 -11.48 12.28 17.13
CA ASP A 666 -12.09 13.05 16.05
C ASP A 666 -12.22 12.19 14.76
N PRO A 667 -13.29 11.36 14.66
CA PRO A 667 -13.50 10.50 13.50
C PRO A 667 -13.66 11.22 12.16
N SER A 668 -13.80 12.56 12.15
CA SER A 668 -13.89 13.34 10.91
C SER A 668 -12.55 13.43 10.15
N LYS A 669 -11.44 13.10 10.82
CA LYS A 669 -10.09 13.10 10.24
C LYS A 669 -9.70 11.81 9.52
N LEU A 670 -10.52 10.77 9.58
CA LEU A 670 -10.18 9.48 8.96
C LEU A 670 -10.14 9.59 7.42
N GLU A 671 -9.30 8.77 6.80
CA GLU A 671 -9.39 8.43 5.37
C GLU A 671 -10.65 7.55 5.17
N PRO A 672 -11.52 7.79 4.17
CA PRO A 672 -12.67 6.93 3.94
C PRO A 672 -12.27 5.45 3.74
N ALA A 673 -12.84 4.56 4.56
CA ALA A 673 -12.65 3.12 4.38
C ALA A 673 -13.18 2.64 3.02
N ILE A 674 -12.44 1.75 2.37
CA ILE A 674 -12.81 1.19 1.06
C ILE A 674 -13.77 0.02 1.25
N LYS A 675 -15.07 0.23 1.04
CA LYS A 675 -16.09 -0.83 1.02
C LYS A 675 -15.93 -1.69 -0.23
N SER A 676 -16.36 -2.94 -0.16
CA SER A 676 -16.45 -3.85 -1.31
C SER A 676 -17.92 -4.16 -1.62
N ILE A 677 -18.26 -4.28 -2.90
CA ILE A 677 -19.62 -4.60 -3.36
C ILE A 677 -19.62 -5.60 -4.52
N ASN A 678 -20.62 -6.46 -4.57
CA ASN A 678 -20.89 -7.29 -5.74
C ASN A 678 -21.79 -6.52 -6.72
N ILE A 679 -21.43 -6.59 -8.01
CA ILE A 679 -22.21 -6.05 -9.12
C ILE A 679 -22.77 -7.27 -9.86
N THR A 680 -24.07 -7.52 -9.79
CA THR A 680 -24.68 -8.70 -10.42
C THR A 680 -24.75 -8.51 -11.94
N GLN A 681 -24.67 -9.58 -12.73
CA GLN A 681 -24.93 -9.52 -14.16
C GLN A 681 -26.40 -9.16 -14.42
N ALA A 682 -26.64 -8.28 -15.40
CA ALA A 682 -27.95 -7.78 -15.76
C ALA A 682 -28.89 -8.90 -16.22
N ALA A 683 -30.15 -8.86 -15.77
CA ALA A 683 -31.16 -9.85 -16.16
C ALA A 683 -31.65 -9.62 -17.59
N THR A 684 -31.85 -10.70 -18.37
CA THR A 684 -32.47 -10.61 -19.70
C THR A 684 -34.00 -10.60 -19.57
N GLY A 685 -34.63 -9.43 -19.65
CA GLY A 685 -36.08 -9.24 -19.52
C GLY A 685 -36.48 -7.76 -19.42
N GLU A 686 -37.69 -7.48 -18.93
CA GLU A 686 -38.20 -6.11 -18.77
C GLU A 686 -37.50 -5.29 -17.67
N ASP A 687 -37.08 -5.92 -16.56
CA ASP A 687 -36.31 -5.27 -15.48
C ASP A 687 -34.93 -5.93 -15.33
N LYS A 688 -33.90 -5.26 -15.84
CA LYS A 688 -32.50 -5.72 -15.77
C LYS A 688 -31.93 -5.76 -14.34
N PHE A 689 -32.57 -5.09 -13.37
CA PHE A 689 -32.07 -4.94 -12.00
C PHE A 689 -32.64 -5.98 -11.02
N VAL A 690 -33.58 -6.83 -11.45
CA VAL A 690 -34.38 -7.69 -10.55
C VAL A 690 -33.57 -8.68 -9.69
N HIS A 691 -32.36 -9.08 -10.13
CA HIS A 691 -31.43 -9.93 -9.35
C HIS A 691 -30.19 -9.18 -8.81
N GLY A 692 -30.13 -7.86 -9.02
CA GLY A 692 -29.07 -7.01 -8.46
C GLY A 692 -29.20 -6.88 -6.94
N LYS A 693 -28.08 -7.00 -6.21
CA LYS A 693 -28.09 -6.82 -4.76
C LYS A 693 -28.08 -5.33 -4.41
N SER A 694 -28.94 -4.92 -3.47
CA SER A 694 -29.05 -3.52 -3.06
C SER A 694 -27.97 -3.14 -2.05
N ALA A 695 -27.28 -2.03 -2.31
CA ALA A 695 -26.46 -1.31 -1.34
C ALA A 695 -27.26 -0.12 -0.73
N THR A 696 -26.79 0.39 0.40
CA THR A 696 -27.41 1.51 1.15
C THR A 696 -26.35 2.59 1.42
N ILE A 697 -26.73 3.86 1.29
CA ILE A 697 -25.86 5.00 1.62
C ILE A 697 -25.96 5.28 3.13
N GLU A 698 -24.81 5.23 3.80
CA GLU A 698 -24.69 5.22 5.26
C GLU A 698 -25.22 6.53 5.87
N GLY A 699 -26.06 6.42 6.92
CA GLY A 699 -26.75 7.57 7.52
C GLY A 699 -28.07 7.97 6.82
N THR A 700 -28.48 7.29 5.75
CA THR A 700 -29.71 7.59 4.99
C THR A 700 -30.58 6.34 4.76
N ASP A 701 -31.83 6.56 4.34
CA ASP A 701 -32.71 5.50 3.79
C ASP A 701 -32.47 5.26 2.27
N TYR A 702 -31.39 5.81 1.69
CA TYR A 702 -31.16 5.79 0.24
C TYR A 702 -30.44 4.52 -0.20
N THR A 703 -30.90 3.92 -1.29
CA THR A 703 -30.35 2.66 -1.81
C THR A 703 -30.01 2.72 -3.30
N PHE A 704 -29.14 1.82 -3.74
CA PHE A 704 -28.88 1.62 -5.15
C PHE A 704 -28.59 0.15 -5.48
N VAL A 705 -28.86 -0.24 -6.72
CA VAL A 705 -28.69 -1.59 -7.25
C VAL A 705 -27.76 -1.53 -8.47
N PRO A 706 -26.49 -1.97 -8.36
CA PRO A 706 -25.55 -2.00 -9.46
C PRO A 706 -25.61 -3.33 -10.24
N VAL A 707 -25.71 -3.26 -11.56
CA VAL A 707 -25.63 -4.41 -12.47
C VAL A 707 -24.72 -4.14 -13.67
N TRP A 708 -24.11 -5.18 -14.22
CA TRP A 708 -23.24 -5.10 -15.40
C TRP A 708 -23.81 -5.88 -16.60
N GLU A 709 -23.62 -5.34 -17.79
CA GLU A 709 -23.77 -6.03 -19.08
C GLU A 709 -22.50 -5.78 -19.91
N ASP A 710 -22.32 -6.45 -21.05
CA ASP A 710 -21.08 -6.29 -21.82
C ASP A 710 -20.90 -4.83 -22.28
N GLY A 711 -19.69 -4.30 -22.10
CA GLY A 711 -19.34 -2.90 -22.32
C GLY A 711 -20.09 -1.86 -21.46
N LYS A 712 -20.84 -2.22 -20.39
CA LYS A 712 -21.61 -1.22 -19.63
C LYS A 712 -21.94 -1.58 -18.17
N LEU A 713 -21.76 -0.59 -17.29
CA LEU A 713 -22.26 -0.60 -15.91
C LEU A 713 -23.56 0.20 -15.81
N SER A 714 -24.57 -0.34 -15.12
CA SER A 714 -25.87 0.32 -14.88
C SER A 714 -26.19 0.31 -13.38
N VAL A 715 -26.65 1.44 -12.84
CA VAL A 715 -27.04 1.58 -11.43
C VAL A 715 -28.43 2.18 -11.31
N LYS A 716 -29.35 1.45 -10.70
CA LYS A 716 -30.68 1.96 -10.33
C LYS A 716 -30.63 2.53 -8.92
N VAL A 717 -30.93 3.82 -8.76
CA VAL A 717 -30.93 4.51 -7.46
C VAL A 717 -32.37 4.70 -6.98
N LYS A 718 -32.59 4.57 -5.67
CA LYS A 718 -33.86 4.85 -4.99
C LYS A 718 -33.61 5.72 -3.74
N ALA A 719 -34.01 6.98 -3.81
CA ALA A 719 -33.88 7.95 -2.72
C ALA A 719 -35.11 8.86 -2.63
N ASN A 720 -35.96 8.64 -1.62
CA ASN A 720 -37.17 9.43 -1.43
C ASN A 720 -36.82 10.84 -0.94
N GLY A 721 -37.17 11.87 -1.72
CA GLY A 721 -36.99 13.28 -1.35
C GLY A 721 -35.70 13.93 -1.86
N ALA A 722 -34.73 13.13 -2.35
CA ALA A 722 -33.56 13.61 -3.06
C ALA A 722 -33.91 14.15 -4.46
N THR A 723 -33.03 14.97 -5.04
CA THR A 723 -33.25 15.65 -6.32
C THR A 723 -32.49 15.03 -7.49
N SER A 724 -31.26 14.56 -7.24
CA SER A 724 -30.34 14.05 -8.26
C SER A 724 -29.44 12.97 -7.67
N ALA A 725 -28.89 12.13 -8.55
CA ALA A 725 -27.82 11.19 -8.22
C ALA A 725 -26.76 11.17 -9.32
N LYS A 726 -25.49 11.04 -8.92
CA LYS A 726 -24.31 10.94 -9.81
C LYS A 726 -23.52 9.68 -9.47
N LEU A 727 -23.25 8.88 -10.49
CA LEU A 727 -22.42 7.68 -10.47
C LEU A 727 -21.04 8.06 -11.00
N TYR A 728 -20.01 7.57 -10.31
CA TYR A 728 -18.60 7.73 -10.66
C TYR A 728 -17.98 6.34 -10.83
N VAL A 729 -17.19 6.13 -11.88
CA VAL A 729 -16.64 4.82 -12.24
C VAL A 729 -15.21 4.94 -12.78
N ASP A 730 -14.27 4.26 -12.15
CA ASP A 730 -12.93 3.99 -12.65
C ASP A 730 -12.85 2.50 -13.02
N PHE A 731 -12.90 2.23 -14.33
CA PHE A 731 -12.78 0.87 -14.90
C PHE A 731 -11.32 0.37 -14.98
N ALA A 732 -10.33 1.26 -14.84
CA ALA A 732 -8.93 0.86 -14.75
C ALA A 732 -8.58 0.36 -13.33
N THR A 733 -9.40 0.69 -12.34
CA THR A 733 -9.17 0.40 -10.91
C THR A 733 -7.86 0.98 -10.38
N ALA A 734 -7.46 2.14 -10.90
CA ALA A 734 -6.25 2.85 -10.51
C ALA A 734 -6.27 3.23 -9.02
N MET A 735 -7.46 3.51 -8.46
CA MET A 735 -7.66 3.76 -7.03
C MET A 735 -6.71 4.85 -6.46
N GLU A 736 -6.51 5.94 -7.20
CA GLU A 736 -5.57 7.01 -6.86
C GLU A 736 -6.15 8.42 -7.08
N ASP A 737 -5.47 9.42 -6.52
CA ASP A 737 -5.77 10.84 -6.74
C ASP A 737 -5.33 11.22 -8.17
N GLY A 738 -6.22 11.82 -8.95
CA GLY A 738 -6.00 12.13 -10.37
C GLY A 738 -6.34 11.00 -11.36
N ALA A 739 -6.89 9.88 -10.90
CA ALA A 739 -7.36 8.78 -11.76
C ALA A 739 -8.46 9.21 -12.76
N ASN A 740 -8.51 8.56 -13.93
CA ASN A 740 -9.55 8.81 -14.93
C ASN A 740 -10.90 8.21 -14.48
N VAL A 741 -11.90 9.06 -14.30
CA VAL A 741 -13.24 8.67 -13.85
C VAL A 741 -14.30 8.98 -14.90
N SER A 742 -15.05 7.97 -15.32
CA SER A 742 -16.28 8.10 -16.10
C SER A 742 -17.47 8.39 -15.18
N THR A 743 -18.40 9.25 -15.59
CA THR A 743 -19.55 9.65 -14.75
C THR A 743 -20.88 9.65 -15.49
N ALA A 744 -21.98 9.36 -14.77
CA ALA A 744 -23.35 9.57 -15.24
C ALA A 744 -24.19 10.25 -14.15
N GLU A 745 -25.10 11.16 -14.52
CA GLU A 745 -25.94 11.92 -13.60
C GLU A 745 -27.40 11.92 -14.07
N ALA A 746 -28.36 11.80 -13.15
CA ALA A 746 -29.79 11.89 -13.43
C ALA A 746 -30.56 12.57 -12.30
N THR A 747 -31.64 13.27 -12.66
CA THR A 747 -32.67 13.73 -11.71
C THR A 747 -33.61 12.60 -11.33
N LEU A 748 -34.01 12.52 -10.07
CA LEU A 748 -34.93 11.48 -9.60
C LEU A 748 -36.37 11.75 -10.05
N ASP A 749 -37.12 10.67 -10.29
CA ASP A 749 -38.52 10.73 -10.69
C ASP A 749 -39.46 10.99 -9.50
N LYS A 750 -40.77 11.10 -9.80
CA LYS A 750 -41.84 11.31 -8.79
C LYS A 750 -41.94 10.24 -7.70
N ASN A 751 -41.32 9.07 -7.88
CA ASN A 751 -41.28 7.95 -6.95
C ASN A 751 -39.93 7.85 -6.22
N GLY A 752 -39.02 8.79 -6.46
CA GLY A 752 -37.66 8.77 -5.92
C GLY A 752 -36.74 7.78 -6.63
N GLU A 753 -36.96 7.43 -7.90
CA GLU A 753 -36.11 6.51 -8.66
C GLU A 753 -35.43 7.16 -9.87
N CYS A 754 -34.19 6.75 -10.16
CA CYS A 754 -33.51 7.02 -11.44
C CYS A 754 -32.57 5.86 -11.82
N VAL A 755 -32.11 5.86 -13.08
CA VAL A 755 -31.09 4.94 -13.58
C VAL A 755 -29.93 5.73 -14.14
N LEU A 756 -28.72 5.30 -13.79
CA LEU A 756 -27.43 5.85 -14.22
C LEU A 756 -26.73 4.76 -15.02
N GLU A 757 -26.31 5.03 -16.26
CA GLU A 757 -25.58 4.07 -17.08
C GLU A 757 -24.26 4.67 -17.57
N VAL A 758 -23.17 3.90 -17.47
CA VAL A 758 -21.82 4.28 -17.90
C VAL A 758 -21.26 3.16 -18.79
N ALA A 759 -20.98 3.50 -20.04
CA ALA A 759 -20.35 2.59 -21.00
C ALA A 759 -18.82 2.53 -20.83
N THR A 760 -18.22 1.45 -21.32
CA THR A 760 -16.77 1.23 -21.35
C THR A 760 -16.41 0.38 -22.56
N ASP A 761 -15.26 0.67 -23.18
CA ASP A 761 -14.68 -0.16 -24.25
C ASP A 761 -14.02 -1.45 -23.70
N THR A 762 -14.01 -1.63 -22.37
CA THR A 762 -13.50 -2.82 -21.70
C THR A 762 -14.60 -3.87 -21.57
N THR A 763 -14.39 -5.06 -22.14
CA THR A 763 -15.28 -6.22 -21.94
C THR A 763 -15.44 -6.52 -20.46
N LEU A 764 -16.67 -6.44 -19.95
CA LEU A 764 -16.99 -6.78 -18.56
C LEU A 764 -17.30 -8.27 -18.46
N SER A 765 -16.75 -8.93 -17.44
CA SER A 765 -16.87 -10.38 -17.23
C SER A 765 -16.90 -10.74 -15.74
N PRO A 766 -17.25 -11.98 -15.36
CA PRO A 766 -17.08 -12.46 -13.99
C PRO A 766 -15.68 -12.20 -13.43
N SER A 767 -15.60 -11.83 -12.15
CA SER A 767 -14.39 -11.40 -11.44
C SER A 767 -13.73 -10.09 -11.94
N THR A 768 -14.29 -9.40 -12.94
CA THR A 768 -13.83 -8.05 -13.32
C THR A 768 -13.98 -7.11 -12.12
N ARG A 769 -12.93 -6.35 -11.82
CA ARG A 769 -12.94 -5.35 -10.74
C ARG A 769 -13.25 -3.98 -11.33
N ILE A 770 -14.01 -3.19 -10.60
CA ILE A 770 -14.41 -1.82 -10.96
C ILE A 770 -14.34 -0.98 -9.69
N ALA A 771 -13.79 0.23 -9.75
CA ALA A 771 -13.85 1.19 -8.66
C ALA A 771 -15.05 2.12 -8.92
N LEU A 772 -16.00 2.24 -7.98
CA LEU A 772 -17.14 3.13 -8.16
C LEU A 772 -17.59 3.84 -6.88
N ASP A 773 -18.25 4.98 -7.05
CA ASP A 773 -18.98 5.64 -5.96
C ASP A 773 -20.33 6.18 -6.48
N VAL A 774 -21.31 6.29 -5.58
CA VAL A 774 -22.64 6.79 -5.86
C VAL A 774 -22.94 7.92 -4.88
N VAL A 775 -23.23 9.10 -5.43
CA VAL A 775 -23.58 10.30 -4.68
C VAL A 775 -25.04 10.64 -4.95
N VAL A 776 -25.79 10.95 -3.91
CA VAL A 776 -27.20 11.39 -3.98
C VAL A 776 -27.32 12.77 -3.33
N SER A 777 -27.90 13.72 -4.04
CA SER A 777 -28.06 15.12 -3.59
C SER A 777 -29.49 15.39 -3.13
N ASP A 778 -29.66 15.95 -1.94
CA ASP A 778 -30.97 16.25 -1.35
C ASP A 778 -31.08 17.71 -0.84
N ALA A 779 -31.94 17.97 0.15
CA ALA A 779 -32.09 19.31 0.75
C ALA A 779 -31.10 19.59 1.90
N GLU A 780 -30.41 18.57 2.41
CA GLU A 780 -29.44 18.67 3.51
C GLU A 780 -27.98 18.63 3.00
N GLY A 781 -27.71 17.91 1.91
CA GLY A 781 -26.40 17.92 1.23
C GLY A 781 -26.23 16.87 0.14
N ASP A 782 -24.97 16.53 -0.13
CA ASP A 782 -24.57 15.39 -0.96
C ASP A 782 -24.20 14.20 -0.05
N HIS A 783 -24.77 13.03 -0.34
CA HIS A 783 -24.59 11.80 0.44
C HIS A 783 -23.90 10.75 -0.43
N ALA A 784 -22.66 10.39 -0.08
CA ALA A 784 -21.84 9.45 -0.85
C ALA A 784 -21.83 8.04 -0.24
N PHE A 785 -21.79 7.01 -1.09
CA PHE A 785 -21.69 5.63 -0.62
C PHE A 785 -20.33 5.30 0.02
N ASN A 786 -19.23 5.75 -0.61
CA ASN A 786 -17.87 5.46 -0.15
C ASN A 786 -16.96 6.68 0.04
N ASN A 787 -16.86 7.62 -0.91
CA ASN A 787 -16.00 8.80 -0.72
C ASN A 787 -16.72 9.86 0.13
N LEU A 788 -16.72 9.63 1.44
CA LEU A 788 -17.31 10.51 2.45
C LEU A 788 -16.62 11.89 2.57
N ARG A 789 -15.51 12.14 1.86
CA ARG A 789 -14.91 13.48 1.74
C ARG A 789 -15.58 14.36 0.67
N LEU A 790 -16.45 13.79 -0.16
CA LEU A 790 -17.10 14.46 -1.29
C LEU A 790 -16.11 15.02 -2.32
N THR A 791 -15.01 14.29 -2.55
CA THR A 791 -13.93 14.64 -3.49
C THR A 791 -13.89 13.72 -4.72
N GLN A 792 -15.04 13.21 -5.17
CA GLN A 792 -15.09 12.24 -6.29
C GLN A 792 -14.49 12.80 -7.59
N ASP A 793 -14.65 14.10 -7.88
CA ASP A 793 -14.02 14.75 -9.03
C ASP A 793 -12.49 14.95 -8.88
N GLU A 794 -11.87 14.55 -7.75
CA GLU A 794 -10.40 14.57 -7.54
C GLU A 794 -9.71 13.22 -7.86
N GLY A 795 -10.43 12.10 -7.88
CA GLY A 795 -9.87 10.77 -8.18
C GLY A 795 -10.66 9.59 -7.59
N SER A 796 -10.23 8.37 -7.90
CA SER A 796 -10.92 7.12 -7.51
C SER A 796 -10.42 6.50 -6.20
N LYS A 797 -9.42 7.10 -5.55
CA LYS A 797 -8.76 6.63 -4.32
C LYS A 797 -9.70 6.16 -3.21
N TYR A 798 -10.85 6.81 -3.05
CA TYR A 798 -11.83 6.54 -2.00
C TYR A 798 -13.11 5.89 -2.53
N TYR A 799 -13.08 5.24 -3.70
CA TYR A 799 -14.22 4.54 -4.28
C TYR A 799 -14.38 3.12 -3.71
N ALA A 800 -15.60 2.58 -3.77
CA ALA A 800 -15.86 1.20 -3.39
C ALA A 800 -15.32 0.22 -4.46
N LYS A 801 -14.79 -0.92 -4.00
CA LYS A 801 -14.32 -2.02 -4.85
C LYS A 801 -15.49 -2.88 -5.30
N GLY A 802 -16.02 -2.56 -6.47
CA GLY A 802 -16.98 -3.38 -7.20
C GLY A 802 -16.34 -4.64 -7.79
N THR A 803 -17.05 -5.76 -7.73
CA THR A 803 -16.69 -7.02 -8.38
C THR A 803 -17.86 -7.53 -9.21
N CYS A 804 -17.65 -7.70 -10.51
CA CYS A 804 -18.63 -8.28 -11.42
C CYS A 804 -18.86 -9.76 -11.08
N LYS A 805 -20.08 -10.09 -10.70
CA LYS A 805 -20.54 -11.47 -10.42
C LYS A 805 -21.54 -11.91 -11.50
N PRO A 806 -21.48 -13.14 -12.00
CA PRO A 806 -22.42 -13.63 -12.99
C PRO A 806 -23.80 -13.89 -12.37
N TYR A 807 -24.79 -14.06 -13.25
CA TYR A 807 -26.14 -14.48 -12.89
C TYR A 807 -26.72 -15.35 -14.02
N ALA A 808 -27.55 -16.33 -13.68
CA ALA A 808 -28.18 -17.22 -14.65
C ALA A 808 -29.63 -17.58 -14.28
N ASN A 809 -30.46 -17.77 -15.31
CA ASN A 809 -31.76 -18.40 -15.19
C ASN A 809 -31.63 -19.89 -15.54
N VAL A 810 -32.34 -20.74 -14.80
CA VAL A 810 -32.47 -22.18 -15.11
C VAL A 810 -33.84 -22.40 -15.74
N ASN A 811 -33.86 -22.81 -17.01
CA ASN A 811 -35.12 -22.99 -17.74
C ASN A 811 -35.79 -24.32 -17.38
N LYS A 812 -37.13 -24.36 -17.41
CA LYS A 812 -37.87 -25.59 -17.08
C LYS A 812 -37.70 -26.64 -18.17
N GLY A 813 -37.27 -27.85 -17.80
CA GLY A 813 -37.02 -28.96 -18.73
C GLY A 813 -36.59 -30.24 -18.00
N THR A 814 -36.88 -31.37 -18.64
CA THR A 814 -36.58 -32.74 -18.15
C THR A 814 -35.75 -33.45 -19.22
N VAL A 815 -34.63 -34.07 -18.82
CA VAL A 815 -33.75 -34.85 -19.72
C VAL A 815 -33.52 -36.27 -19.20
N THR A 816 -33.09 -37.16 -20.09
CA THR A 816 -32.69 -38.53 -19.75
C THR A 816 -31.19 -38.58 -19.52
N VAL A 817 -30.76 -38.65 -18.24
CA VAL A 817 -29.33 -38.78 -17.92
C VAL A 817 -28.78 -40.12 -18.39
N ASP A 818 -28.21 -40.14 -19.59
CA ASP A 818 -27.51 -41.30 -20.18
C ASP A 818 -26.16 -40.97 -20.83
N GLY A 819 -25.83 -39.67 -20.96
CA GLY A 819 -24.54 -39.21 -21.49
C GLY A 819 -24.57 -38.86 -22.98
N GLU A 820 -25.73 -38.82 -23.61
CA GLU A 820 -25.98 -38.17 -24.90
C GLU A 820 -26.71 -36.83 -24.69
N VAL A 821 -26.55 -35.87 -25.61
CA VAL A 821 -27.18 -34.54 -25.45
C VAL A 821 -28.61 -34.57 -26.02
N ASP A 822 -29.60 -34.62 -25.13
CA ASP A 822 -31.03 -34.48 -25.44
C ASP A 822 -31.38 -33.12 -26.10
N ASP A 823 -32.34 -33.11 -27.04
CA ASP A 823 -32.86 -31.90 -27.71
C ASP A 823 -33.36 -30.83 -26.71
N ALA A 824 -33.82 -31.24 -25.52
CA ALA A 824 -34.30 -30.32 -24.49
C ALA A 824 -33.20 -29.39 -23.93
N TRP A 825 -31.91 -29.71 -24.14
CA TRP A 825 -30.80 -28.81 -23.82
C TRP A 825 -30.72 -27.57 -24.75
N GLU A 826 -31.41 -27.54 -25.90
CA GLU A 826 -31.39 -26.38 -26.82
C GLU A 826 -31.97 -25.10 -26.18
N VAL A 827 -32.94 -25.21 -25.27
CA VAL A 827 -33.53 -24.02 -24.60
C VAL A 827 -32.66 -23.46 -23.48
N ALA A 828 -31.60 -24.17 -23.05
CA ALA A 828 -30.72 -23.73 -21.97
C ALA A 828 -29.52 -22.92 -22.51
N LYS A 829 -29.34 -21.70 -21.98
CA LYS A 829 -28.17 -20.85 -22.27
C LYS A 829 -26.89 -21.46 -21.68
N ASP A 830 -25.76 -21.21 -22.31
CA ASP A 830 -24.46 -21.65 -21.81
C ASP A 830 -23.98 -20.77 -20.65
N VAL A 831 -23.52 -21.44 -19.59
CA VAL A 831 -22.94 -20.89 -18.37
C VAL A 831 -21.44 -21.15 -18.40
N VAL A 832 -20.62 -20.11 -18.57
CA VAL A 832 -19.17 -20.25 -18.71
C VAL A 832 -18.48 -20.23 -17.35
N LEU A 833 -17.77 -21.31 -17.00
CA LEU A 833 -16.95 -21.41 -15.78
C LEU A 833 -15.66 -20.61 -16.01
N SER A 834 -15.74 -19.32 -15.72
CA SER A 834 -14.77 -18.29 -16.09
C SER A 834 -13.91 -17.80 -14.94
N VAL A 835 -14.33 -18.03 -13.69
CA VAL A 835 -13.59 -17.63 -12.48
C VAL A 835 -12.42 -18.60 -12.26
N PRO A 836 -11.15 -18.15 -12.31
CA PRO A 836 -10.01 -19.05 -12.15
C PRO A 836 -9.58 -19.16 -10.68
N GLY A 837 -9.38 -20.40 -10.22
CA GLY A 837 -8.49 -20.69 -9.11
C GLY A 837 -7.02 -20.71 -9.57
N SER A 838 -6.16 -21.44 -8.84
CA SER A 838 -4.75 -21.60 -9.16
C SER A 838 -4.52 -22.17 -10.56
N SER A 839 -4.00 -21.41 -11.53
CA SER A 839 -3.40 -21.91 -12.79
C SER A 839 -4.12 -23.03 -13.60
N PRO A 840 -5.47 -23.06 -13.76
CA PRO A 840 -6.16 -24.09 -14.55
C PRO A 840 -5.89 -23.97 -16.07
N LYS A 841 -5.48 -25.07 -16.70
CA LYS A 841 -5.39 -25.28 -18.14
C LYS A 841 -6.76 -25.67 -18.73
N ALA A 842 -7.51 -26.51 -18.03
CA ALA A 842 -8.84 -26.96 -18.40
C ALA A 842 -9.83 -25.78 -18.48
N THR A 843 -10.89 -25.92 -19.29
CA THR A 843 -11.97 -24.94 -19.42
C THR A 843 -13.33 -25.64 -19.48
N ALA A 844 -14.41 -25.00 -19.04
CA ALA A 844 -15.73 -25.63 -19.02
C ALA A 844 -16.90 -24.68 -19.31
N THR A 845 -17.93 -25.25 -19.92
CA THR A 845 -19.24 -24.64 -20.14
C THR A 845 -20.33 -25.58 -19.64
N ALA A 846 -21.30 -25.06 -18.88
CA ALA A 846 -22.44 -25.82 -18.39
C ALA A 846 -23.77 -25.34 -19.02
N LYS A 847 -24.75 -26.23 -19.11
CA LYS A 847 -26.16 -25.91 -19.29
C LYS A 847 -26.94 -26.37 -18.06
N LEU A 848 -28.02 -25.66 -17.74
CA LEU A 848 -28.85 -25.89 -16.57
C LEU A 848 -30.33 -25.99 -16.97
N LEU A 849 -31.02 -27.03 -16.48
CA LEU A 849 -32.48 -27.20 -16.59
C LEU A 849 -33.06 -27.62 -15.23
N TRP A 850 -34.37 -27.46 -15.03
CA TRP A 850 -35.05 -27.95 -13.82
C TRP A 850 -36.42 -28.55 -14.12
N ASP A 851 -36.83 -29.53 -13.31
CA ASP A 851 -38.22 -29.91 -13.16
C ASP A 851 -38.63 -30.07 -11.69
N ASN A 852 -39.85 -30.56 -11.47
CA ASN A 852 -40.43 -30.69 -10.14
C ASN A 852 -39.74 -31.76 -9.27
N GLU A 853 -38.85 -32.59 -9.85
CA GLU A 853 -38.14 -33.67 -9.16
C GLU A 853 -36.62 -33.43 -9.11
N ASN A 854 -36.00 -32.78 -10.11
CA ASN A 854 -34.54 -32.65 -10.20
C ASN A 854 -34.07 -31.27 -10.71
N LEU A 855 -32.86 -30.87 -10.29
CA LEU A 855 -31.98 -29.96 -11.01
C LEU A 855 -31.14 -30.77 -12.00
N TYR A 856 -31.02 -30.31 -13.24
CA TYR A 856 -30.20 -30.94 -14.28
C TYR A 856 -29.00 -30.08 -14.64
N VAL A 857 -27.82 -30.71 -14.77
CA VAL A 857 -26.57 -30.07 -15.16
C VAL A 857 -25.91 -30.87 -16.27
N LEU A 858 -25.63 -30.23 -17.40
CA LEU A 858 -24.78 -30.76 -18.47
C LEU A 858 -23.52 -29.91 -18.55
N MET A 859 -22.39 -30.43 -18.11
CA MET A 859 -21.10 -29.72 -18.12
C MET A 859 -20.14 -30.36 -19.13
N ASN A 860 -19.69 -29.56 -20.09
CA ASN A 860 -18.70 -29.94 -21.08
C ASN A 860 -17.34 -29.35 -20.69
N VAL A 861 -16.37 -30.22 -20.39
CA VAL A 861 -15.02 -29.86 -19.93
C VAL A 861 -14.03 -30.15 -21.04
N LYS A 862 -13.26 -29.13 -21.42
CA LYS A 862 -12.15 -29.24 -22.37
C LYS A 862 -10.84 -29.32 -21.62
N ASP A 863 -10.17 -30.45 -21.75
CA ASP A 863 -8.83 -30.72 -21.23
C ASP A 863 -8.13 -31.79 -22.08
N ALA A 864 -6.80 -31.69 -22.17
CA ALA A 864 -5.95 -32.60 -22.94
C ALA A 864 -5.19 -33.65 -22.10
N ASN A 865 -5.22 -33.56 -20.76
CA ASN A 865 -4.28 -34.24 -19.86
C ASN A 865 -4.90 -35.23 -18.83
N LEU A 866 -6.23 -35.23 -18.65
CA LEU A 866 -7.09 -36.15 -17.87
C LEU A 866 -6.37 -37.07 -16.86
N ASP A 867 -6.19 -36.60 -15.63
CA ASP A 867 -5.55 -37.32 -14.52
C ASP A 867 -6.55 -37.71 -13.40
N ALA A 868 -6.61 -39.01 -13.13
CA ALA A 868 -7.38 -39.59 -12.01
C ALA A 868 -6.48 -40.40 -11.05
N THR A 869 -5.15 -40.24 -11.14
CA THR A 869 -4.15 -40.96 -10.34
C THR A 869 -3.98 -40.39 -8.92
N ALA A 870 -4.45 -39.16 -8.69
CA ALA A 870 -4.41 -38.51 -7.39
C ALA A 870 -5.22 -39.26 -6.32
N SER A 871 -4.79 -39.15 -5.06
CA SER A 871 -5.36 -39.93 -3.95
C SER A 871 -6.61 -39.32 -3.34
N ALA A 872 -6.72 -37.98 -3.29
CA ALA A 872 -7.93 -37.31 -2.85
C ALA A 872 -8.89 -37.10 -4.02
N ALA A 873 -10.21 -37.24 -3.79
CA ALA A 873 -11.19 -37.15 -4.87
C ALA A 873 -11.24 -35.76 -5.53
N HIS A 874 -10.92 -34.69 -4.79
CA HIS A 874 -10.83 -33.32 -5.29
C HIS A 874 -9.51 -33.00 -6.02
N GLU A 875 -8.58 -33.96 -6.13
CA GLU A 875 -7.32 -33.80 -6.86
C GLU A 875 -7.34 -34.46 -8.26
N LYS A 876 -8.49 -35.02 -8.66
CA LYS A 876 -8.72 -35.65 -9.97
C LYS A 876 -9.52 -34.72 -10.87
N ASP A 877 -9.34 -34.83 -12.18
CA ASP A 877 -10.16 -34.12 -13.17
C ASP A 877 -11.64 -34.46 -13.02
N SER A 878 -12.40 -33.48 -12.54
CA SER A 878 -13.77 -33.66 -12.07
C SER A 878 -14.58 -32.38 -12.10
N VAL A 879 -15.88 -32.53 -12.33
CA VAL A 879 -16.85 -31.45 -12.10
C VAL A 879 -17.33 -31.51 -10.65
N GLU A 880 -17.66 -30.35 -10.10
CA GLU A 880 -18.38 -30.21 -8.83
C GLU A 880 -19.61 -29.33 -9.01
N VAL A 881 -20.71 -29.73 -8.38
CA VAL A 881 -21.97 -28.99 -8.32
C VAL A 881 -22.29 -28.75 -6.85
N PHE A 882 -22.35 -27.48 -6.48
CA PHE A 882 -22.69 -27.00 -5.15
C PHE A 882 -24.12 -26.46 -5.17
N ILE A 883 -24.96 -26.90 -4.22
CA ILE A 883 -26.39 -26.55 -4.18
C ILE A 883 -26.78 -26.16 -2.75
N ASP A 884 -27.38 -24.99 -2.61
CA ASP A 884 -28.04 -24.45 -1.41
C ASP A 884 -29.52 -24.27 -1.82
N GLU A 885 -30.39 -25.22 -1.45
CA GLU A 885 -31.77 -25.28 -1.97
C GLU A 885 -32.63 -24.11 -1.51
N ASN A 886 -32.39 -23.60 -0.30
CA ASN A 886 -33.17 -22.54 0.31
C ASN A 886 -32.58 -21.12 0.06
N ASN A 887 -31.34 -21.04 -0.43
CA ASN A 887 -30.56 -19.83 -0.71
C ASN A 887 -30.18 -19.00 0.55
N ASN A 888 -29.98 -19.65 1.71
CA ASN A 888 -29.67 -19.00 3.00
C ASN A 888 -28.29 -18.33 3.03
N LYS A 889 -27.34 -18.75 2.17
CA LYS A 889 -25.95 -18.22 2.18
C LYS A 889 -25.27 -18.35 3.53
N SER A 890 -25.35 -19.55 4.12
CA SER A 890 -24.84 -19.88 5.45
C SER A 890 -23.30 -19.79 5.56
N GLU A 891 -22.81 -19.46 6.76
CA GLU A 891 -21.37 -19.43 7.08
C GLU A 891 -20.73 -20.84 7.11
N ALA A 892 -21.55 -21.88 7.29
CA ALA A 892 -21.17 -23.28 7.25
C ALA A 892 -22.39 -24.13 6.84
N TYR A 893 -22.15 -25.27 6.20
CA TYR A 893 -23.19 -26.19 5.68
C TYR A 893 -24.34 -26.44 6.68
N GLU A 894 -25.55 -26.16 6.21
CA GLU A 894 -26.80 -26.58 6.81
C GLU A 894 -27.24 -27.95 6.22
N ASP A 895 -28.48 -28.33 6.46
CA ASP A 895 -28.93 -29.72 6.27
C ASP A 895 -29.35 -30.03 4.83
N ASP A 896 -29.72 -29.01 4.04
CA ASP A 896 -30.08 -29.07 2.62
C ASP A 896 -28.95 -28.63 1.67
N ASP A 897 -27.82 -28.14 2.21
CA ASP A 897 -26.61 -27.83 1.44
C ASP A 897 -25.91 -29.11 0.92
N LYS A 898 -25.46 -29.09 -0.33
CA LYS A 898 -24.91 -30.27 -1.05
C LYS A 898 -23.67 -29.91 -1.86
N GLN A 899 -22.74 -30.86 -1.96
CA GLN A 899 -21.59 -30.83 -2.86
C GLN A 899 -21.43 -32.20 -3.52
N TYR A 900 -21.77 -32.28 -4.80
CA TYR A 900 -21.57 -33.46 -5.64
C TYR A 900 -20.33 -33.29 -6.50
N ARG A 901 -19.41 -34.26 -6.47
CA ARG A 901 -18.25 -34.32 -7.37
C ARG A 901 -18.31 -35.57 -8.24
N ILE A 902 -18.11 -35.41 -9.55
CA ILE A 902 -18.12 -36.48 -10.56
C ILE A 902 -16.86 -36.34 -11.44
N ASN A 903 -16.04 -37.39 -11.54
CA ASN A 903 -14.80 -37.37 -12.35
C ASN A 903 -14.98 -37.94 -13.76
N TYR A 904 -13.99 -37.75 -14.65
CA TYR A 904 -14.05 -38.24 -16.04
C TYR A 904 -14.14 -39.78 -16.18
N LEU A 905 -13.89 -40.54 -15.10
CA LEU A 905 -14.08 -42.00 -15.03
C LEU A 905 -15.46 -42.40 -14.49
N ASN A 906 -16.36 -41.44 -14.27
CA ASN A 906 -17.68 -41.59 -13.64
C ASN A 906 -17.62 -42.04 -12.16
N GLU A 907 -16.50 -41.82 -11.46
CA GLU A 907 -16.38 -41.98 -10.01
C GLU A 907 -16.93 -40.75 -9.29
N THR A 908 -17.56 -40.93 -8.12
CA THR A 908 -18.23 -39.86 -7.38
C THR A 908 -17.75 -39.68 -5.94
N SER A 909 -18.00 -38.50 -5.38
CA SER A 909 -17.83 -38.20 -3.95
C SER A 909 -18.77 -37.07 -3.52
N PHE A 910 -19.12 -37.03 -2.23
CA PHE A 910 -20.23 -36.25 -1.69
C PHE A 910 -19.86 -35.53 -0.39
N ASN A 911 -20.52 -34.40 -0.10
CA ASN A 911 -20.41 -33.65 1.17
C ASN A 911 -21.69 -32.83 1.44
N GLY A 912 -22.04 -32.61 2.71
CA GLY A 912 -23.35 -32.11 3.17
C GLY A 912 -24.31 -33.22 3.63
N THR A 913 -25.21 -32.94 4.60
CA THR A 913 -25.98 -33.99 5.31
C THR A 913 -26.86 -34.86 4.39
N LYS A 914 -27.50 -34.25 3.39
CA LYS A 914 -28.43 -34.92 2.46
C LYS A 914 -27.85 -35.13 1.06
N CYS A 915 -26.55 -34.92 0.89
CA CYS A 915 -25.82 -35.18 -0.34
C CYS A 915 -25.55 -36.69 -0.49
N LEU A 916 -26.58 -37.44 -0.90
CA LEU A 916 -26.56 -38.91 -0.95
C LEU A 916 -26.46 -39.45 -2.38
N GLU A 917 -25.98 -40.69 -2.53
CA GLU A 917 -25.80 -41.39 -3.81
C GLU A 917 -27.15 -41.63 -4.50
N GLU A 918 -28.20 -41.97 -3.76
CA GLU A 918 -29.56 -42.15 -4.30
C GLU A 918 -30.21 -40.84 -4.81
N ASN A 919 -29.68 -39.68 -4.41
CA ASN A 919 -30.18 -38.36 -4.80
C ASN A 919 -29.50 -37.82 -6.07
N VAL A 920 -28.58 -38.57 -6.69
CA VAL A 920 -27.93 -38.19 -7.96
C VAL A 920 -28.03 -39.30 -9.01
N LYS A 921 -28.30 -38.90 -10.26
CA LYS A 921 -28.06 -39.71 -11.46
C LYS A 921 -26.97 -39.01 -12.25
N HIS A 922 -26.00 -39.74 -12.77
CA HIS A 922 -24.89 -39.15 -13.52
C HIS A 922 -24.38 -40.10 -14.62
N ALA A 923 -23.99 -39.50 -15.74
CA ALA A 923 -23.37 -40.16 -16.88
C ALA A 923 -22.19 -39.31 -17.37
N VAL A 924 -21.14 -39.98 -17.84
CA VAL A 924 -19.90 -39.32 -18.30
C VAL A 924 -19.47 -39.91 -19.64
N LYS A 925 -19.12 -39.02 -20.57
CA LYS A 925 -18.71 -39.35 -21.93
C LYS A 925 -17.46 -38.58 -22.30
N LEU A 926 -16.40 -39.29 -22.70
CA LEU A 926 -15.17 -38.67 -23.20
C LEU A 926 -15.42 -38.02 -24.58
N THR A 927 -14.85 -36.84 -24.80
CA THR A 927 -14.84 -36.15 -26.10
C THR A 927 -13.47 -36.30 -26.77
N ASP A 928 -13.30 -35.77 -27.99
CA ASP A 928 -11.98 -35.71 -28.65
C ASP A 928 -11.02 -34.70 -27.98
N ASP A 929 -11.52 -33.88 -27.05
CA ASP A 929 -10.82 -32.75 -26.43
C ASP A 929 -11.09 -32.56 -24.92
N GLY A 930 -11.52 -33.63 -24.23
CA GLY A 930 -11.86 -33.62 -22.82
C GLY A 930 -12.97 -34.62 -22.45
N TYR A 931 -13.95 -34.17 -21.65
CA TYR A 931 -15.08 -35.00 -21.20
C TYR A 931 -16.33 -34.18 -20.91
N MET A 932 -17.49 -34.81 -21.09
CA MET A 932 -18.81 -34.29 -20.80
C MET A 932 -19.40 -35.06 -19.61
N VAL A 933 -20.00 -34.33 -18.66
CA VAL A 933 -20.76 -34.87 -17.53
C VAL A 933 -22.20 -34.42 -17.66
N GLU A 934 -23.13 -35.36 -17.66
CA GLU A 934 -24.55 -35.10 -17.54
C GLU A 934 -25.04 -35.62 -16.19
N ALA A 935 -25.80 -34.82 -15.45
CA ALA A 935 -26.27 -35.19 -14.12
C ALA A 935 -27.66 -34.62 -13.80
N ALA A 936 -28.38 -35.32 -12.92
CA ALA A 936 -29.62 -34.89 -12.29
C ALA A 936 -29.52 -35.05 -10.78
N PHE A 937 -29.83 -34.00 -10.04
CA PHE A 937 -29.77 -33.92 -8.57
C PHE A 937 -31.19 -33.73 -8.04
N ALA A 938 -31.66 -34.63 -7.19
CA ALA A 938 -33.02 -34.60 -6.67
C ALA A 938 -33.18 -33.53 -5.58
N TRP A 939 -34.29 -32.78 -5.62
CA TRP A 939 -34.66 -31.83 -4.57
C TRP A 939 -34.99 -32.57 -3.27
N THR A 940 -34.42 -32.14 -2.14
CA THR A 940 -34.62 -32.82 -0.83
C THR A 940 -35.46 -32.05 0.16
N ASP A 941 -35.47 -30.72 0.07
CA ASP A 941 -36.05 -29.84 1.09
C ASP A 941 -36.98 -28.76 0.53
N ILE A 942 -36.78 -28.34 -0.74
CA ILE A 942 -37.75 -27.49 -1.45
C ILE A 942 -38.75 -28.29 -2.31
N THR A 943 -39.83 -27.63 -2.69
CA THR A 943 -40.64 -28.00 -3.86
C THR A 943 -40.58 -26.79 -4.80
N PRO A 944 -39.84 -26.87 -5.92
CA PRO A 944 -39.55 -25.68 -6.72
C PRO A 944 -40.75 -25.19 -7.53
N GLU A 945 -40.95 -23.87 -7.53
CA GLU A 945 -41.90 -23.15 -8.38
C GLU A 945 -41.18 -22.12 -9.27
N VAL A 946 -41.84 -21.64 -10.33
CA VAL A 946 -41.30 -20.58 -11.19
C VAL A 946 -41.08 -19.31 -10.36
N GLY A 947 -39.88 -18.75 -10.39
CA GLY A 947 -39.45 -17.64 -9.54
C GLY A 947 -38.72 -18.05 -8.24
N THR A 948 -38.52 -19.35 -7.99
CA THR A 948 -37.66 -19.83 -6.88
C THR A 948 -36.22 -19.45 -7.17
N ALA A 949 -35.56 -18.75 -6.24
CA ALA A 949 -34.12 -18.54 -6.27
C ALA A 949 -33.44 -19.63 -5.41
N ILE A 950 -32.38 -20.23 -5.95
CA ILE A 950 -31.54 -21.21 -5.25
C ILE A 950 -30.08 -20.75 -5.25
N GLY A 951 -29.31 -21.20 -4.27
CA GLY A 951 -27.86 -21.07 -4.30
C GLY A 951 -27.23 -22.15 -5.16
N LEU A 952 -26.31 -21.74 -6.04
CA LEU A 952 -25.61 -22.64 -6.94
C LEU A 952 -24.16 -22.18 -7.14
N ASP A 953 -23.20 -23.11 -7.13
CA ASP A 953 -21.95 -22.92 -7.87
C ASP A 953 -21.55 -24.17 -8.64
N LEU A 954 -20.77 -23.98 -9.69
CA LEU A 954 -20.31 -25.00 -10.61
C LEU A 954 -18.79 -24.86 -10.72
N GLN A 955 -18.04 -25.93 -10.46
CA GLN A 955 -16.58 -25.91 -10.52
C GLN A 955 -16.06 -27.09 -11.35
N ILE A 956 -14.89 -26.93 -11.97
CA ILE A 956 -14.01 -28.02 -12.38
C ILE A 956 -12.74 -28.05 -11.52
N ASN A 957 -12.25 -29.25 -11.21
CA ASN A 957 -10.88 -29.49 -10.80
C ASN A 957 -10.06 -29.91 -12.02
N ASP A 958 -8.82 -29.44 -12.08
CA ASP A 958 -7.84 -29.68 -13.14
C ASP A 958 -6.65 -30.44 -12.54
N GLY A 959 -6.39 -31.66 -13.03
CA GLY A 959 -5.43 -32.62 -12.47
C GLY A 959 -4.21 -32.85 -13.37
N GLU A 960 -3.00 -32.79 -12.80
CA GLU A 960 -1.79 -33.20 -13.53
C GLU A 960 -0.69 -33.74 -12.62
N GLY A 961 -0.21 -34.95 -12.89
CA GLY A 961 0.89 -35.57 -12.17
C GLY A 961 0.50 -36.18 -10.81
N GLY A 962 -0.79 -36.48 -10.62
CA GLY A 962 -1.32 -37.04 -9.38
C GLY A 962 -1.65 -36.01 -8.29
N ALA A 963 -1.84 -34.74 -8.67
CA ALA A 963 -2.31 -33.65 -7.80
C ALA A 963 -3.17 -32.65 -8.59
N ARG A 964 -3.98 -31.85 -7.90
CA ARG A 964 -4.71 -30.72 -8.53
C ARG A 964 -3.72 -29.63 -8.92
N ILE A 965 -3.67 -29.25 -10.19
CA ILE A 965 -3.00 -28.01 -10.60
C ILE A 965 -3.91 -26.79 -10.45
N GLY A 966 -5.23 -26.95 -10.65
CA GLY A 966 -6.16 -25.82 -10.58
C GLY A 966 -7.64 -26.11 -10.43
N THR A 967 -8.43 -25.04 -10.41
CA THR A 967 -9.89 -25.07 -10.52
C THR A 967 -10.40 -23.94 -11.41
N ARG A 968 -11.58 -24.11 -12.03
CA ARG A 968 -12.40 -22.98 -12.53
C ARG A 968 -13.81 -23.09 -12.00
N SER A 969 -14.36 -21.98 -11.52
CA SER A 969 -15.71 -21.89 -10.98
C SER A 969 -16.60 -20.99 -11.82
N TRP A 970 -17.90 -21.04 -11.57
CA TRP A 970 -18.86 -20.07 -12.12
C TRP A 970 -18.92 -18.81 -11.25
N TYR A 971 -18.94 -18.93 -9.92
CA TYR A 971 -19.16 -17.81 -9.00
C TYR A 971 -18.15 -17.68 -7.84
N ASP A 972 -17.71 -18.77 -7.20
CA ASP A 972 -16.78 -18.71 -6.06
C ASP A 972 -15.36 -18.33 -6.51
N GLU A 973 -14.83 -17.26 -5.92
CA GLU A 973 -13.44 -16.80 -6.11
C GLU A 973 -12.50 -17.28 -4.99
N THR A 974 -13.06 -17.89 -3.94
CA THR A 974 -12.35 -18.23 -2.71
C THR A 974 -11.93 -19.69 -2.63
N GLY A 975 -12.58 -20.56 -3.40
CA GLY A 975 -12.38 -22.02 -3.35
C GLY A 975 -12.92 -22.66 -2.06
N ASN A 976 -13.72 -21.95 -1.25
CA ASN A 976 -14.25 -22.41 0.02
C ASN A 976 -15.68 -22.97 -0.07
N GLY A 977 -16.26 -23.07 -1.27
CA GLY A 977 -17.59 -23.65 -1.50
C GLY A 977 -17.82 -25.03 -0.85
N TRP A 978 -16.76 -25.83 -0.66
CA TRP A 978 -16.82 -27.10 0.08
C TRP A 978 -17.14 -26.98 1.59
N SER A 979 -17.17 -25.76 2.13
CA SER A 979 -17.29 -25.49 3.57
C SER A 979 -18.28 -24.38 3.95
N ALA A 980 -18.49 -23.37 3.09
CA ALA A 980 -19.25 -22.16 3.43
C ALA A 980 -20.19 -21.72 2.28
N PRO A 981 -21.47 -22.15 2.28
CA PRO A 981 -22.45 -21.86 1.23
C PRO A 981 -22.67 -20.39 0.87
N LYS A 982 -22.30 -19.47 1.77
CA LYS A 982 -22.26 -18.01 1.50
C LYS A 982 -21.51 -17.59 0.24
N VAL A 983 -20.60 -18.42 -0.27
CA VAL A 983 -19.81 -18.11 -1.48
C VAL A 983 -20.48 -18.57 -2.78
N PHE A 984 -21.58 -19.34 -2.70
CA PHE A 984 -22.31 -19.80 -3.89
C PHE A 984 -23.00 -18.63 -4.61
N GLY A 985 -23.10 -18.73 -5.93
CA GLY A 985 -23.92 -17.85 -6.74
C GLY A 985 -25.41 -18.04 -6.51
N GLU A 986 -26.22 -17.30 -7.26
CA GLU A 986 -27.68 -17.31 -7.19
C GLU A 986 -28.25 -17.49 -8.59
N VAL A 987 -29.18 -18.43 -8.74
CA VAL A 987 -29.92 -18.66 -9.99
C VAL A 987 -31.42 -18.73 -9.72
N THR A 988 -32.23 -18.24 -10.65
CA THR A 988 -33.70 -18.35 -10.56
C THR A 988 -34.22 -19.41 -11.50
N LEU A 989 -35.13 -20.25 -11.00
CA LEU A 989 -35.86 -21.25 -11.77
C LEU A 989 -36.99 -20.55 -12.56
N VAL A 990 -36.94 -20.61 -13.90
CA VAL A 990 -37.90 -19.92 -14.79
C VAL A 990 -38.66 -20.90 -15.69
N ASP A 991 -39.75 -20.43 -16.30
CA ASP A 991 -40.57 -21.24 -17.22
C ASP A 991 -40.02 -21.26 -18.66
N GLY A 992 -40.51 -22.19 -19.49
CA GLY A 992 -39.93 -22.55 -20.79
C GLY A 992 -40.61 -21.93 -22.03
N GLU A 993 -40.68 -20.61 -22.13
CA GLU A 993 -41.00 -19.86 -23.38
C GLU A 993 -39.91 -18.78 -23.60
N GLU A 994 -39.54 -18.36 -24.81
CA GLU A 994 -40.29 -18.34 -26.09
C GLU A 994 -39.93 -19.48 -27.07
N THR A 995 -40.89 -19.86 -27.92
CA THR A 995 -40.63 -20.49 -29.23
C THR A 995 -41.42 -19.73 -30.32
N PRO A 996 -40.87 -19.51 -31.52
CA PRO A 996 -41.51 -18.70 -32.55
C PRO A 996 -42.69 -19.41 -33.24
N ASP A 997 -43.65 -18.61 -33.68
CA ASP A 997 -45.03 -19.02 -34.02
C ASP A 997 -45.20 -20.04 -35.17
N THR A 998 -46.31 -20.79 -35.10
CA THR A 998 -46.70 -21.79 -36.11
C THR A 998 -47.28 -21.11 -37.37
N PRO A 999 -46.85 -21.48 -38.60
CA PRO A 999 -47.27 -20.77 -39.82
C PRO A 999 -48.67 -21.15 -40.34
N GLU A 1000 -49.47 -20.14 -40.72
CA GLU A 1000 -50.67 -20.30 -41.57
C GLU A 1000 -50.33 -20.48 -43.07
N GLU A 1001 -51.33 -20.87 -43.88
CA GLU A 1001 -51.18 -21.11 -45.32
C GLU A 1001 -50.81 -19.84 -46.14
N PRO A 1002 -50.05 -19.98 -47.25
CA PRO A 1002 -49.31 -18.87 -47.83
C PRO A 1002 -50.15 -17.87 -48.64
N VAL A 1003 -50.03 -16.59 -48.26
CA VAL A 1003 -50.24 -15.47 -49.19
C VAL A 1003 -49.08 -15.43 -50.18
N ILE A 1004 -49.35 -15.32 -51.48
CA ILE A 1004 -48.30 -15.07 -52.48
C ILE A 1004 -47.87 -13.60 -52.36
N VAL A 1005 -46.72 -13.37 -51.75
CA VAL A 1005 -46.13 -12.03 -51.58
C VAL A 1005 -44.97 -11.83 -52.55
N THR A 1006 -44.94 -10.68 -53.23
CA THR A 1006 -43.84 -10.31 -54.13
C THR A 1006 -42.67 -9.76 -53.31
N PRO A 1007 -41.45 -10.32 -53.44
CA PRO A 1007 -40.29 -9.81 -52.71
C PRO A 1007 -39.85 -8.41 -53.14
N ALA A 1008 -39.31 -7.64 -52.21
CA ALA A 1008 -38.72 -6.33 -52.43
C ALA A 1008 -37.44 -6.13 -51.61
N VAL A 1009 -36.60 -5.19 -52.01
CA VAL A 1009 -35.56 -4.65 -51.12
C VAL A 1009 -36.25 -3.63 -50.22
N ALA A 1010 -36.21 -3.85 -48.90
CA ALA A 1010 -36.78 -2.93 -47.93
C ALA A 1010 -35.80 -1.80 -47.59
N GLU A 1011 -34.55 -2.17 -47.30
CA GLU A 1011 -33.50 -1.22 -46.90
C GLU A 1011 -32.11 -1.65 -47.42
N VAL A 1012 -31.25 -0.66 -47.61
CA VAL A 1012 -29.81 -0.82 -47.90
C VAL A 1012 -29.08 0.27 -47.14
N GLU A 1013 -28.11 -0.09 -46.32
CA GLU A 1013 -27.42 0.88 -45.44
C GLU A 1013 -26.63 1.93 -46.24
N ASP A 1014 -26.68 3.18 -45.76
CA ASP A 1014 -25.77 4.24 -46.20
C ASP A 1014 -24.40 4.03 -45.57
N VAL A 1015 -23.36 3.80 -46.38
CA VAL A 1015 -22.01 3.46 -45.91
C VAL A 1015 -20.98 4.55 -46.18
N VAL A 1016 -19.94 4.63 -45.37
CA VAL A 1016 -18.84 5.60 -45.54
C VAL A 1016 -17.77 5.04 -46.50
N TYR A 1017 -17.14 5.91 -47.30
CA TYR A 1017 -16.06 5.56 -48.22
C TYR A 1017 -14.84 4.99 -47.49
N THR A 1018 -14.49 3.72 -47.72
CA THR A 1018 -13.30 3.04 -47.15
C THR A 1018 -12.11 2.93 -48.10
N GLY A 1019 -12.25 3.40 -49.35
CA GLY A 1019 -11.26 3.16 -50.42
C GLY A 1019 -11.21 1.73 -50.97
N ALA A 1020 -11.94 0.78 -50.38
CA ALA A 1020 -12.13 -0.59 -50.88
C ALA A 1020 -13.31 -0.68 -51.87
N LYS A 1021 -13.83 -1.89 -52.11
CA LYS A 1021 -15.21 -2.06 -52.59
C LYS A 1021 -16.09 -2.27 -51.36
N LEU A 1022 -17.28 -1.68 -51.35
CA LEU A 1022 -18.24 -1.76 -50.25
C LEU A 1022 -19.39 -2.69 -50.63
N THR A 1023 -19.86 -3.48 -49.67
CA THR A 1023 -20.99 -4.41 -49.82
C THR A 1023 -21.85 -4.29 -48.56
N PRO A 1024 -22.64 -3.19 -48.43
CA PRO A 1024 -23.55 -3.00 -47.29
C PRO A 1024 -24.51 -4.18 -47.15
N GLU A 1025 -25.05 -4.38 -45.94
CA GLU A 1025 -26.14 -5.33 -45.75
C GLU A 1025 -27.38 -4.91 -46.57
N VAL A 1026 -28.23 -5.87 -46.91
CA VAL A 1026 -29.50 -5.61 -47.61
C VAL A 1026 -30.64 -6.34 -46.93
N VAL A 1027 -31.60 -5.57 -46.42
CA VAL A 1027 -32.85 -6.11 -45.87
C VAL A 1027 -33.78 -6.36 -47.04
N VAL A 1028 -34.16 -7.62 -47.26
CA VAL A 1028 -34.98 -8.07 -48.40
C VAL A 1028 -36.18 -8.82 -47.85
N THR A 1029 -37.39 -8.37 -48.17
CA THR A 1029 -38.62 -8.84 -47.51
C THR A 1029 -39.65 -9.36 -48.52
N ALA A 1030 -40.46 -10.33 -48.10
CA ALA A 1030 -41.63 -10.82 -48.82
C ALA A 1030 -42.88 -10.66 -47.93
N GLY A 1031 -43.42 -9.43 -47.91
CA GLY A 1031 -44.38 -9.02 -46.89
C GLY A 1031 -43.68 -8.72 -45.58
N ASP A 1032 -44.23 -9.19 -44.47
CA ASP A 1032 -43.71 -8.95 -43.12
C ASP A 1032 -42.52 -9.87 -42.74
N LYS A 1033 -42.11 -10.78 -43.65
CA LYS A 1033 -40.96 -11.66 -43.45
C LYS A 1033 -39.72 -11.15 -44.18
N GLU A 1034 -38.61 -11.03 -43.45
CA GLU A 1034 -37.27 -10.93 -44.03
C GLU A 1034 -36.83 -12.28 -44.63
N LEU A 1035 -36.07 -12.23 -45.72
CA LEU A 1035 -35.60 -13.37 -46.48
C LEU A 1035 -34.11 -13.63 -46.19
N VAL A 1036 -33.67 -14.89 -46.30
CA VAL A 1036 -32.30 -15.28 -45.94
C VAL A 1036 -31.38 -15.20 -47.16
N LYS A 1037 -30.32 -14.41 -47.04
CA LYS A 1037 -29.26 -14.24 -48.05
C LYS A 1037 -28.55 -15.56 -48.37
N ASP A 1038 -28.27 -15.76 -49.65
CA ASP A 1038 -27.74 -16.98 -50.30
C ASP A 1038 -28.61 -18.26 -50.14
N VAL A 1039 -29.75 -18.18 -49.43
CA VAL A 1039 -30.82 -19.21 -49.38
C VAL A 1039 -31.99 -18.83 -50.29
N ASP A 1040 -32.58 -17.65 -50.06
CA ASP A 1040 -33.73 -17.10 -50.80
C ASP A 1040 -33.33 -16.13 -51.92
N TYR A 1041 -32.14 -15.51 -51.84
CA TYR A 1041 -31.63 -14.61 -52.87
C TYR A 1041 -30.11 -14.50 -52.88
N THR A 1042 -29.55 -14.24 -54.05
CA THR A 1042 -28.15 -13.83 -54.25
C THR A 1042 -28.03 -12.32 -54.41
N VAL A 1043 -26.90 -11.73 -54.01
CA VAL A 1043 -26.66 -10.28 -54.07
C VAL A 1043 -25.43 -9.95 -54.93
N SER A 1044 -25.50 -8.87 -55.70
CA SER A 1044 -24.34 -8.34 -56.44
C SER A 1044 -24.31 -6.81 -56.48
N TYR A 1045 -23.11 -6.23 -56.54
CA TYR A 1045 -22.89 -4.78 -56.38
C TYR A 1045 -22.17 -4.15 -57.56
N LYS A 1046 -22.55 -2.91 -57.91
CA LYS A 1046 -21.98 -2.10 -59.01
C LYS A 1046 -21.71 -0.67 -58.54
N ASN A 1047 -20.71 -0.01 -59.16
CA ASN A 1047 -20.20 1.33 -58.82
C ASN A 1047 -19.76 1.51 -57.34
N ASN A 1048 -19.65 0.43 -56.58
CA ASN A 1048 -19.56 0.34 -55.13
C ASN A 1048 -18.17 0.65 -54.53
N LYS A 1049 -17.50 1.72 -54.97
CA LYS A 1049 -16.13 2.06 -54.52
C LYS A 1049 -15.90 3.53 -54.19
N ASN A 1050 -16.53 4.47 -54.91
CA ASN A 1050 -16.29 5.90 -54.70
C ASN A 1050 -17.52 6.57 -54.12
N ALA A 1051 -17.32 7.67 -53.39
CA ALA A 1051 -18.43 8.39 -52.79
C ALA A 1051 -19.35 9.00 -53.86
N ALA A 1052 -20.65 9.02 -53.56
CA ALA A 1052 -21.71 9.52 -54.41
C ALA A 1052 -22.82 10.15 -53.54
N ALA A 1053 -23.34 11.30 -53.97
CA ALA A 1053 -24.42 11.96 -53.26
C ALA A 1053 -25.73 11.16 -53.33
N LYS A 1054 -26.50 11.15 -52.22
CA LYS A 1054 -27.81 10.49 -52.10
C LYS A 1054 -28.82 11.11 -53.07
N VAL A 1055 -29.65 10.27 -53.72
CA VAL A 1055 -30.66 10.71 -54.71
C VAL A 1055 -31.95 9.90 -54.56
N GLY A 1056 -33.02 10.53 -54.08
CA GLY A 1056 -34.38 9.98 -54.08
C GLY A 1056 -34.54 8.69 -53.29
N THR A 1057 -35.47 7.84 -53.73
CA THR A 1057 -35.71 6.50 -53.15
C THR A 1057 -34.74 5.44 -53.67
N GLY A 1058 -34.03 5.71 -54.78
CA GLY A 1058 -33.09 4.78 -55.40
C GLY A 1058 -33.72 3.54 -56.05
N MET A 1059 -35.05 3.43 -56.09
CA MET A 1059 -35.80 2.26 -56.57
C MET A 1059 -36.82 2.63 -57.66
N GLY A 1060 -37.24 1.66 -58.47
CA GLY A 1060 -38.27 1.87 -59.49
C GLY A 1060 -37.88 2.95 -60.52
N GLU A 1061 -38.74 3.96 -60.72
CA GLU A 1061 -38.48 5.07 -61.66
C GLU A 1061 -37.37 6.03 -61.20
N ASP A 1062 -37.00 6.05 -59.90
CA ASP A 1062 -35.87 6.84 -59.38
C ASP A 1062 -34.50 6.21 -59.66
N PHE A 1063 -34.44 4.95 -60.11
CA PHE A 1063 -33.18 4.19 -60.22
C PHE A 1063 -32.20 4.79 -61.24
N ASN A 1064 -30.95 4.99 -60.80
CA ASN A 1064 -29.86 5.54 -61.60
C ASN A 1064 -28.65 4.59 -61.63
N ALA A 1065 -28.42 3.97 -62.79
CA ALA A 1065 -27.30 3.05 -63.04
C ALA A 1065 -25.89 3.69 -62.95
N SER A 1066 -25.79 5.00 -62.70
CA SER A 1066 -24.52 5.73 -62.50
C SER A 1066 -24.12 5.86 -61.02
N LEU A 1067 -25.03 5.55 -60.09
CA LEU A 1067 -24.81 5.58 -58.63
C LEU A 1067 -24.36 4.20 -58.13
N PRO A 1068 -23.89 4.05 -56.87
CA PRO A 1068 -23.74 2.76 -56.23
C PRO A 1068 -25.05 1.98 -56.31
N THR A 1069 -24.98 0.72 -56.72
CA THR A 1069 -26.16 -0.12 -56.98
C THR A 1069 -25.96 -1.48 -56.35
N VAL A 1070 -27.02 -1.98 -55.70
CA VAL A 1070 -27.18 -3.39 -55.39
C VAL A 1070 -28.23 -4.01 -56.30
N GLU A 1071 -27.99 -5.25 -56.72
CA GLU A 1071 -28.84 -6.04 -57.60
C GLU A 1071 -29.07 -7.40 -56.93
N VAL A 1072 -30.30 -7.61 -56.49
CA VAL A 1072 -30.79 -8.78 -55.74
C VAL A 1072 -31.50 -9.72 -56.70
N LYS A 1073 -31.21 -11.01 -56.63
CA LYS A 1073 -31.78 -12.03 -57.50
C LYS A 1073 -32.18 -13.27 -56.70
N PHE A 1074 -33.48 -13.51 -56.65
CA PHE A 1074 -34.13 -14.58 -55.89
C PHE A 1074 -33.76 -16.01 -56.34
N ILE A 1075 -33.94 -16.95 -55.42
CA ILE A 1075 -33.67 -18.38 -55.52
C ILE A 1075 -34.97 -19.09 -55.12
N GLY A 1076 -35.63 -19.78 -56.05
CA GLY A 1076 -36.88 -20.52 -55.79
C GLY A 1076 -38.08 -20.07 -56.62
N GLU A 1077 -39.29 -20.42 -56.18
CA GLU A 1077 -40.56 -20.10 -56.86
C GLU A 1077 -41.17 -18.76 -56.43
N TYR A 1078 -40.32 -17.73 -56.31
CA TYR A 1078 -40.77 -16.35 -56.12
C TYR A 1078 -41.41 -15.79 -57.40
N ALA A 1079 -42.45 -14.96 -57.24
CA ALA A 1079 -43.28 -14.50 -58.35
C ALA A 1079 -42.54 -13.53 -59.29
N GLU A 1080 -42.35 -13.97 -60.54
CA GLU A 1080 -41.57 -13.33 -61.62
C GLU A 1080 -40.07 -13.12 -61.28
N ASN A 1081 -39.23 -13.99 -61.86
CA ASN A 1081 -37.78 -14.12 -61.62
C ASN A 1081 -36.90 -12.97 -62.20
N GLU A 1082 -37.36 -11.71 -62.15
CA GLU A 1082 -36.55 -10.54 -62.50
C GLU A 1082 -35.73 -10.03 -61.30
N ALA A 1083 -34.53 -9.51 -61.56
CA ALA A 1083 -33.60 -9.07 -60.52
C ALA A 1083 -33.86 -7.61 -60.09
N VAL A 1084 -34.33 -7.44 -58.84
CA VAL A 1084 -34.61 -6.15 -58.20
C VAL A 1084 -33.32 -5.34 -58.00
N LYS A 1085 -33.41 -4.03 -58.15
CA LYS A 1085 -32.28 -3.10 -58.09
C LYS A 1085 -32.61 -1.90 -57.23
N ALA A 1086 -31.67 -1.55 -56.35
CA ALA A 1086 -31.71 -0.35 -55.53
C ALA A 1086 -30.38 0.41 -55.63
N ASN A 1087 -30.43 1.73 -55.49
CA ASN A 1087 -29.25 2.54 -55.24
C ASN A 1087 -29.03 2.74 -53.73
N PHE A 1088 -27.77 2.89 -53.33
CA PHE A 1088 -27.37 3.18 -51.94
C PHE A 1088 -26.34 4.32 -51.90
N THR A 1089 -26.18 4.97 -50.76
CA THR A 1089 -25.20 6.07 -50.63
C THR A 1089 -23.83 5.52 -50.26
N ILE A 1090 -22.78 6.10 -50.85
CA ILE A 1090 -21.43 6.03 -50.30
C ILE A 1090 -21.05 7.45 -49.89
N ALA A 1091 -21.04 7.73 -48.59
CA ALA A 1091 -20.68 9.03 -48.05
C ALA A 1091 -19.17 9.30 -48.21
N PRO A 1092 -18.74 10.55 -48.48
CA PRO A 1092 -17.33 10.92 -48.38
C PRO A 1092 -16.90 11.00 -46.91
N VAL A 1093 -15.64 10.70 -46.64
CA VAL A 1093 -15.03 10.89 -45.32
C VAL A 1093 -14.73 12.37 -45.11
N ASP A 1094 -15.10 12.95 -43.97
CA ASP A 1094 -14.68 14.32 -43.63
C ASP A 1094 -13.23 14.29 -43.10
N PHE A 1095 -12.48 15.38 -43.26
CA PHE A 1095 -11.17 15.52 -42.66
C PHE A 1095 -11.21 15.94 -41.19
N ALA A 1096 -12.38 16.34 -40.68
CA ALA A 1096 -12.63 16.54 -39.25
C ALA A 1096 -13.05 15.24 -38.52
N ASP A 1097 -13.06 14.10 -39.21
CA ASP A 1097 -13.22 12.75 -38.66
C ASP A 1097 -11.82 12.23 -38.29
N GLU A 1098 -11.46 12.34 -37.00
CA GLU A 1098 -10.10 12.07 -36.52
C GLU A 1098 -9.80 10.56 -36.45
N ASP A 1099 -10.83 9.72 -36.28
CA ASP A 1099 -10.73 8.25 -36.35
C ASP A 1099 -10.40 7.77 -37.78
N ALA A 1100 -10.91 8.47 -38.81
CA ALA A 1100 -10.63 8.15 -40.20
C ALA A 1100 -9.39 8.85 -40.78
N ILE A 1101 -9.09 10.09 -40.36
CA ILE A 1101 -8.09 10.98 -40.99
C ILE A 1101 -7.03 11.45 -39.99
N GLU A 1102 -5.98 10.64 -39.87
CA GLU A 1102 -4.77 10.93 -39.10
C GLU A 1102 -3.87 11.98 -39.80
N VAL A 1103 -3.43 13.01 -39.07
CA VAL A 1103 -2.54 14.07 -39.59
C VAL A 1103 -1.36 14.35 -38.65
N GLU A 1104 -0.18 13.82 -38.99
CA GLU A 1104 1.05 14.04 -38.22
C GLU A 1104 1.88 15.20 -38.81
N PRO A 1105 2.50 16.08 -37.99
CA PRO A 1105 3.60 16.92 -38.42
C PRO A 1105 4.86 16.05 -38.65
N VAL A 1106 5.70 16.40 -39.63
CA VAL A 1106 6.80 15.50 -40.06
C VAL A 1106 8.02 15.49 -39.14
N ASP A 1107 8.32 16.59 -38.45
CA ASP A 1107 9.40 16.73 -37.45
C ASP A 1107 9.17 18.03 -36.63
N THR A 1108 9.63 18.11 -35.36
CA THR A 1108 9.88 19.39 -34.67
C THR A 1108 11.04 20.12 -35.34
N PHE A 1109 10.94 21.43 -35.59
CA PHE A 1109 11.99 22.18 -36.28
C PHE A 1109 12.32 23.54 -35.65
N VAL A 1110 13.60 23.91 -35.70
CA VAL A 1110 14.11 25.20 -35.24
C VAL A 1110 13.77 26.32 -36.24
N GLU A 1111 13.60 27.56 -35.76
CA GLU A 1111 13.26 28.71 -36.60
C GLU A 1111 14.15 28.86 -37.85
N SER A 1112 13.53 29.24 -38.96
CA SER A 1112 14.23 29.40 -40.25
C SER A 1112 14.28 30.85 -40.69
N ILE A 1113 15.49 31.32 -41.04
CA ILE A 1113 15.72 32.66 -41.62
C ILE A 1113 15.09 32.83 -43.02
N PHE A 1114 14.45 31.79 -43.55
CA PHE A 1114 13.70 31.79 -44.80
C PHE A 1114 12.26 31.33 -44.57
N ALA A 1115 11.34 31.78 -45.42
CA ALA A 1115 9.93 31.42 -45.32
C ALA A 1115 9.67 29.98 -45.81
N THR A 1116 9.39 29.06 -44.88
CA THR A 1116 9.36 27.59 -45.06
C THR A 1116 7.97 27.00 -45.36
N ARG A 1117 7.96 25.72 -45.74
CA ARG A 1117 6.76 24.88 -45.87
C ARG A 1117 7.00 23.54 -45.16
N PRO A 1118 6.69 23.41 -43.86
CA PRO A 1118 6.74 22.14 -43.15
C PRO A 1118 5.91 21.07 -43.84
N GLY A 1119 6.36 19.81 -43.73
CA GLY A 1119 5.59 18.66 -44.15
C GLY A 1119 4.54 18.27 -43.11
N VAL A 1120 3.44 17.71 -43.59
CA VAL A 1120 2.58 16.82 -42.80
C VAL A 1120 2.49 15.47 -43.50
N THR A 1121 2.38 14.40 -42.72
CA THR A 1121 1.87 13.11 -43.16
C THR A 1121 0.36 13.14 -42.95
N VAL A 1122 -0.39 12.64 -43.92
CA VAL A 1122 -1.84 12.46 -43.81
C VAL A 1122 -2.10 11.00 -44.12
N ARG A 1123 -2.69 10.24 -43.20
CA ARG A 1123 -3.08 8.86 -43.44
C ARG A 1123 -4.61 8.76 -43.52
N PHE A 1124 -5.07 7.72 -44.20
CA PHE A 1124 -6.46 7.31 -44.24
C PHE A 1124 -6.48 5.79 -44.17
N ASN A 1125 -7.15 5.22 -43.16
CA ASN A 1125 -7.10 3.79 -42.84
C ASN A 1125 -5.66 3.24 -42.83
N GLY A 1126 -4.78 3.89 -42.05
CA GLY A 1126 -3.36 3.56 -41.89
C GLY A 1126 -2.47 3.76 -43.12
N LYS A 1127 -2.97 4.35 -44.22
CA LYS A 1127 -2.24 4.48 -45.49
C LYS A 1127 -2.04 5.93 -45.90
N ASN A 1128 -0.78 6.28 -46.20
CA ASN A 1128 -0.39 7.62 -46.66
C ASN A 1128 -1.24 8.12 -47.84
N LEU A 1129 -2.02 9.16 -47.58
CA LEU A 1129 -2.94 9.75 -48.54
C LEU A 1129 -2.19 10.58 -49.58
N SER A 1130 -2.55 10.42 -50.85
CA SER A 1130 -1.90 11.14 -51.94
C SER A 1130 -2.11 12.65 -51.83
N LYS A 1131 -1.04 13.43 -52.06
CA LYS A 1131 -1.06 14.91 -52.15
C LYS A 1131 -1.91 15.47 -53.32
N THR A 1132 -2.57 14.59 -54.09
CA THR A 1132 -3.65 14.96 -55.02
C THR A 1132 -4.99 15.20 -54.32
N ASN A 1133 -5.20 14.55 -53.16
CA ASN A 1133 -6.48 14.40 -52.46
C ASN A 1133 -6.69 15.45 -51.36
N TYR A 1134 -5.72 16.33 -51.14
CA TYR A 1134 -5.80 17.42 -50.18
C TYR A 1134 -4.99 18.64 -50.64
N THR A 1135 -5.07 19.72 -49.88
CA THR A 1135 -4.22 20.90 -49.96
C THR A 1135 -3.71 21.30 -48.58
N LEU A 1136 -2.50 21.86 -48.51
CA LEU A 1136 -1.81 22.22 -47.27
C LEU A 1136 -1.56 23.73 -47.21
N GLN A 1137 -2.01 24.35 -46.13
CA GLN A 1137 -1.78 25.76 -45.79
C GLN A 1137 -1.41 25.87 -44.30
N TYR A 1138 -1.14 27.08 -43.80
CA TYR A 1138 -0.75 27.30 -42.40
C TYR A 1138 -1.49 28.51 -41.81
N ARG A 1139 -1.72 28.55 -40.50
CA ARG A 1139 -2.27 29.72 -39.78
C ARG A 1139 -1.53 29.95 -38.46
N LEU A 1140 -1.58 31.18 -37.95
CA LEU A 1140 -1.08 31.57 -36.63
C LEU A 1140 -2.27 31.80 -35.69
N GLY A 1141 -2.42 30.95 -34.69
CA GLY A 1141 -3.66 30.79 -33.93
C GLY A 1141 -4.78 30.13 -34.75
N GLU A 1142 -5.75 29.52 -34.06
CA GLU A 1142 -6.90 28.85 -34.68
C GLU A 1142 -7.68 29.77 -35.64
N ASN A 1143 -7.88 31.02 -35.24
CA ASN A 1143 -8.60 32.03 -36.03
C ASN A 1143 -7.67 32.84 -36.96
N GLY A 1144 -6.44 32.35 -37.16
CA GLY A 1144 -5.43 32.97 -38.00
C GLY A 1144 -5.74 32.93 -39.50
N LYS A 1145 -5.30 33.96 -40.22
CA LYS A 1145 -5.42 34.00 -41.68
C LYS A 1145 -4.52 32.95 -42.33
N LEU A 1146 -5.11 32.14 -43.22
CA LEU A 1146 -4.40 31.12 -44.00
C LEU A 1146 -3.24 31.69 -44.84
N LEU A 1147 -2.09 31.03 -44.75
CA LEU A 1147 -0.81 31.33 -45.37
C LEU A 1147 -0.38 30.18 -46.28
N ASN A 1148 0.20 30.52 -47.43
CA ASN A 1148 0.73 29.52 -48.38
C ASN A 1148 2.15 29.01 -48.02
N LYS A 1149 2.72 29.50 -46.92
CA LYS A 1149 4.03 29.16 -46.32
C LYS A 1149 4.16 29.90 -44.99
N LEU A 1150 4.96 29.40 -44.06
CA LEU A 1150 5.32 30.15 -42.85
C LEU A 1150 6.17 31.39 -43.20
N PRO A 1151 6.14 32.46 -42.38
CA PRO A 1151 7.07 33.57 -42.52
C PRO A 1151 8.52 33.13 -42.21
N ALA A 1152 9.49 33.98 -42.54
CA ALA A 1152 10.86 33.82 -42.04
C ALA A 1152 10.91 34.25 -40.57
N HIS A 1153 11.67 33.53 -39.75
CA HIS A 1153 11.72 33.66 -38.29
C HIS A 1153 10.36 33.40 -37.59
N ALA A 1154 9.56 32.50 -38.15
CA ALA A 1154 8.42 31.91 -37.43
C ALA A 1154 8.93 31.03 -36.29
N SER A 1155 8.35 31.18 -35.10
CA SER A 1155 8.56 30.31 -33.93
C SER A 1155 7.31 30.32 -33.03
N ASN A 1156 7.24 29.42 -32.05
CA ASN A 1156 6.17 29.38 -31.05
C ASN A 1156 6.05 30.71 -30.25
N ALA A 1157 7.11 31.53 -30.23
CA ALA A 1157 7.12 32.86 -29.59
C ALA A 1157 6.39 33.96 -30.37
N ASP A 1158 5.93 33.69 -31.60
CA ASP A 1158 4.89 34.49 -32.29
C ASP A 1158 3.46 34.01 -31.94
N GLY A 1159 3.32 32.84 -31.32
CA GLY A 1159 2.08 32.09 -31.05
C GLY A 1159 2.03 30.75 -31.78
N THR A 1160 1.07 29.88 -31.41
CA THR A 1160 0.95 28.53 -32.00
C THR A 1160 0.64 28.58 -33.49
N TYR A 1161 1.46 27.90 -34.30
CA TYR A 1161 1.20 27.70 -35.72
C TYR A 1161 0.47 26.39 -35.97
N TYR A 1162 -0.50 26.39 -36.88
CA TYR A 1162 -1.23 25.20 -37.30
C TYR A 1162 -0.97 24.91 -38.77
N ALA A 1163 -0.76 23.65 -39.11
CA ALA A 1163 -0.79 23.13 -40.48
C ALA A 1163 -2.22 22.71 -40.83
N VAL A 1164 -2.88 23.47 -41.70
CA VAL A 1164 -4.28 23.25 -42.10
C VAL A 1164 -4.33 22.36 -43.35
N VAL A 1165 -5.04 21.25 -43.24
CA VAL A 1165 -5.19 20.24 -44.29
C VAL A 1165 -6.65 20.24 -44.76
N THR A 1166 -6.88 20.68 -46.00
CA THR A 1166 -8.22 20.74 -46.60
C THR A 1166 -8.40 19.68 -47.66
N ALA A 1167 -9.49 18.91 -47.58
CA ALA A 1167 -9.79 17.81 -48.49
C ALA A 1167 -10.01 18.28 -49.94
N LYS A 1168 -9.82 17.35 -50.88
CA LYS A 1168 -9.95 17.63 -52.32
C LYS A 1168 -10.28 16.38 -53.12
N GLY A 1169 -11.51 16.27 -53.60
CA GLY A 1169 -11.92 15.21 -54.51
C GLY A 1169 -13.43 15.04 -54.54
N LYS A 1170 -13.87 13.79 -54.65
CA LYS A 1170 -15.27 13.38 -54.38
C LYS A 1170 -15.40 12.50 -53.13
N ASN A 1171 -14.34 11.80 -52.77
CA ASN A 1171 -14.34 10.78 -51.70
C ASN A 1171 -14.00 11.35 -50.31
N PHE A 1172 -13.59 12.62 -50.25
CA PHE A 1172 -13.18 13.32 -49.03
C PHE A 1172 -13.74 14.75 -49.02
N VAL A 1173 -14.13 15.24 -47.85
CA VAL A 1173 -14.70 16.58 -47.61
C VAL A 1173 -14.07 17.25 -46.37
N GLY A 1174 -14.42 18.52 -46.12
CA GLY A 1174 -13.97 19.27 -44.94
C GLY A 1174 -12.46 19.53 -44.80
N SER A 1175 -12.01 19.75 -43.56
CA SER A 1175 -10.62 20.08 -43.21
C SER A 1175 -10.34 19.99 -41.71
N THR A 1176 -9.16 19.47 -41.34
CA THR A 1176 -8.58 19.55 -39.98
C THR A 1176 -7.30 20.41 -39.98
N SER A 1177 -6.71 20.62 -38.79
CA SER A 1177 -5.37 21.20 -38.67
C SER A 1177 -4.63 20.68 -37.44
N VAL A 1178 -3.39 20.22 -37.64
CA VAL A 1178 -2.49 19.85 -36.54
C VAL A 1178 -1.60 21.03 -36.14
N GLU A 1179 -1.18 21.08 -34.87
CA GLU A 1179 -0.21 22.07 -34.39
C GLU A 1179 1.20 21.81 -34.98
N LEU A 1180 2.01 22.86 -35.01
CA LEU A 1180 3.41 22.81 -35.41
C LEU A 1180 4.27 23.32 -34.27
N ASP A 1181 5.15 22.46 -33.75
CA ASP A 1181 6.16 22.85 -32.78
C ASP A 1181 7.39 23.45 -33.48
N ILE A 1182 7.65 24.74 -33.21
CA ILE A 1182 8.68 25.54 -33.85
C ILE A 1182 9.56 26.26 -32.80
N LEU A 1183 10.74 25.71 -32.55
CA LEU A 1183 11.65 26.17 -31.50
C LEU A 1183 12.36 27.49 -31.88
N GLU A 1184 12.40 28.46 -30.97
CA GLU A 1184 13.09 29.77 -31.11
C GLU A 1184 14.57 29.65 -30.71
N ASP A 1185 15.52 30.15 -31.52
CA ASP A 1185 16.94 30.28 -31.12
C ASP A 1185 17.14 31.58 -30.34
N VAL A 1186 17.03 31.48 -29.01
CA VAL A 1186 16.95 32.63 -28.10
C VAL A 1186 18.31 33.20 -27.66
N SER A 1187 19.41 32.83 -28.32
CA SER A 1187 20.77 32.99 -27.77
C SER A 1187 21.48 34.32 -28.14
N ILE A 1188 21.78 35.18 -27.14
CA ILE A 1188 22.36 36.51 -27.36
C ILE A 1188 23.84 36.43 -27.75
N HIS A 1189 24.11 36.41 -29.04
CA HIS A 1189 25.47 36.35 -29.57
C HIS A 1189 26.13 37.73 -29.65
N VAL A 1190 26.96 38.07 -28.65
CA VAL A 1190 27.83 39.27 -28.66
C VAL A 1190 28.95 39.11 -29.69
N LEU A 1191 28.70 39.57 -30.92
CA LEU A 1191 29.66 39.44 -32.04
C LEU A 1191 30.68 40.59 -32.17
N GLU A 1192 30.39 41.77 -31.62
CA GLU A 1192 31.32 42.90 -31.59
C GLU A 1192 31.29 43.62 -30.23
N ALA A 1193 32.46 43.78 -29.60
CA ALA A 1193 32.62 44.53 -28.35
C ALA A 1193 33.75 45.56 -28.49
N ARG A 1194 33.60 46.71 -27.83
CA ARG A 1194 34.53 47.83 -27.92
C ARG A 1194 35.09 48.17 -26.54
N VAL A 1195 36.41 48.36 -26.47
CA VAL A 1195 37.09 48.86 -25.28
C VAL A 1195 36.72 50.33 -25.09
N ASP A 1196 36.38 50.73 -23.86
CA ASP A 1196 36.27 52.15 -23.54
C ASP A 1196 37.68 52.77 -23.47
N ARG A 1197 37.86 54.02 -23.91
CA ARG A 1197 39.19 54.65 -24.00
C ARG A 1197 39.88 54.79 -22.65
N ASN A 1198 39.11 54.72 -21.56
CA ASN A 1198 39.58 54.80 -20.18
C ASN A 1198 39.56 53.43 -19.46
N ALA A 1199 39.47 52.31 -20.19
CA ALA A 1199 39.34 50.98 -19.60
C ALA A 1199 40.57 50.56 -18.78
N SER A 1200 40.34 50.21 -17.51
CA SER A 1200 41.32 49.55 -16.66
C SER A 1200 41.51 48.08 -17.09
N TYR A 1201 42.76 47.67 -17.33
CA TYR A 1201 43.15 46.27 -17.52
C TYR A 1201 43.98 45.80 -16.33
N ASN A 1202 43.48 44.80 -15.59
CA ASN A 1202 44.20 44.20 -14.48
C ASN A 1202 45.19 43.14 -15.01
N LYS A 1203 46.49 43.43 -14.92
CA LYS A 1203 47.56 42.52 -15.38
C LYS A 1203 47.69 41.24 -14.55
N ARG A 1204 47.14 41.18 -13.33
CA ARG A 1204 47.24 40.02 -12.41
C ARG A 1204 46.07 39.05 -12.57
N THR A 1205 44.87 39.54 -12.86
CA THR A 1205 43.65 38.72 -13.05
C THR A 1205 43.19 38.61 -14.52
N GLY A 1206 43.76 39.39 -15.43
CA GLY A 1206 43.36 39.43 -16.84
C GLY A 1206 42.08 40.23 -17.14
N ALA A 1207 41.34 40.68 -16.11
CA ALA A 1207 40.07 41.38 -16.26
C ALA A 1207 40.20 42.73 -17.02
N VAL A 1208 39.22 43.05 -17.87
CA VAL A 1208 39.18 44.27 -18.70
C VAL A 1208 37.75 44.82 -18.84
N LYS A 1209 37.54 46.09 -18.49
CA LYS A 1209 36.21 46.71 -18.66
C LYS A 1209 35.93 47.07 -20.12
N ILE A 1210 35.04 46.34 -20.77
CA ILE A 1210 34.57 46.57 -22.14
C ILE A 1210 33.06 46.81 -22.21
N LYS A 1211 32.59 47.36 -23.34
CA LYS A 1211 31.17 47.59 -23.61
C LYS A 1211 30.78 46.89 -24.91
N ALA A 1212 29.76 46.06 -24.83
CA ALA A 1212 29.18 45.36 -25.98
C ALA A 1212 27.88 46.04 -26.41
N TYR A 1213 27.55 45.92 -27.69
CA TYR A 1213 26.30 46.41 -28.27
C TYR A 1213 25.65 45.26 -29.02
N TYR A 1214 24.43 44.92 -28.64
CA TYR A 1214 23.69 43.81 -29.24
C TYR A 1214 22.38 44.32 -29.85
N THR A 1215 22.03 43.82 -31.03
CA THR A 1215 20.73 44.11 -31.65
C THR A 1215 19.79 42.96 -31.33
N VAL A 1216 18.72 43.26 -30.59
CA VAL A 1216 17.63 42.34 -30.27
C VAL A 1216 16.98 41.84 -31.56
N LYS A 1217 16.91 40.53 -31.75
CA LYS A 1217 16.38 39.83 -32.93
C LYS A 1217 15.10 39.06 -32.63
N THR A 1218 14.95 38.49 -31.43
CA THR A 1218 13.81 37.61 -31.10
C THR A 1218 12.74 38.32 -30.26
N ASN A 1219 11.57 37.70 -30.07
CA ASN A 1219 10.52 38.28 -29.23
C ASN A 1219 10.86 38.10 -27.74
N SER A 1220 11.43 36.95 -27.39
CA SER A 1220 11.87 36.62 -26.03
C SER A 1220 13.05 37.47 -25.58
N GLU A 1221 14.04 37.75 -26.45
CA GLU A 1221 15.11 38.73 -26.17
C GLU A 1221 14.53 40.14 -25.94
N ALA A 1222 13.49 40.53 -26.69
CA ALA A 1222 12.84 41.84 -26.53
C ALA A 1222 12.12 41.96 -25.18
N LYS A 1223 11.42 40.89 -24.77
CA LYS A 1223 10.79 40.75 -23.44
C LYS A 1223 11.85 40.83 -22.33
N TYR A 1224 12.93 40.05 -22.44
CA TYR A 1224 14.03 40.00 -21.48
C TYR A 1224 14.66 41.39 -21.25
N PHE A 1225 14.99 42.11 -22.32
CA PHE A 1225 15.61 43.43 -22.22
C PHE A 1225 14.60 44.58 -21.95
N GLY A 1226 13.29 44.32 -21.91
CA GLY A 1226 12.26 45.36 -21.77
C GLY A 1226 12.20 46.35 -22.94
N VAL A 1227 12.58 45.91 -24.15
CA VAL A 1227 12.64 46.74 -25.37
C VAL A 1227 11.82 46.12 -26.50
N LYS A 1228 11.97 46.62 -27.74
CA LYS A 1228 11.33 46.05 -28.93
C LYS A 1228 12.34 45.28 -29.78
N LYS A 1229 11.89 44.22 -30.45
CA LYS A 1229 12.61 43.50 -31.52
C LYS A 1229 13.16 44.52 -32.53
N GLY A 1230 14.47 44.45 -32.81
CA GLY A 1230 15.24 45.42 -33.59
C GLY A 1230 15.93 46.54 -32.80
N ALA A 1231 15.73 46.66 -31.48
CA ALA A 1231 16.44 47.65 -30.66
C ALA A 1231 17.90 47.25 -30.42
N VAL A 1232 18.79 48.25 -30.33
CA VAL A 1232 20.19 48.05 -29.92
C VAL A 1232 20.32 48.27 -28.42
N VAL A 1233 20.58 47.19 -27.68
CA VAL A 1233 20.90 47.23 -26.26
C VAL A 1233 22.41 47.33 -26.04
N LYS A 1234 22.80 47.86 -24.88
CA LYS A 1234 24.19 48.08 -24.48
C LYS A 1234 24.47 47.28 -23.22
N LEU A 1235 25.44 46.38 -23.30
CA LEU A 1235 25.84 45.49 -22.22
C LEU A 1235 27.19 45.96 -21.66
N GLU A 1236 27.35 45.97 -20.33
CA GLU A 1236 28.55 46.48 -19.66
C GLU A 1236 29.25 45.40 -18.82
N SER A 1237 30.57 45.31 -19.00
CA SER A 1237 31.45 44.42 -18.23
C SER A 1237 31.48 44.81 -16.74
N GLY A 1238 31.29 43.82 -15.87
CA GLY A 1238 31.11 44.00 -14.43
C GLY A 1238 29.67 44.36 -14.02
N LYS A 1239 28.69 44.12 -14.90
CA LYS A 1239 27.25 44.21 -14.63
C LYS A 1239 26.49 43.10 -15.33
N ASP A 1240 26.57 43.07 -16.66
CA ASP A 1240 25.78 42.16 -17.51
C ASP A 1240 26.59 40.90 -17.89
N PHE A 1241 27.92 41.01 -17.86
CA PHE A 1241 28.87 39.92 -18.09
C PHE A 1241 30.23 40.24 -17.44
N GLU A 1242 31.04 39.22 -17.16
CA GLU A 1242 32.47 39.37 -16.85
C GLU A 1242 33.35 39.21 -18.10
N ALA A 1243 34.51 39.88 -18.09
CA ALA A 1243 35.36 40.01 -19.28
C ALA A 1243 36.87 39.90 -18.99
N THR A 1244 37.50 38.82 -19.47
CA THR A 1244 38.89 38.47 -19.15
C THR A 1244 39.73 38.24 -20.42
N VAL A 1245 40.89 38.90 -20.52
CA VAL A 1245 41.80 38.77 -21.68
C VAL A 1245 42.53 37.43 -21.65
N VAL A 1246 42.06 36.46 -22.43
CA VAL A 1246 42.68 35.12 -22.59
C VAL A 1246 44.03 35.21 -23.28
N LEU A 1247 44.14 36.04 -24.32
CA LEU A 1247 45.37 36.16 -25.11
C LEU A 1247 45.52 37.60 -25.63
N ARG A 1248 46.70 38.22 -25.49
CA ARG A 1248 47.00 39.55 -26.03
C ARG A 1248 48.19 39.52 -27.00
N GLU A 1249 47.95 39.84 -28.26
CA GLU A 1249 49.00 39.95 -29.28
C GLU A 1249 49.54 41.40 -29.32
N ARG A 1250 50.81 41.57 -28.94
CA ARG A 1250 51.42 42.88 -28.68
C ARG A 1250 51.73 43.70 -29.93
N PHE A 1251 51.89 43.09 -31.12
CA PHE A 1251 52.25 43.83 -32.35
C PHE A 1251 51.04 44.38 -33.12
N THR A 1252 49.89 43.72 -33.04
CA THR A 1252 48.65 44.16 -33.70
C THR A 1252 47.78 45.03 -32.82
N GLY A 1253 47.87 44.90 -31.50
CA GLY A 1253 46.93 45.53 -30.56
C GLY A 1253 45.56 44.85 -30.59
N LEU A 1254 45.54 43.52 -30.72
CA LEU A 1254 44.36 42.68 -30.62
C LEU A 1254 44.48 41.76 -29.40
N GLY A 1255 43.35 41.47 -28.77
CA GLY A 1255 43.24 40.42 -27.78
C GLY A 1255 42.00 39.58 -28.01
N LEU A 1256 42.07 38.32 -27.57
CA LEU A 1256 40.91 37.47 -27.37
C LEU A 1256 40.45 37.68 -25.93
N VAL A 1257 39.17 38.00 -25.76
CA VAL A 1257 38.55 38.26 -24.47
C VAL A 1257 37.44 37.24 -24.28
N HIS A 1258 37.49 36.49 -23.19
CA HIS A 1258 36.39 35.65 -22.75
C HIS A 1258 35.32 36.56 -22.16
N ILE A 1259 34.09 36.44 -22.64
CA ILE A 1259 32.88 37.01 -22.07
C ILE A 1259 32.12 35.85 -21.42
N LYS A 1260 31.87 35.94 -20.12
CA LYS A 1260 30.96 35.06 -19.39
C LYS A 1260 29.78 35.90 -18.94
N GLY A 1261 28.62 35.67 -19.53
CA GLY A 1261 27.37 36.31 -19.12
C GLY A 1261 27.04 36.00 -17.67
N ASN A 1262 26.44 36.96 -16.97
CA ASN A 1262 25.88 36.73 -15.63
C ASN A 1262 24.50 36.06 -15.68
N ASP A 1263 24.00 35.79 -16.89
CA ASP A 1263 22.68 35.28 -17.22
C ASP A 1263 22.79 34.25 -18.36
N PRO A 1264 22.06 33.12 -18.33
CA PRO A 1264 22.07 32.10 -19.38
C PRO A 1264 21.81 32.64 -20.80
N LEU A 1265 20.98 33.68 -20.94
CA LEU A 1265 20.60 34.23 -22.24
C LEU A 1265 21.79 34.93 -22.94
N VAL A 1266 22.70 35.51 -22.15
CA VAL A 1266 23.96 36.15 -22.63
C VAL A 1266 25.06 35.11 -22.89
N GLY A 1267 25.10 34.05 -22.07
CA GLY A 1267 25.97 32.89 -22.27
C GLY A 1267 27.48 33.16 -22.21
N GLU A 1268 28.28 32.15 -22.56
CA GLU A 1268 29.74 32.18 -22.50
C GLU A 1268 30.36 32.08 -23.91
N ARG A 1269 31.20 33.04 -24.28
CA ARG A 1269 31.74 33.24 -25.64
C ARG A 1269 33.11 33.92 -25.64
N VAL A 1270 33.97 33.63 -26.63
CA VAL A 1270 35.24 34.34 -26.84
C VAL A 1270 35.11 35.35 -27.98
N VAL A 1271 35.41 36.62 -27.72
CA VAL A 1271 35.35 37.72 -28.70
C VAL A 1271 36.74 38.29 -29.02
N ILE A 1272 36.90 38.82 -30.23
CA ILE A 1272 38.14 39.51 -30.66
C ILE A 1272 37.96 41.01 -30.43
N VAL A 1273 38.87 41.60 -29.63
CA VAL A 1273 38.79 42.99 -29.18
C VAL A 1273 40.08 43.73 -29.51
N SER A 1274 40.00 44.98 -29.98
CA SER A 1274 41.21 45.79 -30.19
C SER A 1274 41.66 46.47 -28.90
N LEU A 1275 42.75 45.97 -28.33
CA LEU A 1275 43.41 46.46 -27.11
C LEU A 1275 44.55 47.46 -27.46
N ARG A 1276 44.22 48.49 -28.25
CA ARG A 1276 45.12 49.55 -28.73
C ARG A 1276 45.02 50.82 -27.88
#